data_AF-Q38DZ4-F1
#
_entry.id   AF-Q38DZ4-F1
#
_cell.length_a   1.000
_cell.length_b   1.000
_cell.length_c   1.000
_cell.angle_alpha   90.00
_cell.angle_beta   90.00
_cell.angle_gamma   90.00
#
_symmetry.space_group_name_H-M   'P 1'
#
loop_
_entity.id
_entity.type
_entity.pdbx_description
1 polymer ?
#
loop_
_entity_poly.entity_id
_entity_poly.type
_entity_poly.pdbx_seq_one_letter_code
_entity_poly.pdbx_strand_id
1 'polypeptide(L)'
;MVMKANFCFKIGEVICPIPTNYTFGNGELVLDDERRVALGEEFNATIINNFLIATQEINKDEFVVVNPCLVIYDGARLPQGSAASTFKNAREDEQQRLFPYADEKVRQQALADGFIATCCQKSVEIVRKPDSGFATLATCSHEAGSIVFTSTALLLPFPAQGTIELPGKKYLRPSCCVEFVRHSCQPNVQLEISGTTISAVATRAIEKEEQLTRNFLCTEWDIAHPFSCACKTTSCYGIIRGFRHLGSEQQAQLLPSVCAAIKERHSAVVPPTASLAGLQKSTVLTLTSDGKIATQQFVPPGTVLLQVDRFDIRPHRVVIDSLSIAHSCDANTVLLDGRLVSLRMLQPGDQLSLNLSTLQYELPAPFECKCGSPKCSNTVRGFRGLSDEEKKQLLPFTQQPVFLEALQNGCPWSSSNSLAVTRRHPTMGEITYAGDFIPKGTQVFDLRGVVLPFATKHTIFVGDDEHLFLTDQARCIAHSCEPNLRVVMDRSTKSGYCLSLRDIKLDEMLTYDYLTTEWELASSFRCICGTANCYGLIRGFRYLDARAQLRLWPHAARGVKSMFSRQRRGVLASLDDSLISIHETSGELRLMCDTTSGVKLFNVTDVQVIGDEVALDDIRVKHSCFANAVLLGRSVVLRRASLRGEAVTININHLCYTTTSFKCNCKGEHCVGEVSGFKGLTDEMKNAELICASPHVREAAVLDGFLVKSSSPLVEVKADVQMGQSTFAKSDIKKGTRFFRVNGLTLPFPTMHTILLSNRRHLLFGGGAQCLAHSCDPNTRVLTDNTARTIECIALRDIRKGEVISFNYLTTEWDMQYPFMCVCGSQKCYGWIGGFKHLGNDARQKLWNVTSTAIKSLVADTQSNPKGAWIQIASKRLMVCDEGTVHVATEMVAGTVVIEYSAVEVLDNFVYIDGVRLKHHCSPTAALIEKRVVLLRTVSAGDELNVNLNCLSYSLPEEIECKCCRFAQPHKVRGFKWLDEQDKEALIVFAQPDVRAAAIRDGFTSRSDSQLIGLRSCTAGLEVIAKTRVAAGTRLLATKGRSLPFPTPLTLQLGERRHLLPSGGAQFVSHSCDPNTCIRVDALNEAIEFETIRDIAVGEVVTANFVTTEWELHSPFQCKCNSSSCLHNIRGFKFLSSAQRSMLQRYITPAMRRLAGLTASVRLPPVLDVNQSRMLYAVSPVARKTVLLECTNIDIQPVQVAVGENGYIIQHKEEGNTVLVEGRFLALRSIEAGELLTVNMNYFVYDMKPLFPRAYSQHCLGFCHMEEDTKQQNLYLCEPPVRAQAMRDGWTVKSTSPLIEIRQNGDMGQTAYASTFIKKGVVLFDVSGFVVPFPTMYTICVGESRHLLFGEGAECIAHHCDPNVQVEVNEQKTRLRFVTLREISKGEMVTFNYCTTEWVMNSPFVCLCGSSYCAGTIRGFSSLCEADQQRLWPITSYVVKRLLARDGE
;
A
#
# COMPACT_ATOMS: atom_id res chain seq x y z
N MET A 1 -4.95 -14.31 22.88
CA MET A 1 -3.59 -14.90 22.84
C MET A 1 -2.63 -13.90 23.42
N VAL A 2 -1.72 -14.36 24.28
CA VAL A 2 -0.58 -13.55 24.73
C VAL A 2 0.24 -13.16 23.50
N MET A 3 0.58 -11.88 23.42
CA MET A 3 1.26 -11.25 22.32
C MET A 3 2.63 -11.90 22.13
N LYS A 4 2.87 -12.36 20.90
CA LYS A 4 4.18 -12.76 20.42
C LYS A 4 4.67 -11.73 19.42
N ALA A 5 5.98 -11.55 19.35
CA ALA A 5 6.58 -10.65 18.38
C ALA A 5 6.43 -11.23 16.95
N ASN A 6 5.85 -10.43 16.04
CA ASN A 6 5.62 -10.85 14.64
C ASN A 6 6.91 -10.80 13.79
N PHE A 7 7.89 -10.04 14.25
CA PHE A 7 9.19 -9.78 13.63
C PHE A 7 10.24 -9.75 14.75
N CYS A 8 11.52 -9.82 14.42
CA CYS A 8 12.56 -9.53 15.40
C CYS A 8 12.56 -8.02 15.70
N PHE A 9 12.54 -7.65 16.98
CA PHE A 9 12.67 -6.26 17.44
C PHE A 9 14.01 -6.06 18.14
N LYS A 10 14.67 -4.95 17.83
CA LYS A 10 15.88 -4.52 18.55
C LYS A 10 15.52 -3.70 19.78
N ILE A 11 16.45 -3.63 20.74
CA ILE A 11 16.33 -2.79 21.93
C ILE A 11 15.98 -1.35 21.52
N GLY A 12 14.95 -0.79 22.15
CA GLY A 12 14.46 0.58 21.93
C GLY A 12 13.50 0.75 20.75
N GLU A 13 13.18 -0.30 20.00
CA GLU A 13 12.16 -0.23 18.94
C GLU A 13 10.74 -0.28 19.50
N VAL A 14 9.83 0.44 18.84
CA VAL A 14 8.40 0.37 19.15
C VAL A 14 7.84 -0.94 18.62
N ILE A 15 7.31 -1.76 19.53
CA ILE A 15 6.55 -2.97 19.18
C ILE A 15 5.17 -2.55 18.66
N CYS A 16 4.46 -1.71 19.43
CA CYS A 16 3.23 -1.06 18.98
C CYS A 16 2.88 0.16 19.86
N PRO A 17 2.14 1.15 19.33
CA PRO A 17 1.43 2.11 20.17
C PRO A 17 0.36 1.40 21.02
N ILE A 18 0.17 1.87 22.25
CA ILE A 18 -0.80 1.35 23.23
C ILE A 18 -1.88 2.43 23.44
N PRO A 19 -3.18 2.10 23.35
CA PRO A 19 -4.24 3.02 23.74
C PRO A 19 -4.09 3.45 25.21
N THR A 20 -4.58 4.63 25.56
CA THR A 20 -4.53 5.14 26.96
C THR A 20 -5.37 4.34 27.94
N ASN A 21 -6.31 3.53 27.44
CA ASN A 21 -7.08 2.60 28.25
C ASN A 21 -6.49 1.19 28.00
N TYR A 22 -6.06 0.54 29.08
CA TYR A 22 -5.67 -0.86 29.13
C TYR A 22 -6.03 -1.36 30.53
N THR A 23 -6.33 -2.65 30.65
CA THR A 23 -6.77 -3.26 31.91
C THR A 23 -5.83 -4.39 32.32
N PHE A 24 -5.74 -4.66 33.62
CA PHE A 24 -4.98 -5.77 34.17
C PHE A 24 -5.94 -6.88 34.59
N GLY A 25 -5.72 -8.11 34.11
CA GLY A 25 -6.58 -9.26 34.45
C GLY A 25 -5.89 -10.60 34.23
N ASN A 26 -6.04 -11.54 35.17
CA ASN A 26 -5.49 -12.90 35.11
C ASN A 26 -3.97 -13.00 34.81
N GLY A 27 -3.15 -12.08 35.34
CA GLY A 27 -1.71 -12.09 35.08
C GLY A 27 -1.31 -11.57 33.69
N GLU A 28 -2.22 -10.90 32.98
CA GLU A 28 -1.99 -10.32 31.65
C GLU A 28 -2.44 -8.84 31.63
N LEU A 29 -1.78 -8.04 30.80
CA LEU A 29 -2.21 -6.68 30.42
C LEU A 29 -3.04 -6.78 29.16
N VAL A 30 -4.32 -6.40 29.23
CA VAL A 30 -5.26 -6.47 28.12
C VAL A 30 -5.41 -5.08 27.51
N LEU A 31 -5.04 -4.96 26.24
CA LEU A 31 -5.18 -3.76 25.42
C LEU A 31 -6.62 -3.63 24.87
N ASP A 32 -7.04 -2.40 24.51
CA ASP A 32 -8.39 -2.12 24.00
C ASP A 32 -8.77 -2.91 22.72
N ASP A 33 -7.80 -3.48 22.01
CA ASP A 33 -8.01 -4.32 20.82
C ASP A 33 -7.91 -5.83 21.11
N GLU A 34 -8.09 -6.22 22.37
CA GLU A 34 -8.00 -7.57 22.92
C GLU A 34 -6.63 -8.26 22.79
N ARG A 35 -5.59 -7.56 22.31
CA ARG A 35 -4.22 -8.07 22.43
C ARG A 35 -3.85 -8.12 23.90
N ARG A 36 -3.33 -9.26 24.33
CA ARG A 36 -2.93 -9.50 25.71
C ARG A 36 -1.42 -9.53 25.79
N VAL A 37 -0.81 -8.82 26.70
CA VAL A 37 0.64 -8.82 26.95
C VAL A 37 0.86 -9.56 28.26
N ALA A 38 1.83 -10.48 28.30
CA ALA A 38 2.09 -11.24 29.52
C ALA A 38 2.67 -10.33 30.60
N LEU A 39 2.33 -10.61 31.86
CA LEU A 39 2.98 -9.97 33.01
C LEU A 39 3.96 -10.95 33.67
N GLY A 40 5.11 -10.44 34.07
CA GLY A 40 6.13 -11.24 34.75
C GLY A 40 7.19 -10.39 35.43
N GLU A 41 7.86 -10.94 36.44
CA GLU A 41 9.01 -10.28 37.09
C GLU A 41 10.16 -10.05 36.10
N GLU A 42 10.44 -11.06 35.27
CA GLU A 42 11.34 -10.97 34.12
C GLU A 42 10.55 -10.46 32.90
N PHE A 43 11.02 -9.37 32.30
CA PHE A 43 10.32 -8.64 31.24
C PHE A 43 11.26 -8.33 30.08
N ASN A 44 10.75 -8.40 28.86
CA ASN A 44 11.48 -8.03 27.64
C ASN A 44 10.91 -6.79 26.96
N ALA A 45 9.79 -6.25 27.44
CA ALA A 45 9.21 -4.98 26.98
C ALA A 45 8.74 -4.12 28.15
N THR A 46 8.63 -2.82 27.91
CA THR A 46 8.03 -1.85 28.83
C THR A 46 7.06 -0.92 28.12
N ILE A 47 6.26 -0.20 28.89
CA ILE A 47 5.33 0.82 28.40
C ILE A 47 5.86 2.18 28.81
N ILE A 48 6.19 3.03 27.84
CA ILE A 48 6.61 4.42 28.07
C ILE A 48 5.81 5.33 27.16
N ASN A 49 5.13 6.33 27.73
CA ASN A 49 4.34 7.32 26.97
C ASN A 49 3.38 6.69 25.95
N ASN A 50 2.67 5.63 26.37
CA ASN A 50 1.71 4.90 25.53
C ASN A 50 2.34 4.16 24.33
N PHE A 51 3.61 3.79 24.40
CA PHE A 51 4.23 2.89 23.43
C PHE A 51 4.77 1.66 24.14
N LEU A 52 4.54 0.49 23.55
CA LEU A 52 5.17 -0.76 23.95
C LEU A 52 6.55 -0.80 23.29
N ILE A 53 7.61 -0.82 24.10
CA ILE A 53 9.00 -0.68 23.64
C ILE A 53 9.77 -1.91 24.07
N ALA A 54 10.56 -2.48 23.16
CA ALA A 54 11.45 -3.59 23.46
C ALA A 54 12.60 -3.12 24.37
N THR A 55 12.78 -3.80 25.51
CA THR A 55 13.88 -3.55 26.47
C THR A 55 15.04 -4.54 26.28
N GLN A 56 14.78 -5.63 25.56
CA GLN A 56 15.73 -6.66 25.14
C GLN A 56 15.53 -6.93 23.64
N GLU A 57 16.46 -7.61 22.97
CA GLU A 57 16.18 -8.13 21.62
C GLU A 57 15.07 -9.19 21.75
N ILE A 58 13.98 -9.04 21.01
CA ILE A 58 12.85 -9.97 21.01
C ILE A 58 12.82 -10.65 19.67
N ASN A 59 13.00 -11.97 19.65
CA ASN A 59 12.96 -12.73 18.41
C ASN A 59 11.52 -12.92 17.93
N LYS A 60 11.38 -13.17 16.63
CA LYS A 60 10.09 -13.59 16.07
C LYS A 60 9.53 -14.79 16.87
N ASP A 61 8.24 -14.75 17.16
CA ASP A 61 7.46 -15.76 17.90
C ASP A 61 7.75 -15.88 19.41
N GLU A 62 8.63 -15.03 19.95
CA GLU A 62 8.88 -14.89 21.38
C GLU A 62 7.77 -14.05 22.05
N PHE A 63 7.42 -14.37 23.29
CA PHE A 63 6.35 -13.67 24.00
C PHE A 63 6.80 -12.28 24.47
N VAL A 64 5.91 -11.30 24.33
CA VAL A 64 6.13 -9.95 24.88
C VAL A 64 5.64 -9.94 26.33
N VAL A 65 6.56 -9.67 27.26
CA VAL A 65 6.33 -9.69 28.71
C VAL A 65 6.67 -8.32 29.29
N VAL A 66 5.78 -7.77 30.12
CA VAL A 66 5.93 -6.48 30.80
C VAL A 66 5.87 -6.69 32.31
N ASN A 67 6.75 -6.06 33.07
CA ASN A 67 6.66 -6.10 34.52
C ASN A 67 5.59 -5.09 35.02
N PRO A 68 4.58 -5.52 35.81
CA PRO A 68 3.49 -4.67 36.26
C PRO A 68 3.95 -3.46 37.11
N CYS A 69 5.05 -3.59 37.85
CA CYS A 69 5.66 -2.48 38.60
C CYS A 69 6.10 -1.33 37.68
N LEU A 70 6.34 -1.58 36.39
CA LEU A 70 6.75 -0.53 35.45
C LEU A 70 5.60 0.41 35.08
N VAL A 71 4.34 0.01 35.30
CA VAL A 71 3.15 0.77 34.87
C VAL A 71 2.19 1.10 36.02
N ILE A 72 2.30 0.41 37.15
CA ILE A 72 1.45 0.60 38.33
C ILE A 72 2.30 1.06 39.51
N TYR A 73 2.06 2.30 39.95
CA TYR A 73 2.73 2.85 41.13
C TYR A 73 2.12 2.33 42.45
N ASP A 74 0.80 2.51 42.64
CA ASP A 74 0.05 2.09 43.84
C ASP A 74 -1.19 1.27 43.43
N GLY A 75 -1.58 0.31 44.26
CA GLY A 75 -2.45 -0.85 43.96
C GLY A 75 -3.91 -0.53 43.63
N ALA A 76 -4.31 0.74 43.57
CA ALA A 76 -5.68 1.16 43.29
C ALA A 76 -6.25 0.66 41.94
N ARG A 77 -5.40 0.15 41.03
CA ARG A 77 -5.80 -0.41 39.72
C ARG A 77 -5.69 -1.94 39.60
N LEU A 78 -5.26 -2.65 40.64
CA LEU A 78 -5.15 -4.11 40.61
C LEU A 78 -6.46 -4.78 41.10
N PRO A 79 -6.94 -5.83 40.42
CA PRO A 79 -8.09 -6.60 40.91
C PRO A 79 -7.80 -7.22 42.29
N GLN A 80 -8.79 -7.24 43.20
CA GLN A 80 -8.67 -7.87 44.51
C GLN A 80 -8.23 -9.34 44.36
N GLY A 81 -7.11 -9.72 44.99
CA GLY A 81 -6.52 -11.07 44.91
C GLY A 81 -5.34 -11.23 43.93
N SER A 82 -4.96 -10.19 43.19
CA SER A 82 -3.76 -10.21 42.35
C SER A 82 -2.48 -10.20 43.21
N ALA A 83 -1.62 -11.21 43.02
CA ALA A 83 -0.33 -11.33 43.70
C ALA A 83 0.79 -10.44 43.10
N ALA A 84 0.49 -9.64 42.08
CA ALA A 84 1.47 -8.80 41.42
C ALA A 84 1.88 -7.60 42.30
N SER A 85 3.18 -7.47 42.59
CA SER A 85 3.73 -6.31 43.31
C SER A 85 3.55 -5.03 42.48
N THR A 86 3.34 -3.91 43.19
CA THR A 86 3.35 -2.55 42.61
C THR A 86 4.67 -1.89 42.88
N PHE A 87 5.03 -0.84 42.11
CA PHE A 87 6.30 -0.16 42.31
C PHE A 87 6.51 0.29 43.76
N LYS A 88 5.48 0.88 44.38
CA LYS A 88 5.53 1.36 45.77
C LYS A 88 5.78 0.26 46.82
N ASN A 89 5.31 -0.96 46.56
CA ASN A 89 5.40 -2.09 47.49
C ASN A 89 6.55 -3.05 47.17
N ALA A 90 7.25 -2.85 46.06
CA ALA A 90 8.45 -3.61 45.72
C ALA A 90 9.58 -3.28 46.70
N ARG A 91 10.50 -4.25 46.91
CA ARG A 91 11.66 -4.02 47.77
C ARG A 91 12.55 -2.94 47.17
N GLU A 92 13.29 -2.22 48.02
CA GLU A 92 14.07 -1.05 47.62
C GLU A 92 15.11 -1.37 46.51
N ASP A 93 15.73 -2.54 46.58
CA ASP A 93 16.63 -3.08 45.53
C ASP A 93 15.92 -3.32 44.20
N GLU A 94 14.66 -3.76 44.25
CA GLU A 94 13.83 -4.03 43.09
C GLU A 94 13.29 -2.73 42.46
N GLN A 95 12.92 -1.74 43.28
CA GLN A 95 12.58 -0.39 42.84
C GLN A 95 13.75 0.23 42.06
N GLN A 96 14.99 0.09 42.55
CA GLN A 96 16.17 0.57 41.82
C GLN A 96 16.35 -0.12 40.47
N ARG A 97 16.16 -1.44 40.39
CA ARG A 97 16.24 -2.19 39.12
C ARG A 97 15.21 -1.74 38.10
N LEU A 98 13.98 -1.47 38.55
CA LEU A 98 12.82 -1.22 37.69
C LEU A 98 12.66 0.25 37.28
N PHE A 99 13.13 1.18 38.09
CA PHE A 99 12.97 2.62 37.87
C PHE A 99 13.37 3.12 36.46
N PRO A 100 14.45 2.66 35.81
CA PRO A 100 14.83 3.11 34.45
C PRO A 100 13.79 2.78 33.38
N TYR A 101 13.07 1.66 33.55
CA TYR A 101 12.12 1.13 32.59
C TYR A 101 10.69 1.57 32.87
N ALA A 102 10.42 2.09 34.07
CA ALA A 102 9.08 2.46 34.50
C ALA A 102 8.51 3.62 33.68
N ASP A 103 7.20 3.61 33.44
CA ASP A 103 6.50 4.66 32.71
C ASP A 103 6.65 6.02 33.42
N GLU A 104 6.56 7.11 32.67
CA GLU A 104 6.86 8.46 33.18
C GLU A 104 6.01 8.80 34.41
N LYS A 105 4.72 8.43 34.39
CA LYS A 105 3.81 8.60 35.53
C LYS A 105 4.25 7.85 36.80
N VAL A 106 4.79 6.64 36.67
CA VAL A 106 5.25 5.85 37.83
C VAL A 106 6.51 6.49 38.43
N ARG A 107 7.44 6.91 37.59
CA ARG A 107 8.69 7.55 38.04
C ARG A 107 8.45 8.90 38.69
N GLN A 108 7.62 9.75 38.09
CA GLN A 108 7.27 11.05 38.66
C GLN A 108 6.63 10.88 40.04
N GLN A 109 5.74 9.89 40.20
CA GLN A 109 5.12 9.62 41.49
C GLN A 109 6.12 9.06 42.52
N ALA A 110 7.02 8.16 42.13
CA ALA A 110 8.08 7.67 43.01
C ALA A 110 8.98 8.82 43.50
N LEU A 111 9.41 9.70 42.61
CA LEU A 111 10.23 10.87 42.95
C LEU A 111 9.47 11.86 43.84
N ALA A 112 8.16 12.05 43.62
CA ALA A 112 7.32 12.90 44.45
C ALA A 112 7.22 12.36 45.89
N ASP A 113 7.07 11.05 46.03
CA ASP A 113 7.02 10.33 47.31
C ASP A 113 8.40 10.20 47.98
N GLY A 114 9.47 10.69 47.33
CA GLY A 114 10.81 10.79 47.92
C GLY A 114 11.77 9.65 47.57
N PHE A 115 11.41 8.77 46.62
CA PHE A 115 12.34 7.77 46.10
C PHE A 115 13.57 8.46 45.46
N ILE A 116 14.77 8.02 45.83
CA ILE A 116 16.03 8.50 45.26
C ILE A 116 16.65 7.35 44.48
N ALA A 117 16.81 7.51 43.16
CA ALA A 117 17.48 6.51 42.35
C ALA A 117 18.98 6.47 42.69
N THR A 118 19.49 5.41 43.33
CA THR A 118 20.86 5.35 43.85
C THR A 118 21.87 5.01 42.76
N CYS A 119 22.97 5.79 42.69
CA CYS A 119 24.05 5.62 41.71
C CYS A 119 24.99 4.51 42.13
N CYS A 120 25.32 3.61 41.20
CA CYS A 120 26.25 2.49 41.43
C CYS A 120 27.67 2.96 41.76
N GLN A 121 27.97 4.26 41.60
CA GLN A 121 29.31 4.82 41.73
C GLN A 121 29.42 5.74 42.95
N LYS A 122 30.45 5.47 43.77
CA LYS A 122 30.73 6.18 45.03
C LYS A 122 31.14 7.64 44.87
N SER A 123 31.44 8.10 43.65
CA SER A 123 31.92 9.46 43.35
C SER A 123 30.82 10.52 43.30
N VAL A 124 29.55 10.12 43.36
CA VAL A 124 28.41 11.06 43.30
C VAL A 124 27.29 10.70 44.28
N GLU A 125 26.59 11.72 44.73
CA GLU A 125 25.44 11.65 45.62
C GLU A 125 24.26 12.42 45.01
N ILE A 126 23.02 11.96 45.24
CA ILE A 126 21.82 12.68 44.84
C ILE A 126 21.15 13.22 46.10
N VAL A 127 20.98 14.53 46.16
CA VAL A 127 20.31 15.22 47.27
C VAL A 127 19.02 15.88 46.82
N ARG A 128 18.05 15.95 47.73
CA ARG A 128 16.81 16.71 47.54
C ARG A 128 17.01 18.15 48.01
N LYS A 129 16.83 19.13 47.13
CA LYS A 129 16.85 20.56 47.46
C LYS A 129 15.43 21.09 47.71
N PRO A 130 15.21 21.96 48.72
CA PRO A 130 13.88 22.45 49.09
C PRO A 130 13.08 23.08 47.94
N ASP A 131 13.77 23.83 47.06
CA ASP A 131 13.10 24.72 46.10
C ASP A 131 13.25 24.30 44.63
N SER A 132 14.01 23.23 44.37
CA SER A 132 14.42 22.86 43.00
C SER A 132 14.27 21.38 42.68
N GLY A 133 13.87 20.52 43.62
CA GLY A 133 13.82 19.06 43.43
C GLY A 133 15.18 18.41 43.64
N PHE A 134 15.50 17.35 42.90
CA PHE A 134 16.76 16.60 43.08
C PHE A 134 17.95 17.20 42.32
N ALA A 135 19.16 17.03 42.85
CA ALA A 135 20.42 17.44 42.24
C ALA A 135 21.55 16.43 42.53
N THR A 136 22.43 16.22 41.56
CA THR A 136 23.63 15.38 41.69
C THR A 136 24.83 16.18 42.17
N LEU A 137 25.52 15.74 43.22
CA LEU A 137 26.73 16.31 43.81
C LEU A 137 27.92 15.37 43.64
N ALA A 138 29.13 15.92 43.52
CA ALA A 138 30.37 15.14 43.63
C ALA A 138 30.68 14.82 45.11
N THR A 139 31.08 13.60 45.43
CA THR A 139 31.47 13.20 46.81
C THR A 139 32.98 13.33 47.06
N CYS A 140 33.78 13.54 46.01
CA CYS A 140 35.21 13.82 46.04
C CYS A 140 35.58 14.85 44.96
N SER A 141 36.80 15.38 45.05
CA SER A 141 37.32 16.32 44.06
C SER A 141 37.75 15.60 42.78
N HIS A 142 37.51 16.22 41.62
CA HIS A 142 37.87 15.69 40.30
C HIS A 142 38.73 16.69 39.52
N GLU A 143 39.74 16.19 38.81
CA GLU A 143 40.55 17.01 37.90
C GLU A 143 39.88 17.17 36.53
N ALA A 144 40.18 18.27 35.83
CA ALA A 144 39.67 18.50 34.48
C ALA A 144 40.04 17.35 33.53
N GLY A 145 39.08 16.88 32.74
CA GLY A 145 39.24 15.74 31.82
C GLY A 145 39.02 14.36 32.47
N SER A 146 38.92 14.25 33.80
CA SER A 146 38.61 12.99 34.46
C SER A 146 37.13 12.59 34.30
N ILE A 147 36.85 11.29 34.25
CA ILE A 147 35.47 10.77 34.28
C ILE A 147 34.97 10.87 35.74
N VAL A 148 33.92 11.66 35.95
CA VAL A 148 33.28 11.84 37.26
C VAL A 148 32.41 10.65 37.59
N PHE A 149 31.58 10.25 36.63
CA PHE A 149 30.77 9.04 36.71
C PHE A 149 30.43 8.48 35.32
N THR A 150 29.98 7.24 35.30
CA THR A 150 29.48 6.52 34.12
C THR A 150 28.12 5.91 34.43
N SER A 151 27.19 5.99 33.50
CA SER A 151 25.84 5.41 33.64
C SER A 151 25.34 4.86 32.30
N THR A 152 24.38 3.95 32.36
CA THR A 152 23.67 3.39 31.20
C THR A 152 22.26 3.94 31.12
N ALA A 153 21.84 4.31 29.91
CA ALA A 153 20.53 4.89 29.63
C ALA A 153 19.70 3.98 28.72
N LEU A 154 18.37 4.11 28.82
CA LEU A 154 17.43 3.32 28.02
C LEU A 154 17.23 3.96 26.64
N LEU A 155 17.35 3.19 25.56
CA LEU A 155 17.10 3.69 24.21
C LEU A 155 15.60 3.88 23.95
N LEU A 156 15.21 5.02 23.38
CA LEU A 156 13.85 5.40 23.02
C LEU A 156 13.78 5.90 21.56
N PRO A 157 12.67 5.66 20.85
CA PRO A 157 12.46 6.11 19.47
C PRO A 157 11.83 7.51 19.36
N PHE A 158 11.54 8.16 20.50
CA PHE A 158 10.93 9.48 20.58
C PHE A 158 11.47 10.27 21.77
N PRO A 159 11.42 11.62 21.73
CA PRO A 159 11.83 12.45 22.85
C PRO A 159 10.80 12.38 23.99
N ALA A 160 11.27 12.40 25.23
CA ALA A 160 10.47 12.51 26.45
C ALA A 160 11.13 13.48 27.45
N GLN A 161 10.54 13.68 28.62
CA GLN A 161 11.12 14.58 29.61
C GLN A 161 12.48 14.05 30.09
N GLY A 162 13.52 14.87 29.97
CA GLY A 162 14.88 14.52 30.40
C GLY A 162 15.68 13.60 29.46
N THR A 163 15.12 13.20 28.31
CA THR A 163 15.87 12.39 27.33
C THR A 163 17.06 13.16 26.74
N ILE A 164 17.98 12.42 26.13
CA ILE A 164 19.18 12.90 25.45
C ILE A 164 19.15 12.42 24.00
N GLU A 165 19.39 13.29 23.03
CA GLU A 165 19.32 12.93 21.61
C GLU A 165 20.52 12.10 21.10
N LEU A 166 20.25 11.16 20.18
CA LEU A 166 21.20 10.32 19.46
C LEU A 166 21.04 10.46 17.93
N PRO A 167 22.12 10.21 17.15
CA PRO A 167 22.09 10.04 15.69
C PRO A 167 20.90 9.23 15.17
N GLY A 168 20.31 9.64 14.04
CA GLY A 168 19.19 8.93 13.40
C GLY A 168 17.82 9.09 14.08
N LYS A 169 17.57 10.22 14.78
CA LYS A 169 16.33 10.51 15.54
C LYS A 169 16.02 9.48 16.64
N LYS A 170 17.06 8.99 17.32
CA LYS A 170 16.93 8.15 18.52
C LYS A 170 17.17 8.99 19.76
N TYR A 171 16.75 8.50 20.93
CA TYR A 171 16.86 9.22 22.20
C TYR A 171 17.29 8.25 23.30
N LEU A 172 17.99 8.74 24.32
CA LEU A 172 18.36 8.01 25.53
C LEU A 172 17.59 8.59 26.70
N ARG A 173 16.91 7.75 27.47
CA ARG A 173 16.34 8.11 28.76
C ARG A 173 17.40 7.86 29.84
N PRO A 174 18.02 8.91 30.39
CA PRO A 174 18.98 8.75 31.46
C PRO A 174 18.31 8.17 32.70
N SER A 175 19.07 7.36 33.42
CA SER A 175 18.69 6.85 34.73
C SER A 175 19.68 7.32 35.77
N CYS A 176 19.21 7.33 37.03
CA CYS A 176 20.07 7.52 38.19
C CYS A 176 20.72 8.93 38.24
N CYS A 177 22.02 9.00 38.55
CA CYS A 177 22.80 10.23 38.72
C CYS A 177 22.74 11.18 37.50
N VAL A 178 22.61 10.67 36.26
CA VAL A 178 22.52 11.54 35.04
C VAL A 178 21.23 12.34 35.00
N GLU A 179 20.11 11.75 35.43
CA GLU A 179 18.78 12.35 35.33
C GLU A 179 18.67 13.66 36.13
N PHE A 180 19.43 13.75 37.22
CA PHE A 180 19.44 14.92 38.11
C PHE A 180 20.62 15.87 37.86
N VAL A 181 21.43 15.63 36.81
CA VAL A 181 22.42 16.61 36.35
C VAL A 181 21.69 17.76 35.69
N ARG A 182 21.70 18.92 36.36
CA ARG A 182 20.95 20.11 35.94
C ARG A 182 21.63 20.85 34.81
N HIS A 183 20.84 21.69 34.13
CA HIS A 183 21.36 22.60 33.14
C HIS A 183 22.24 23.70 33.77
N SER A 184 23.39 23.97 33.18
CA SER A 184 24.16 25.21 33.35
C SER A 184 24.72 25.66 31.99
N CYS A 185 24.73 26.97 31.74
CA CYS A 185 25.42 27.56 30.58
C CYS A 185 26.95 27.48 30.71
N GLN A 186 27.46 27.36 31.94
CA GLN A 186 28.86 27.06 32.25
C GLN A 186 28.92 25.74 33.02
N PRO A 187 28.79 24.61 32.32
CA PRO A 187 28.77 23.30 32.96
C PRO A 187 30.15 22.93 33.50
N ASN A 188 30.16 22.16 34.59
CA ASN A 188 31.38 21.52 35.11
C ASN A 188 31.55 20.08 34.59
N VAL A 189 30.55 19.52 33.89
CA VAL A 189 30.66 18.23 33.19
C VAL A 189 30.12 18.29 31.76
N GLN A 190 30.76 17.56 30.86
CA GLN A 190 30.30 17.27 29.51
C GLN A 190 29.95 15.79 29.39
N LEU A 191 28.87 15.47 28.67
CA LEU A 191 28.47 14.09 28.46
C LEU A 191 29.06 13.56 27.16
N GLU A 192 29.88 12.52 27.27
CA GLU A 192 30.24 11.67 26.14
C GLU A 192 29.29 10.47 26.08
N ILE A 193 28.79 10.19 24.87
CA ILE A 193 27.74 9.19 24.66
C ILE A 193 28.23 8.21 23.60
N SER A 194 28.27 6.93 23.96
CA SER A 194 28.61 5.85 23.04
C SER A 194 27.61 4.71 23.19
N GLY A 195 26.76 4.54 22.18
CA GLY A 195 25.61 3.64 22.26
C GLY A 195 24.63 4.07 23.35
N THR A 196 24.45 3.21 24.36
CA THR A 196 23.60 3.46 25.54
C THR A 196 24.39 3.94 26.76
N THR A 197 25.72 4.04 26.66
CA THR A 197 26.59 4.45 27.78
C THR A 197 26.80 5.96 27.76
N ILE A 198 26.67 6.58 28.93
CA ILE A 198 26.87 8.01 29.17
C ILE A 198 28.00 8.17 30.18
N SER A 199 29.06 8.86 29.79
CA SER A 199 30.19 9.24 30.65
C SER A 199 30.15 10.74 30.91
N ALA A 200 30.17 11.15 32.18
CA ALA A 200 30.32 12.55 32.55
C ALA A 200 31.80 12.88 32.74
N VAL A 201 32.36 13.69 31.84
CA VAL A 201 33.76 14.12 31.86
C VAL A 201 33.83 15.52 32.45
N ALA A 202 34.69 15.73 33.44
CA ALA A 202 34.88 17.02 34.08
C ALA A 202 35.44 18.05 33.07
N THR A 203 34.79 19.20 32.89
CA THR A 203 35.26 20.28 32.00
C THR A 203 36.23 21.23 32.69
N ARG A 204 36.27 21.20 34.03
CA ARG A 204 37.22 21.91 34.90
C ARG A 204 37.39 21.10 36.20
N ALA A 205 38.28 21.55 37.09
CA ALA A 205 38.33 20.99 38.43
C ALA A 205 36.96 21.14 39.14
N ILE A 206 36.52 20.07 39.81
CA ILE A 206 35.27 20.00 40.56
C ILE A 206 35.63 19.72 42.02
N GLU A 207 35.11 20.51 42.96
CA GLU A 207 35.34 20.27 44.38
C GLU A 207 34.35 19.27 44.97
N LYS A 208 34.73 18.70 46.11
CA LYS A 208 33.82 17.87 46.91
C LYS A 208 32.56 18.66 47.28
N GLU A 209 31.40 17.99 47.19
CA GLU A 209 30.04 18.52 47.36
C GLU A 209 29.59 19.54 46.31
N GLU A 210 30.36 19.75 45.25
CA GLU A 210 29.94 20.63 44.16
C GLU A 210 28.83 19.96 43.32
N GLN A 211 27.81 20.73 42.93
CA GLN A 211 26.72 20.24 42.09
C GLN A 211 27.18 20.03 40.64
N LEU A 212 26.92 18.85 40.09
CA LEU A 212 27.19 18.53 38.69
C LEU A 212 26.15 19.18 37.78
N THR A 213 26.63 19.83 36.73
CA THR A 213 25.82 20.56 35.75
C THR A 213 26.34 20.34 34.34
N ARG A 214 25.41 20.21 33.37
CA ARG A 214 25.70 20.02 31.94
C ARG A 214 24.99 21.08 31.11
N ASN A 215 25.48 21.38 29.91
CA ASN A 215 24.75 22.26 28.99
C ASN A 215 23.80 21.43 28.10
N PHE A 216 22.49 21.58 28.32
CA PHE A 216 21.47 20.82 27.57
C PHE A 216 21.47 21.16 26.07
N LEU A 217 21.94 22.35 25.69
CA LEU A 217 22.07 22.75 24.28
C LEU A 217 23.12 21.91 23.53
N CYS A 218 24.05 21.26 24.25
CA CYS A 218 25.02 20.36 23.63
C CYS A 218 24.47 18.97 23.32
N THR A 219 23.29 18.62 23.83
CA THR A 219 22.75 17.26 23.76
C THR A 219 21.36 17.19 23.12
N GLU A 220 20.70 18.33 22.89
CA GLU A 220 19.31 18.40 22.42
C GLU A 220 19.13 19.39 21.25
N TRP A 221 18.64 18.93 20.09
CA TRP A 221 18.43 19.78 18.91
C TRP A 221 17.21 20.68 19.09
N ASP A 222 16.14 20.09 19.62
CA ASP A 222 14.88 20.75 19.98
C ASP A 222 14.36 20.09 21.27
N ILE A 223 14.36 20.85 22.37
CA ILE A 223 14.11 20.30 23.71
C ILE A 223 12.61 20.05 23.91
N ALA A 224 12.24 18.89 24.45
CA ALA A 224 10.82 18.54 24.65
C ALA A 224 10.08 19.51 25.58
N HIS A 225 10.77 20.04 26.60
CA HIS A 225 10.20 20.95 27.59
C HIS A 225 11.11 22.18 27.78
N PRO A 226 10.89 23.27 27.03
CA PRO A 226 11.68 24.49 27.16
C PRO A 226 11.53 25.13 28.55
N PHE A 227 12.61 25.68 29.10
CA PHE A 227 12.60 26.36 30.41
C PHE A 227 13.57 27.55 30.46
N SER A 228 13.33 28.47 31.39
CA SER A 228 14.22 29.60 31.66
C SER A 228 15.45 29.14 32.47
N CYS A 229 16.66 29.46 32.00
CA CYS A 229 17.91 29.21 32.73
C CYS A 229 17.94 30.06 34.01
N ALA A 230 18.15 29.43 35.16
CA ALA A 230 18.35 30.13 36.43
C ALA A 230 19.78 30.68 36.61
N CYS A 231 20.63 30.48 35.61
CA CYS A 231 22.08 30.58 35.67
C CYS A 231 22.57 32.01 35.87
N LYS A 232 21.85 32.99 35.30
CA LYS A 232 22.08 34.46 35.41
C LYS A 232 23.52 34.95 35.13
N THR A 233 24.40 34.13 34.56
CA THR A 233 25.75 34.55 34.14
C THR A 233 25.67 35.47 32.92
N THR A 234 26.73 36.24 32.67
CA THR A 234 26.86 37.10 31.47
C THR A 234 26.85 36.30 30.15
N SER A 235 27.20 35.02 30.22
CA SER A 235 27.19 34.04 29.13
C SER A 235 25.92 33.19 29.06
N CYS A 236 24.87 33.54 29.81
CA CYS A 236 23.63 32.77 29.88
C CYS A 236 22.80 32.91 28.58
N TYR A 237 22.29 31.80 28.05
CA TYR A 237 21.43 31.79 26.85
C TYR A 237 19.96 32.16 27.13
N GLY A 238 19.59 32.40 28.38
CA GLY A 238 18.24 32.82 28.76
C GLY A 238 17.24 31.67 28.74
N ILE A 239 16.58 31.41 27.61
CA ILE A 239 15.58 30.33 27.47
C ILE A 239 16.23 29.14 26.76
N ILE A 240 16.22 27.98 27.41
CA ILE A 240 16.78 26.75 26.87
C ILE A 240 15.71 26.03 26.05
N ARG A 241 15.82 26.09 24.72
CA ARG A 241 14.85 25.49 23.77
C ARG A 241 15.43 24.38 22.89
N GLY A 242 16.74 24.22 22.84
CA GLY A 242 17.46 23.29 21.95
C GLY A 242 18.42 24.01 21.00
N PHE A 243 19.43 23.29 20.49
CA PHE A 243 20.52 23.85 19.70
C PHE A 243 20.06 24.59 18.44
N ARG A 244 18.98 24.14 17.77
CA ARG A 244 18.49 24.78 16.53
C ARG A 244 18.06 26.24 16.73
N HIS A 245 17.71 26.60 17.97
CA HIS A 245 17.17 27.93 18.31
C HIS A 245 18.26 28.94 18.68
N LEU A 246 19.52 28.51 18.73
CA LEU A 246 20.67 29.39 18.94
C LEU A 246 20.99 30.18 17.68
N GLY A 247 21.45 31.42 17.84
CA GLY A 247 21.97 32.21 16.72
C GLY A 247 23.26 31.59 16.15
N SER A 248 23.59 31.88 14.89
CA SER A 248 24.71 31.26 14.17
C SER A 248 26.05 31.33 14.92
N GLU A 249 26.32 32.47 15.58
CA GLU A 249 27.53 32.67 16.39
C GLU A 249 27.56 31.77 17.63
N GLN A 250 26.41 31.65 18.30
CA GLN A 250 26.24 30.78 19.47
C GLN A 250 26.32 29.30 19.08
N GLN A 251 25.74 28.93 17.93
CA GLN A 251 25.88 27.58 17.36
C GLN A 251 27.34 27.26 17.08
N ALA A 252 28.07 28.15 16.39
CA ALA A 252 29.48 27.98 16.09
C ALA A 252 30.32 27.82 17.37
N GLN A 253 30.02 28.60 18.41
CA GLN A 253 30.73 28.55 19.70
C GLN A 253 30.48 27.23 20.46
N LEU A 254 29.28 26.67 20.38
CA LEU A 254 28.92 25.42 21.05
C LEU A 254 29.22 24.16 20.22
N LEU A 255 29.30 24.27 18.88
CA LEU A 255 29.49 23.14 17.95
C LEU A 255 30.64 22.18 18.30
N PRO A 256 31.81 22.64 18.80
CA PRO A 256 32.87 21.73 19.22
C PRO A 256 32.44 20.80 20.37
N SER A 257 31.58 21.30 21.26
CA SER A 257 31.17 20.69 22.52
C SER A 257 29.89 19.86 22.42
N VAL A 258 29.21 19.86 21.27
CA VAL A 258 27.92 19.15 21.09
C VAL A 258 28.11 17.67 20.77
N CYS A 259 27.11 16.86 21.12
CA CYS A 259 27.11 15.42 20.85
C CYS A 259 26.94 15.10 19.35
N ALA A 260 27.19 13.84 18.98
CA ALA A 260 27.11 13.38 17.59
C ALA A 260 25.72 13.59 16.96
N ALA A 261 24.64 13.51 17.74
CA ALA A 261 23.27 13.73 17.24
C ALA A 261 23.04 15.16 16.75
N ILE A 262 23.53 16.14 17.52
CA ILE A 262 23.45 17.55 17.16
C ILE A 262 24.33 17.82 15.95
N LYS A 263 25.52 17.24 15.88
CA LYS A 263 26.37 17.31 14.69
C LYS A 263 25.66 16.73 13.47
N GLU A 264 25.04 15.55 13.58
CA GLU A 264 24.25 14.96 12.49
C GLU A 264 23.09 15.86 12.07
N ARG A 265 22.25 16.34 13.00
CA ARG A 265 21.11 17.22 12.69
C ARG A 265 21.54 18.56 12.08
N HIS A 266 22.61 19.14 12.60
CA HIS A 266 23.24 20.32 12.02
C HIS A 266 23.77 20.03 10.60
N SER A 267 24.13 18.77 10.32
CA SER A 267 24.58 18.30 9.00
C SER A 267 23.46 17.75 8.10
N ALA A 268 22.27 17.48 8.64
CA ALA A 268 21.18 16.77 7.97
C ALA A 268 20.37 17.75 7.10
N VAL A 269 20.63 17.66 5.78
CA VAL A 269 20.08 18.45 4.66
C VAL A 269 19.49 19.80 5.08
N VAL A 270 20.34 20.59 5.69
CA VAL A 270 20.54 21.97 5.26
C VAL A 270 20.73 21.89 3.73
N PRO A 271 19.93 22.59 2.89
CA PRO A 271 20.18 22.63 1.46
C PRO A 271 21.68 22.89 1.26
N PRO A 272 22.39 22.04 0.51
CA PRO A 272 23.84 21.94 0.61
C PRO A 272 24.47 23.32 0.58
N THR A 273 25.32 23.64 1.56
CA THR A 273 26.21 24.82 1.50
C THR A 273 26.85 24.82 0.13
N ALA A 274 26.76 25.93 -0.61
CA ALA A 274 27.07 26.01 -2.03
C ALA A 274 28.50 25.52 -2.35
N SER A 275 28.61 24.21 -2.58
CA SER A 275 29.86 23.48 -2.76
C SER A 275 29.68 22.36 -3.76
N LEU A 276 30.76 22.03 -4.49
CA LEU A 276 30.74 20.97 -5.50
C LEU A 276 30.34 19.60 -4.92
N ALA A 277 30.76 19.30 -3.69
CA ALA A 277 30.35 18.08 -2.97
C ALA A 277 28.86 18.10 -2.61
N GLY A 278 28.32 19.30 -2.33
CA GLY A 278 26.89 19.52 -2.12
C GLY A 278 26.06 19.29 -3.38
N LEU A 279 26.56 19.66 -4.56
CA LEU A 279 25.90 19.38 -5.84
C LEU A 279 25.80 17.88 -6.14
N GLN A 280 26.86 17.10 -5.89
CA GLN A 280 26.80 15.64 -6.08
C GLN A 280 25.78 14.92 -5.18
N LYS A 281 25.49 15.49 -4.01
CA LYS A 281 24.47 14.97 -3.08
C LYS A 281 23.10 15.59 -3.30
N SER A 282 23.00 16.61 -4.15
CA SER A 282 21.75 17.23 -4.50
C SER A 282 21.03 16.34 -5.49
N THR A 283 19.79 15.95 -5.17
CA THR A 283 18.91 15.29 -6.15
C THR A 283 18.38 16.30 -7.18
N VAL A 284 18.52 17.59 -6.89
CA VAL A 284 17.90 18.69 -7.65
C VAL A 284 18.83 19.26 -8.71
N LEU A 285 20.15 19.26 -8.47
CA LEU A 285 21.13 19.98 -9.27
C LEU A 285 22.23 19.03 -9.77
N THR A 286 22.69 19.25 -10.99
CA THR A 286 23.79 18.55 -11.65
C THR A 286 24.76 19.53 -12.29
N LEU A 287 25.91 19.01 -12.74
CA LEU A 287 26.86 19.70 -13.58
C LEU A 287 26.70 19.23 -15.02
N THR A 288 26.54 20.17 -15.95
CA THR A 288 26.59 19.90 -17.39
C THR A 288 28.01 19.55 -17.83
N SER A 289 28.17 18.98 -19.03
CA SER A 289 29.48 18.59 -19.58
C SER A 289 30.46 19.77 -19.73
N ASP A 290 29.95 21.01 -19.79
CA ASP A 290 30.71 22.27 -19.82
C ASP A 290 30.90 22.91 -18.43
N GLY A 291 30.57 22.21 -17.34
CA GLY A 291 30.86 22.65 -15.97
C GLY A 291 29.90 23.68 -15.38
N LYS A 292 28.71 23.83 -15.96
CA LYS A 292 27.68 24.74 -15.44
C LYS A 292 26.65 23.98 -14.61
N ILE A 293 26.09 24.68 -13.63
CA ILE A 293 25.10 24.09 -12.72
C ILE A 293 23.75 24.13 -13.41
N ALA A 294 23.15 22.97 -13.61
CA ALA A 294 21.83 22.82 -14.17
C ALA A 294 20.95 21.99 -13.25
N THR A 295 19.65 22.13 -13.37
CA THR A 295 18.71 21.27 -12.67
C THR A 295 18.74 19.87 -13.28
N GLN A 296 18.81 18.84 -12.44
CA GLN A 296 18.83 17.44 -12.91
C GLN A 296 17.43 16.85 -13.03
N GLN A 297 16.51 17.43 -12.28
CA GLN A 297 15.11 17.06 -12.24
C GLN A 297 14.27 18.33 -12.35
N PHE A 298 12.98 18.10 -12.46
CA PHE A 298 12.00 19.14 -12.45
C PHE A 298 12.00 19.86 -11.09
N VAL A 299 12.17 21.18 -11.08
CA VAL A 299 12.22 21.97 -9.83
C VAL A 299 11.05 22.93 -9.77
N PRO A 300 10.13 22.76 -8.82
CA PRO A 300 9.03 23.70 -8.64
C PRO A 300 9.56 25.08 -8.20
N PRO A 301 8.83 26.16 -8.50
CA PRO A 301 9.12 27.49 -7.97
C PRO A 301 9.17 27.48 -6.44
N GLY A 302 10.08 28.28 -5.86
CA GLY A 302 10.22 28.43 -4.42
C GLY A 302 11.03 27.35 -3.71
N THR A 303 11.57 26.39 -4.47
CA THR A 303 12.45 25.36 -3.94
C THR A 303 13.77 25.97 -3.52
N VAL A 304 14.23 25.69 -2.29
CA VAL A 304 15.57 26.06 -1.86
C VAL A 304 16.58 25.11 -2.51
N LEU A 305 17.43 25.67 -3.36
CA LEU A 305 18.45 24.94 -4.09
C LEU A 305 19.73 24.77 -3.28
N LEU A 306 20.19 25.85 -2.64
CA LEU A 306 21.45 25.93 -1.91
C LEU A 306 21.31 26.93 -0.75
N GLN A 307 21.99 26.65 0.36
CA GLN A 307 22.19 27.65 1.40
C GLN A 307 23.46 28.45 1.08
N VAL A 308 23.42 29.76 1.32
CA VAL A 308 24.45 30.71 0.91
C VAL A 308 24.94 31.48 2.12
N ASP A 309 26.19 31.24 2.50
CA ASP A 309 26.84 31.98 3.58
C ASP A 309 27.50 33.24 3.04
N ARG A 310 28.19 33.14 1.91
CA ARG A 310 28.96 34.24 1.31
C ARG A 310 28.79 34.26 -0.20
N PHE A 311 28.79 35.46 -0.78
CA PHE A 311 28.88 35.61 -2.22
C PHE A 311 29.81 36.75 -2.60
N ASP A 312 30.49 36.59 -3.73
CA ASP A 312 31.37 37.58 -4.34
C ASP A 312 30.87 37.88 -5.75
N ILE A 313 30.69 39.16 -6.06
CA ILE A 313 30.20 39.61 -7.36
C ILE A 313 31.40 39.80 -8.29
N ARG A 314 31.38 39.14 -9.46
CA ARG A 314 32.41 39.27 -10.49
C ARG A 314 31.81 39.70 -11.83
N PRO A 315 32.64 40.13 -12.80
CA PRO A 315 32.15 40.41 -14.15
C PRO A 315 31.44 39.17 -14.73
N HIS A 316 30.20 39.36 -15.19
CA HIS A 316 29.33 38.35 -15.83
C HIS A 316 28.86 37.17 -14.95
N ARG A 317 29.28 37.07 -13.68
CA ARG A 317 28.91 35.94 -12.81
C ARG A 317 28.96 36.30 -11.33
N VAL A 318 28.24 35.56 -10.51
CA VAL A 318 28.40 35.60 -9.06
C VAL A 318 29.04 34.30 -8.60
N VAL A 319 30.00 34.40 -7.68
CA VAL A 319 30.57 33.25 -6.98
C VAL A 319 29.84 33.14 -5.65
N ILE A 320 29.06 32.07 -5.50
CA ILE A 320 28.31 31.78 -4.28
C ILE A 320 29.07 30.67 -3.56
N ASP A 321 29.68 31.01 -2.42
CA ASP A 321 30.67 30.20 -1.71
C ASP A 321 31.77 29.67 -2.65
N SER A 322 31.63 28.46 -3.20
CA SER A 322 32.58 27.86 -4.16
C SER A 322 31.99 27.54 -5.55
N LEU A 323 30.74 27.93 -5.79
CA LEU A 323 29.99 27.65 -7.02
C LEU A 323 29.81 28.91 -7.87
N SER A 324 30.08 28.80 -9.17
CA SER A 324 29.96 29.91 -10.11
C SER A 324 28.60 29.88 -10.81
N ILE A 325 27.79 30.92 -10.63
CA ILE A 325 26.49 31.07 -11.29
C ILE A 325 26.52 32.25 -12.26
N ALA A 326 26.07 32.02 -13.50
CA ALA A 326 26.11 33.02 -14.55
C ALA A 326 25.02 34.10 -14.37
N HIS A 327 25.32 35.30 -14.86
CA HIS A 327 24.33 36.36 -14.94
C HIS A 327 23.29 36.12 -16.03
N SER A 328 22.02 36.40 -15.73
CA SER A 328 20.96 36.62 -16.71
C SER A 328 20.09 37.83 -16.32
N CYS A 329 19.69 38.64 -17.30
CA CYS A 329 18.69 39.71 -17.09
C CYS A 329 17.31 39.11 -16.79
N ASP A 330 17.01 37.93 -17.35
CA ASP A 330 15.81 37.12 -17.02
C ASP A 330 16.25 35.89 -16.22
N ALA A 331 16.60 36.10 -14.95
CA ALA A 331 17.15 35.07 -14.09
C ALA A 331 16.09 34.08 -13.63
N ASN A 332 16.47 32.81 -13.48
CA ASN A 332 15.57 31.74 -13.03
C ASN A 332 15.73 31.38 -11.54
N THR A 333 16.74 31.95 -10.87
CA THR A 333 16.95 31.85 -9.42
C THR A 333 17.10 33.22 -8.77
N VAL A 334 16.84 33.29 -7.47
CA VAL A 334 16.98 34.48 -6.62
C VAL A 334 17.65 34.13 -5.30
N LEU A 335 18.39 35.08 -4.73
CA LEU A 335 18.89 34.98 -3.37
C LEU A 335 17.89 35.63 -2.39
N LEU A 336 17.34 34.87 -1.44
CA LEU A 336 16.39 35.35 -0.42
C LEU A 336 16.82 34.83 0.96
N ASP A 337 17.04 35.73 1.92
CA ASP A 337 17.39 35.39 3.32
C ASP A 337 18.52 34.34 3.44
N GLY A 338 19.60 34.51 2.66
CA GLY A 338 20.75 33.60 2.66
C GLY A 338 20.50 32.25 1.97
N ARG A 339 19.47 32.14 1.13
CA ARG A 339 19.13 30.92 0.40
C ARG A 339 18.98 31.21 -1.09
N LEU A 340 19.53 30.34 -1.94
CA LEU A 340 19.29 30.36 -3.38
C LEU A 340 18.00 29.61 -3.67
N VAL A 341 17.03 30.28 -4.29
CA VAL A 341 15.68 29.78 -4.49
C VAL A 341 15.31 29.83 -5.96
N SER A 342 14.60 28.82 -6.48
CA SER A 342 14.02 28.87 -7.83
C SER A 342 12.88 29.91 -7.89
N LEU A 343 12.90 30.79 -8.90
CA LEU A 343 11.84 31.80 -9.10
C LEU A 343 10.66 31.24 -9.92
N ARG A 344 10.96 30.28 -10.79
CA ARG A 344 10.04 29.66 -11.71
C ARG A 344 10.32 28.16 -11.77
N MET A 345 9.44 27.47 -12.45
CA MET A 345 9.56 26.07 -12.76
C MET A 345 10.83 25.87 -13.61
N LEU A 346 11.76 25.03 -13.14
CA LEU A 346 12.99 24.70 -13.86
C LEU A 346 12.88 23.30 -14.42
N GLN A 347 13.18 23.15 -15.70
CA GLN A 347 13.22 21.85 -16.38
C GLN A 347 14.56 21.15 -16.12
N PRO A 348 14.62 19.82 -16.16
CA PRO A 348 15.90 19.12 -16.25
C PRO A 348 16.76 19.70 -17.39
N GLY A 349 18.00 20.10 -17.08
CA GLY A 349 18.95 20.74 -17.99
C GLY A 349 18.98 22.28 -17.93
N ASP A 350 17.99 22.92 -17.32
CA ASP A 350 17.99 24.39 -17.18
C ASP A 350 19.19 24.84 -16.33
N GLN A 351 20.03 25.70 -16.91
CA GLN A 351 21.16 26.29 -16.18
C GLN A 351 20.68 27.31 -15.16
N LEU A 352 21.22 27.24 -13.94
CA LEU A 352 20.95 28.25 -12.93
C LEU A 352 21.54 29.60 -13.35
N SER A 353 20.76 30.66 -13.16
CA SER A 353 21.14 32.03 -13.48
C SER A 353 20.60 33.03 -12.45
N LEU A 354 21.36 34.10 -12.21
CA LEU A 354 21.03 35.19 -11.26
C LEU A 354 21.10 36.57 -11.91
N ASN A 355 20.24 37.49 -11.48
CA ASN A 355 20.29 38.88 -11.92
C ASN A 355 21.16 39.69 -10.95
N LEU A 356 22.34 40.12 -11.38
CA LEU A 356 23.30 40.86 -10.55
C LEU A 356 22.74 42.19 -10.04
N SER A 357 21.78 42.79 -10.76
CA SER A 357 21.11 44.00 -10.32
C SER A 357 20.24 43.79 -9.07
N THR A 358 19.87 42.56 -8.69
CA THR A 358 19.16 42.31 -7.42
C THR A 358 20.09 42.23 -6.20
N LEU A 359 21.40 42.09 -6.44
CA LEU A 359 22.41 41.93 -5.38
C LEU A 359 23.13 43.23 -5.04
N GLN A 360 23.24 44.18 -5.98
CA GLN A 360 23.96 45.44 -5.78
C GLN A 360 23.22 46.63 -6.41
N TYR A 361 23.13 47.75 -5.67
CA TYR A 361 22.46 48.96 -6.15
C TYR A 361 23.24 49.61 -7.30
N GLU A 362 24.56 49.66 -7.21
CA GLU A 362 25.46 50.12 -8.26
C GLU A 362 26.68 49.17 -8.33
N LEU A 363 27.03 48.69 -9.53
CA LEU A 363 28.16 47.79 -9.75
C LEU A 363 29.46 48.61 -9.89
N PRO A 364 30.57 48.22 -9.23
CA PRO A 364 31.83 48.95 -9.33
C PRO A 364 32.45 48.90 -10.74
N ALA A 365 32.22 47.83 -11.49
CA ALA A 365 32.67 47.67 -12.87
C ALA A 365 31.51 47.22 -13.77
N PRO A 366 30.84 48.14 -14.48
CA PRO A 366 29.82 47.81 -15.46
C PRO A 366 30.38 46.94 -16.59
N PHE A 367 29.55 46.06 -17.16
CA PHE A 367 29.97 45.17 -18.24
C PHE A 367 28.87 44.98 -19.29
N GLU A 368 29.27 44.57 -20.50
CA GLU A 368 28.36 44.20 -21.58
C GLU A 368 27.70 42.83 -21.30
N CYS A 369 26.37 42.79 -21.31
CA CYS A 369 25.60 41.57 -21.09
C CYS A 369 25.49 40.75 -22.37
N LYS A 370 25.80 39.46 -22.28
CA LYS A 370 25.64 38.47 -23.37
C LYS A 370 24.74 37.30 -22.96
N CYS A 371 23.76 37.54 -22.08
CA CYS A 371 22.92 36.47 -21.52
C CYS A 371 21.92 35.88 -22.54
N GLY A 372 21.66 36.55 -23.66
CA GLY A 372 20.73 36.09 -24.69
C GLY A 372 19.25 36.27 -24.34
N SER A 373 18.90 36.82 -23.18
CA SER A 373 17.51 37.10 -22.83
C SER A 373 16.87 38.10 -23.80
N PRO A 374 15.60 37.91 -24.21
CA PRO A 374 14.86 38.91 -24.98
C PRO A 374 14.65 40.22 -24.22
N LYS A 375 14.85 40.23 -22.89
CA LYS A 375 14.83 41.41 -22.02
C LYS A 375 16.23 41.83 -21.57
N CYS A 376 17.26 41.57 -22.39
CA CYS A 376 18.63 41.94 -22.05
C CYS A 376 18.81 43.47 -22.01
N SER A 377 19.41 43.97 -20.92
CA SER A 377 19.68 45.42 -20.73
C SER A 377 20.87 45.93 -21.55
N ASN A 378 21.57 45.05 -22.30
CA ASN A 378 22.84 45.25 -23.00
C ASN A 378 24.04 45.65 -22.11
N THR A 379 23.88 46.58 -21.18
CA THR A 379 24.92 46.98 -20.22
C THR A 379 24.40 46.82 -18.80
N VAL A 380 25.11 46.10 -17.94
CA VAL A 380 24.72 45.89 -16.54
C VAL A 380 25.47 46.87 -15.65
N ARG A 381 24.75 47.74 -14.95
CA ARG A 381 25.30 48.77 -14.03
C ARG A 381 24.87 48.59 -12.56
N GLY A 382 24.10 47.56 -12.25
CA GLY A 382 23.41 47.39 -10.95
C GLY A 382 21.98 47.94 -10.98
N PHE A 383 21.26 47.83 -9.86
CA PHE A 383 19.84 48.21 -9.75
C PHE A 383 19.53 49.64 -10.21
N ARG A 384 20.44 50.60 -9.94
CA ARG A 384 20.30 52.01 -10.30
C ARG A 384 20.12 52.20 -11.81
N GLY A 385 20.82 51.42 -12.61
CA GLY A 385 20.83 51.52 -14.08
C GLY A 385 19.61 50.93 -14.77
N LEU A 386 18.72 50.26 -14.04
CA LEU A 386 17.48 49.69 -14.58
C LEU A 386 16.44 50.78 -14.90
N SER A 387 15.58 50.50 -15.87
CA SER A 387 14.38 51.30 -16.15
C SER A 387 13.37 51.20 -14.99
N ASP A 388 12.44 52.15 -14.88
CA ASP A 388 11.43 52.15 -13.81
C ASP A 388 10.56 50.89 -13.81
N GLU A 389 10.29 50.33 -14.99
CA GLU A 389 9.46 49.13 -15.12
C GLU A 389 10.22 47.86 -14.70
N GLU A 390 11.52 47.77 -15.02
CA GLU A 390 12.38 46.70 -14.51
C GLU A 390 12.57 46.81 -12.99
N LYS A 391 12.72 48.02 -12.47
CA LYS A 391 12.82 48.25 -11.02
C LYS A 391 11.58 47.73 -10.30
N LYS A 392 10.37 48.04 -10.78
CA LYS A 392 9.11 47.52 -10.19
C LYS A 392 9.08 45.99 -10.12
N GLN A 393 9.48 45.31 -11.19
CA GLN A 393 9.45 43.84 -11.24
C GLN A 393 10.50 43.20 -10.32
N LEU A 394 11.70 43.79 -10.21
CA LEU A 394 12.82 43.18 -9.50
C LEU A 394 12.91 43.60 -8.03
N LEU A 395 12.34 44.75 -7.65
CA LEU A 395 12.40 45.28 -6.28
C LEU A 395 12.05 44.25 -5.20
N PRO A 396 11.00 43.39 -5.33
CA PRO A 396 10.66 42.43 -4.29
C PRO A 396 11.76 41.38 -4.04
N PHE A 397 12.55 41.09 -5.06
CA PHE A 397 13.61 40.07 -5.10
C PHE A 397 15.00 40.63 -4.77
N THR A 398 15.10 41.92 -4.46
CA THR A 398 16.36 42.57 -4.10
C THR A 398 16.80 42.21 -2.69
N GLN A 399 18.12 42.19 -2.48
CA GLN A 399 18.69 42.15 -1.14
C GLN A 399 18.28 43.41 -0.36
N GLN A 400 18.09 43.25 0.95
CA GLN A 400 17.55 44.31 1.81
C GLN A 400 18.28 45.67 1.73
N PRO A 401 19.61 45.75 1.58
CA PRO A 401 20.31 47.03 1.37
C PRO A 401 19.85 47.73 0.08
N VAL A 402 19.74 46.97 -1.02
CA VAL A 402 19.30 47.48 -2.33
C VAL A 402 17.85 47.94 -2.26
N PHE A 403 16.98 47.20 -1.57
CA PHE A 403 15.58 47.57 -1.35
C PHE A 403 15.43 48.92 -0.63
N LEU A 404 16.18 49.11 0.47
CA LEU A 404 16.15 50.35 1.26
C LEU A 404 16.69 51.54 0.49
N GLU A 405 17.79 51.34 -0.24
CA GLU A 405 18.42 52.40 -1.03
C GLU A 405 17.57 52.81 -2.24
N ALA A 406 16.88 51.85 -2.87
CA ALA A 406 15.92 52.13 -3.93
C ALA A 406 14.74 52.98 -3.44
N LEU A 407 14.18 52.68 -2.26
CA LEU A 407 13.10 53.47 -1.68
C LEU A 407 13.54 54.89 -1.31
N GLN A 408 14.74 55.06 -0.73
CA GLN A 408 15.27 56.40 -0.41
C GLN A 408 15.48 57.26 -1.67
N ASN A 409 15.83 56.65 -2.79
CA ASN A 409 16.01 57.35 -4.07
C ASN A 409 14.71 57.48 -4.89
N GLY A 410 13.54 57.27 -4.27
CA GLY A 410 12.24 57.52 -4.91
C GLY A 410 11.83 56.51 -5.97
N CYS A 411 12.32 55.25 -5.89
CA CYS A 411 11.95 54.21 -6.85
C CYS A 411 10.42 54.01 -6.87
N PRO A 412 9.76 54.11 -8.03
CA PRO A 412 8.30 53.98 -8.11
C PRO A 412 7.91 52.51 -7.92
N TRP A 413 7.31 52.17 -6.78
CA TRP A 413 6.81 50.82 -6.49
C TRP A 413 5.30 50.77 -6.69
N SER A 414 4.84 50.05 -7.71
CA SER A 414 3.41 49.95 -8.03
C SER A 414 2.70 48.95 -7.11
N SER A 415 1.63 49.41 -6.45
CA SER A 415 0.64 48.56 -5.77
C SER A 415 -0.22 47.82 -6.81
N SER A 416 -0.68 46.61 -6.49
CA SER A 416 -1.73 45.96 -7.29
C SER A 416 -3.05 46.72 -7.31
N ASN A 417 -3.23 47.69 -6.40
CA ASN A 417 -4.45 48.46 -6.24
C ASN A 417 -4.17 49.95 -5.95
N SER A 418 -4.82 50.84 -6.69
CA SER A 418 -4.72 52.29 -6.51
C SER A 418 -5.27 52.80 -5.16
N LEU A 419 -6.07 51.98 -4.47
CA LEU A 419 -6.61 52.29 -3.14
C LEU A 419 -5.58 52.24 -2.01
N ALA A 420 -4.33 51.86 -2.29
CA ALA A 420 -3.30 51.68 -1.28
C ALA A 420 -2.02 52.46 -1.63
N VAL A 421 -1.47 53.15 -0.62
CA VAL A 421 -0.24 53.94 -0.74
C VAL A 421 0.69 53.61 0.42
N THR A 422 1.92 53.22 0.10
CA THR A 422 2.96 52.95 1.10
C THR A 422 3.77 54.22 1.41
N ARG A 423 3.99 54.48 2.70
CA ARG A 423 4.73 55.65 3.21
C ARG A 423 5.54 55.26 4.44
N ARG A 424 6.61 56.00 4.71
CA ARG A 424 7.46 55.76 5.88
C ARG A 424 6.78 56.23 7.17
N HIS A 425 6.53 55.31 8.08
CA HIS A 425 6.10 55.56 9.45
C HIS A 425 7.33 55.77 10.37
N PRO A 426 7.27 56.70 11.36
CA PRO A 426 8.43 57.04 12.20
C PRO A 426 9.01 55.85 12.96
N THR A 427 8.17 54.94 13.44
CA THR A 427 8.58 53.82 14.31
C THR A 427 8.46 52.44 13.66
N MET A 428 7.63 52.31 12.62
CA MET A 428 7.31 51.00 12.02
C MET A 428 8.00 50.76 10.68
N GLY A 429 8.70 51.76 10.13
CA GLY A 429 9.26 51.66 8.79
C GLY A 429 8.19 51.88 7.73
N GLU A 430 8.28 51.21 6.59
CA GLU A 430 7.30 51.39 5.51
C GLU A 430 5.96 50.70 5.83
N ILE A 431 4.89 51.49 5.84
CA ILE A 431 3.53 51.04 6.16
C ILE A 431 2.57 51.44 5.04
N THR A 432 1.62 50.55 4.74
CA THR A 432 0.57 50.82 3.75
C THR A 432 -0.66 51.49 4.38
N TYR A 433 -1.11 52.55 3.73
CA TYR A 433 -2.29 53.35 4.11
C TYR A 433 -3.33 53.31 2.98
N ALA A 434 -4.58 53.57 3.33
CA ALA A 434 -5.64 53.80 2.36
C ALA A 434 -5.35 55.09 1.57
N GLY A 435 -5.18 54.96 0.26
CA GLY A 435 -5.02 56.09 -0.68
C GLY A 435 -6.34 56.73 -1.09
N ASP A 436 -7.46 56.07 -0.80
CA ASP A 436 -8.82 56.58 -0.96
C ASP A 436 -9.74 55.90 0.07
N PHE A 437 -11.02 56.26 0.11
CA PHE A 437 -12.04 55.55 0.90
C PHE A 437 -12.21 54.10 0.40
N ILE A 438 -12.21 53.13 1.32
CA ILE A 438 -12.39 51.70 1.00
C ILE A 438 -13.67 51.19 1.69
N PRO A 439 -14.73 50.84 0.94
CA PRO A 439 -15.95 50.26 1.50
C PRO A 439 -15.70 48.89 2.15
N LYS A 440 -16.52 48.51 3.15
CA LYS A 440 -16.56 47.15 3.71
C LYS A 440 -16.80 46.10 2.62
N GLY A 441 -16.12 44.96 2.71
CA GLY A 441 -16.25 43.86 1.77
C GLY A 441 -15.36 43.99 0.53
N THR A 442 -14.64 45.10 0.37
CA THR A 442 -13.77 45.36 -0.78
C THR A 442 -12.53 44.47 -0.69
N GLN A 443 -12.17 43.85 -1.81
CA GLN A 443 -10.90 43.15 -1.96
C GLN A 443 -9.80 44.17 -2.27
N VAL A 444 -8.92 44.42 -1.30
CA VAL A 444 -7.91 45.48 -1.38
C VAL A 444 -6.65 45.00 -2.09
N PHE A 445 -6.20 43.78 -1.79
CA PHE A 445 -5.00 43.19 -2.38
C PHE A 445 -5.28 41.80 -2.93
N ASP A 446 -4.60 41.46 -4.02
CA ASP A 446 -4.53 40.11 -4.57
C ASP A 446 -3.13 39.55 -4.22
N LEU A 447 -3.10 38.63 -3.24
CA LEU A 447 -1.86 38.10 -2.67
C LEU A 447 -1.32 36.99 -3.58
N ARG A 448 -0.31 37.34 -4.36
CA ARG A 448 0.44 36.42 -5.22
C ARG A 448 1.94 36.57 -4.97
N GLY A 449 2.67 35.54 -5.34
CA GLY A 449 4.12 35.52 -5.23
C GLY A 449 4.67 34.11 -5.23
N VAL A 450 5.86 33.95 -4.66
CA VAL A 450 6.59 32.67 -4.66
C VAL A 450 6.33 31.96 -3.34
N VAL A 451 6.02 30.67 -3.37
CA VAL A 451 5.79 29.88 -2.15
C VAL A 451 7.10 29.30 -1.66
N LEU A 452 7.52 29.67 -0.45
CA LEU A 452 8.77 29.25 0.17
C LEU A 452 8.52 28.18 1.24
N PRO A 453 9.44 27.23 1.45
CA PRO A 453 9.36 26.25 2.54
C PRO A 453 9.88 26.81 3.89
N PHE A 454 9.95 28.13 4.03
CA PHE A 454 10.47 28.80 5.22
C PHE A 454 9.80 30.17 5.40
N ALA A 455 9.62 30.56 6.66
CA ALA A 455 9.06 31.85 7.02
C ALA A 455 10.09 32.97 6.83
N THR A 456 9.63 34.12 6.32
CA THR A 456 10.33 35.40 6.37
C THR A 456 9.40 36.46 6.98
N LYS A 457 9.92 37.64 7.31
CA LYS A 457 9.10 38.79 7.70
C LYS A 457 8.12 39.29 6.62
N HIS A 458 8.20 38.78 5.39
CA HIS A 458 7.37 39.19 4.25
C HIS A 458 6.57 38.02 3.66
N THR A 459 6.44 36.93 4.42
CA THR A 459 5.63 35.79 4.01
C THR A 459 4.39 35.64 4.85
N ILE A 460 3.34 35.05 4.26
CA ILE A 460 2.14 34.59 4.96
C ILE A 460 2.12 33.07 4.98
N PHE A 461 1.85 32.45 6.12
CA PHE A 461 1.77 30.99 6.24
C PHE A 461 0.54 30.41 5.52
N VAL A 462 0.79 29.44 4.63
CA VAL A 462 -0.25 28.78 3.82
C VAL A 462 -0.69 27.45 4.44
N GLY A 463 0.26 26.73 5.06
CA GLY A 463 0.07 25.38 5.64
C GLY A 463 1.24 24.45 5.27
N ASP A 464 1.43 23.36 6.02
CA ASP A 464 2.50 22.36 5.78
C ASP A 464 3.91 22.96 5.61
N ASP A 465 4.30 23.90 6.48
CA ASP A 465 5.59 24.61 6.40
C ASP A 465 5.79 25.43 5.11
N GLU A 466 4.72 25.71 4.36
CA GLU A 466 4.75 26.57 3.18
C GLU A 466 4.31 28.01 3.49
N HIS A 467 4.99 28.97 2.88
CA HIS A 467 4.91 30.40 3.16
C HIS A 467 4.88 31.21 1.86
N LEU A 468 3.82 31.97 1.60
CA LEU A 468 3.70 32.81 0.40
C LEU A 468 4.51 34.09 0.57
N PHE A 469 5.58 34.27 -0.22
CA PHE A 469 6.39 35.49 -0.28
C PHE A 469 5.71 36.55 -1.14
N LEU A 470 5.38 37.69 -0.55
CA LEU A 470 4.60 38.74 -1.19
C LEU A 470 5.46 39.60 -2.13
N THR A 471 5.05 39.72 -3.40
CA THR A 471 5.75 40.52 -4.43
C THR A 471 5.18 41.92 -4.63
N ASP A 472 4.13 42.29 -3.89
CA ASP A 472 3.40 43.55 -3.96
C ASP A 472 3.56 44.36 -2.65
N GLN A 473 3.08 45.61 -2.63
CA GLN A 473 2.97 46.48 -1.45
C GLN A 473 2.23 45.83 -0.27
N ALA A 474 1.43 44.77 -0.47
CA ALA A 474 0.83 44.00 0.63
C ALA A 474 1.85 43.54 1.69
N ARG A 475 3.16 43.43 1.35
CA ARG A 475 4.22 43.12 2.32
C ARG A 475 4.47 44.20 3.38
N CYS A 476 3.84 45.37 3.26
CA CYS A 476 3.94 46.51 4.17
C CYS A 476 2.65 46.76 4.98
N ILE A 477 1.69 45.82 4.98
CA ILE A 477 0.47 45.93 5.82
C ILE A 477 0.83 45.63 7.28
N ALA A 478 0.44 46.52 8.19
CA ALA A 478 0.76 46.41 9.61
C ALA A 478 -0.14 45.41 10.36
N HIS A 479 0.28 45.04 11.58
CA HIS A 479 -0.54 44.24 12.48
C HIS A 479 -1.46 45.09 13.37
N SER A 480 -2.70 44.62 13.60
CA SER A 480 -3.58 45.10 14.68
C SER A 480 -4.35 43.93 15.30
N CYS A 481 -4.59 43.97 16.62
CA CYS A 481 -5.48 43.02 17.31
C CYS A 481 -6.97 43.34 17.08
N GLU A 482 -7.27 44.49 16.48
CA GLU A 482 -8.60 44.88 16.00
C GLU A 482 -8.46 45.37 14.55
N PRO A 483 -8.24 44.45 13.61
CA PRO A 483 -7.85 44.79 12.25
C PRO A 483 -8.99 45.35 11.42
N ASN A 484 -8.65 46.08 10.36
CA ASN A 484 -9.62 46.50 9.34
C ASN A 484 -9.59 45.63 8.07
N LEU A 485 -8.59 44.76 7.92
CA LEU A 485 -8.49 43.76 6.85
C LEU A 485 -8.47 42.33 7.41
N ARG A 486 -9.00 41.39 6.64
CA ARG A 486 -8.82 39.95 6.82
C ARG A 486 -8.04 39.38 5.66
N VAL A 487 -7.03 38.56 5.96
CA VAL A 487 -6.33 37.74 4.96
C VAL A 487 -7.09 36.45 4.78
N VAL A 488 -7.34 36.09 3.52
CA VAL A 488 -7.90 34.80 3.14
C VAL A 488 -6.90 34.10 2.25
N MET A 489 -6.41 32.94 2.68
CA MET A 489 -5.48 32.11 1.93
C MET A 489 -6.18 30.85 1.41
N ASP A 490 -5.96 30.56 0.13
CA ASP A 490 -6.31 29.28 -0.47
C ASP A 490 -5.06 28.40 -0.55
N ARG A 491 -5.16 27.23 0.11
CA ARG A 491 -4.07 26.26 0.17
C ARG A 491 -3.91 25.47 -1.13
N SER A 492 -4.94 25.36 -1.94
CA SER A 492 -4.91 24.64 -3.22
C SER A 492 -4.24 25.46 -4.33
N THR A 493 -4.55 26.75 -4.40
CA THR A 493 -3.94 27.67 -5.37
C THR A 493 -2.66 28.33 -4.85
N LYS A 494 -2.41 28.24 -3.54
CA LYS A 494 -1.31 28.91 -2.83
C LYS A 494 -1.29 30.42 -3.05
N SER A 495 -2.48 31.01 -3.16
CA SER A 495 -2.71 32.45 -3.32
C SER A 495 -3.77 32.92 -2.33
N GLY A 496 -3.95 34.23 -2.22
CA GLY A 496 -4.95 34.77 -1.31
C GLY A 496 -5.36 36.19 -1.66
N TYR A 497 -6.11 36.81 -0.78
CA TYR A 497 -6.51 38.20 -0.90
C TYR A 497 -6.77 38.83 0.46
N CYS A 498 -6.74 40.16 0.50
CA CYS A 498 -7.11 40.95 1.67
C CYS A 498 -8.50 41.55 1.48
N LEU A 499 -9.39 41.37 2.46
CA LEU A 499 -10.79 41.80 2.37
C LEU A 499 -11.11 42.76 3.53
N SER A 500 -11.75 43.89 3.26
CA SER A 500 -12.07 44.88 4.29
C SER A 500 -13.22 44.42 5.21
N LEU A 501 -12.97 44.48 6.52
CA LEU A 501 -13.92 44.06 7.55
C LEU A 501 -14.97 45.14 7.87
N ARG A 502 -14.65 46.39 7.55
CA ARG A 502 -15.49 47.59 7.70
C ARG A 502 -15.09 48.65 6.68
N ASP A 503 -15.82 49.76 6.66
CA ASP A 503 -15.40 50.95 5.91
C ASP A 503 -14.09 51.51 6.49
N ILE A 504 -13.16 51.88 5.61
CA ILE A 504 -11.83 52.40 5.92
C ILE A 504 -11.70 53.79 5.30
N LYS A 505 -11.28 54.78 6.09
CA LYS A 505 -11.17 56.17 5.65
C LYS A 505 -9.88 56.41 4.86
N LEU A 506 -9.88 57.46 4.03
CA LEU A 506 -8.65 58.03 3.44
C LEU A 506 -7.58 58.22 4.53
N ASP A 507 -6.34 57.88 4.21
CA ASP A 507 -5.16 57.94 5.09
C ASP A 507 -5.20 57.04 6.33
N GLU A 508 -6.21 56.18 6.48
CA GLU A 508 -6.24 55.20 7.57
C GLU A 508 -5.25 54.05 7.31
N MET A 509 -4.58 53.57 8.36
CA MET A 509 -3.60 52.48 8.26
C MET A 509 -4.29 51.16 7.93
N LEU A 510 -3.78 50.44 6.94
CA LEU A 510 -4.27 49.10 6.62
C LEU A 510 -3.64 48.08 7.57
N THR A 511 -4.47 47.25 8.21
CA THR A 511 -4.03 46.32 9.26
C THR A 511 -4.74 44.97 9.22
N TYR A 512 -4.02 43.88 9.50
CA TYR A 512 -4.61 42.55 9.73
C TYR A 512 -4.03 41.86 10.98
N ASP A 513 -4.73 40.85 11.51
CA ASP A 513 -4.26 40.10 12.69
C ASP A 513 -3.33 38.95 12.27
N TYR A 514 -2.02 39.11 12.54
CA TYR A 514 -1.00 38.12 12.19
C TYR A 514 -1.19 36.81 12.96
N LEU A 515 -1.87 36.84 14.12
CA LEU A 515 -2.19 35.63 14.89
C LEU A 515 -3.18 34.75 14.13
N THR A 516 -3.93 35.28 13.16
CA THR A 516 -4.87 34.49 12.37
C THR A 516 -4.21 33.83 11.16
N THR A 517 -3.07 34.33 10.69
CA THR A 517 -2.38 33.77 9.51
C THR A 517 -1.16 32.94 9.88
N GLU A 518 -0.43 33.32 10.93
CA GLU A 518 0.84 32.71 11.30
C GLU A 518 0.67 31.69 12.43
N TRP A 519 1.09 30.45 12.18
CA TRP A 519 1.22 29.45 13.25
C TRP A 519 2.31 29.86 14.25
N GLU A 520 3.44 30.28 13.71
CA GLU A 520 4.59 30.86 14.41
C GLU A 520 5.24 31.90 13.49
N LEU A 521 5.49 33.10 14.01
CA LEU A 521 6.13 34.18 13.26
C LEU A 521 7.64 33.98 13.14
N ALA A 522 8.21 34.34 11.99
CA ALA A 522 9.67 34.38 11.79
C ALA A 522 10.38 35.29 12.81
N SER A 523 9.75 36.41 13.15
CA SER A 523 10.24 37.36 14.15
C SER A 523 9.08 37.86 15.01
N SER A 524 9.16 37.65 16.32
CA SER A 524 8.17 38.18 17.27
C SER A 524 8.38 39.67 17.55
N PHE A 525 7.31 40.41 17.81
CA PHE A 525 7.37 41.84 18.18
C PHE A 525 6.27 42.22 19.17
N ARG A 526 6.44 43.37 19.82
CA ARG A 526 5.43 43.95 20.72
C ARG A 526 4.42 44.74 19.92
N CYS A 527 3.14 44.42 20.06
CA CYS A 527 2.04 45.14 19.44
C CYS A 527 1.88 46.53 20.07
N ILE A 528 1.59 47.53 19.23
CA ILE A 528 1.38 48.92 19.62
C ILE A 528 0.01 49.44 19.14
N CYS A 529 -0.96 48.56 18.88
CA CYS A 529 -2.28 48.94 18.39
C CYS A 529 -3.16 49.67 19.42
N GLY A 530 -2.92 49.47 20.72
CA GLY A 530 -3.62 50.17 21.81
C GLY A 530 -5.06 49.72 22.08
N THR A 531 -5.55 48.64 21.47
CA THR A 531 -6.95 48.20 21.62
C THR A 531 -7.20 47.47 22.95
N ALA A 532 -8.44 47.51 23.46
CA ALA A 532 -8.79 46.88 24.74
C ALA A 532 -8.62 45.35 24.76
N ASN A 533 -8.64 44.72 23.58
CA ASN A 533 -8.44 43.28 23.38
C ASN A 533 -7.02 42.95 22.87
N CYS A 534 -6.03 43.81 23.10
CA CYS A 534 -4.67 43.60 22.62
C CYS A 534 -3.99 42.41 23.33
N TYR A 535 -3.31 41.55 22.55
CA TYR A 535 -2.55 40.39 23.07
C TYR A 535 -1.12 40.74 23.52
N GLY A 536 -0.67 41.99 23.34
CA GLY A 536 0.65 42.45 23.74
C GLY A 536 1.78 41.90 22.87
N LEU A 537 2.27 40.70 23.13
CA LEU A 537 3.40 40.09 22.41
C LEU A 537 2.92 39.16 21.30
N ILE A 538 3.25 39.48 20.05
CA ILE A 538 2.76 38.76 18.86
C ILE A 538 3.80 37.73 18.42
N ARG A 539 3.42 36.45 18.49
CA ARG A 539 4.32 35.30 18.25
C ARG A 539 3.75 34.23 17.30
N GLY A 540 2.43 34.23 17.08
CA GLY A 540 1.72 33.24 16.27
C GLY A 540 0.63 32.51 17.07
N PHE A 541 -0.32 31.89 16.36
CA PHE A 541 -1.52 31.27 16.92
C PHE A 541 -1.23 30.18 17.97
N ARG A 542 -0.11 29.46 17.82
CA ARG A 542 0.32 28.40 18.74
C ARG A 542 0.42 28.86 20.19
N TYR A 543 0.77 30.13 20.41
CA TYR A 543 1.08 30.68 21.71
C TYR A 543 -0.13 31.27 22.45
N LEU A 544 -1.31 31.22 21.84
CA LEU A 544 -2.57 31.68 22.44
C LEU A 544 -3.14 30.66 23.44
N ASP A 545 -3.86 31.15 24.45
CA ASP A 545 -4.65 30.29 25.33
C ASP A 545 -5.89 29.72 24.63
N ALA A 546 -6.55 28.73 25.24
CA ALA A 546 -7.68 28.03 24.63
C ALA A 546 -8.88 28.97 24.31
N ARG A 547 -9.10 30.01 25.12
CA ARG A 547 -10.22 30.94 24.94
C ARG A 547 -9.95 31.91 23.79
N ALA A 548 -8.72 32.41 23.69
CA ALA A 548 -8.26 33.23 22.57
C ALA A 548 -8.22 32.43 21.26
N GLN A 549 -7.80 31.16 21.29
CA GLN A 549 -7.84 30.25 20.14
C GLN A 549 -9.27 30.05 19.65
N LEU A 550 -10.22 29.78 20.55
CA LEU A 550 -11.66 29.68 20.23
C LEU A 550 -12.19 30.96 19.57
N ARG A 551 -11.84 32.12 20.12
CA ARG A 551 -12.28 33.43 19.62
C ARG A 551 -11.73 33.74 18.23
N LEU A 552 -10.48 33.40 17.96
CA LEU A 552 -9.81 33.69 16.68
C LEU A 552 -9.98 32.57 15.63
N TRP A 553 -10.44 31.38 16.03
CA TRP A 553 -10.62 30.24 15.12
C TRP A 553 -11.46 30.51 13.87
N PRO A 554 -12.56 31.28 13.91
CA PRO A 554 -13.35 31.62 12.71
C PRO A 554 -12.56 32.44 11.68
N HIS A 555 -11.56 33.19 12.14
CA HIS A 555 -10.71 34.05 11.32
C HIS A 555 -9.38 33.39 10.96
N ALA A 556 -8.99 32.31 11.65
CA ALA A 556 -7.75 31.59 11.40
C ALA A 556 -7.68 31.03 9.97
N ALA A 557 -6.55 31.25 9.31
CA ALA A 557 -6.24 30.74 7.99
C ALA A 557 -6.18 29.20 8.01
N ARG A 558 -6.46 28.57 6.86
CA ARG A 558 -6.47 27.09 6.74
C ARG A 558 -5.14 26.45 7.17
N GLY A 559 -4.01 27.11 6.93
CA GLY A 559 -2.69 26.63 7.37
C GLY A 559 -2.59 26.49 8.88
N VAL A 560 -3.00 27.51 9.62
CA VAL A 560 -3.04 27.51 11.10
C VAL A 560 -3.95 26.41 11.62
N LYS A 561 -5.17 26.28 11.07
CA LYS A 561 -6.10 25.21 11.45
C LYS A 561 -5.49 23.82 11.26
N SER A 562 -4.80 23.60 10.15
CA SER A 562 -4.11 22.34 9.85
C SER A 562 -3.01 22.01 10.86
N MET A 563 -2.22 23.00 11.28
CA MET A 563 -1.17 22.80 12.28
C MET A 563 -1.73 22.52 13.68
N PHE A 564 -2.83 23.20 14.04
CA PHE A 564 -3.53 22.94 15.29
C PHE A 564 -3.97 21.47 15.40
N SER A 565 -4.58 20.93 14.34
CA SER A 565 -5.02 19.52 14.32
C SER A 565 -3.89 18.50 14.41
N ARG A 566 -2.68 18.84 13.98
CA ARG A 566 -1.50 17.96 14.13
C ARG A 566 -0.93 17.97 15.54
N GLN A 567 -0.93 19.12 16.22
CA GLN A 567 -0.28 19.28 17.52
C GLN A 567 -1.20 19.08 18.73
N ARG A 568 -2.51 19.31 18.56
CA ARG A 568 -3.51 19.08 19.61
C ARG A 568 -4.59 18.12 19.14
N ARG A 569 -4.83 17.07 19.92
CA ARG A 569 -6.03 16.24 19.81
C ARG A 569 -7.13 16.91 20.64
N GLY A 570 -8.18 17.36 19.97
CA GLY A 570 -9.34 18.02 20.55
C GLY A 570 -10.47 18.08 19.53
N VAL A 571 -11.65 18.50 19.96
CA VAL A 571 -12.83 18.59 19.09
C VAL A 571 -12.60 19.63 18.01
N LEU A 572 -12.07 20.83 18.31
CA LEU A 572 -11.85 21.90 17.31
C LEU A 572 -11.07 21.41 16.09
N ALA A 573 -10.06 20.58 16.33
CA ALA A 573 -9.20 20.02 15.30
C ALA A 573 -9.90 19.00 14.38
N SER A 574 -11.00 18.42 14.85
CA SER A 574 -11.76 17.34 14.19
C SER A 574 -13.14 17.76 13.70
N LEU A 575 -13.50 19.05 13.88
CA LEU A 575 -14.78 19.57 13.41
C LEU A 575 -14.87 19.46 11.88
N ASP A 576 -15.98 18.91 11.42
CA ASP A 576 -16.37 18.99 10.03
C ASP A 576 -17.05 20.34 9.78
N ASP A 577 -16.29 21.30 9.23
CA ASP A 577 -16.76 22.66 8.91
C ASP A 577 -17.99 22.66 7.97
N SER A 578 -18.29 21.55 7.28
CA SER A 578 -19.51 21.40 6.46
C SER A 578 -20.77 21.07 7.28
N LEU A 579 -20.58 20.44 8.45
CA LEU A 579 -21.66 20.06 9.37
C LEU A 579 -21.84 21.08 10.49
N ILE A 580 -20.74 21.64 11.03
CA ILE A 580 -20.75 22.44 12.26
C ILE A 580 -19.66 23.51 12.23
N SER A 581 -19.95 24.69 12.77
CA SER A 581 -18.95 25.75 12.95
C SER A 581 -19.15 26.51 14.26
N ILE A 582 -18.15 27.30 14.65
CA ILE A 582 -18.23 28.20 15.81
C ILE A 582 -18.74 29.56 15.33
N HIS A 583 -19.81 30.06 15.94
CA HIS A 583 -20.41 31.34 15.58
C HIS A 583 -19.53 32.52 16.03
N GLU A 584 -19.23 33.45 15.10
CA GLU A 584 -18.19 34.49 15.26
C GLU A 584 -18.38 35.39 16.50
N THR A 585 -19.62 35.77 16.82
CA THR A 585 -19.90 36.69 17.94
C THR A 585 -20.26 35.99 19.25
N SER A 586 -20.91 34.83 19.19
CA SER A 586 -21.41 34.15 20.40
C SER A 586 -20.49 33.03 20.90
N GLY A 587 -19.57 32.54 20.06
CA GLY A 587 -18.73 31.37 20.38
C GLY A 587 -19.48 30.04 20.44
N GLU A 588 -20.78 30.02 20.09
CA GLU A 588 -21.61 28.81 20.13
C GLU A 588 -21.30 27.91 18.93
N LEU A 589 -21.27 26.60 19.19
CA LEU A 589 -21.18 25.60 18.14
C LEU A 589 -22.54 25.46 17.43
N ARG A 590 -22.62 25.71 16.12
CA ARG A 590 -23.86 25.74 15.33
C ARG A 590 -23.80 24.87 14.09
N LEU A 591 -24.93 24.25 13.74
CA LEU A 591 -25.06 23.45 12.53
C LEU A 591 -24.96 24.30 11.25
N MET A 592 -24.26 23.78 10.24
CA MET A 592 -24.03 24.45 8.96
C MET A 592 -24.96 24.01 7.85
N CYS A 593 -25.65 22.89 8.03
CA CYS A 593 -26.66 22.37 7.10
C CYS A 593 -27.82 21.71 7.86
N ASP A 594 -28.96 21.60 7.17
CA ASP A 594 -30.08 20.80 7.66
C ASP A 594 -29.65 19.34 7.72
N THR A 595 -29.77 18.73 8.90
CA THR A 595 -29.17 17.41 9.17
C THR A 595 -30.20 16.50 9.86
N THR A 596 -30.18 15.22 9.50
CA THR A 596 -31.10 14.22 10.08
C THR A 596 -30.58 13.65 11.40
N SER A 597 -31.47 13.06 12.19
CA SER A 597 -31.10 12.33 13.41
C SER A 597 -30.16 11.15 13.11
N GLY A 598 -29.23 10.86 14.01
CA GLY A 598 -28.29 9.74 13.91
C GLY A 598 -26.95 10.11 13.28
N VAL A 599 -26.82 11.33 12.77
CA VAL A 599 -25.54 11.84 12.25
C VAL A 599 -24.59 12.10 13.42
N LYS A 600 -23.42 11.49 13.34
CA LYS A 600 -22.33 11.71 14.28
C LYS A 600 -21.64 13.04 13.95
N LEU A 601 -21.61 13.94 14.93
CA LEU A 601 -21.02 15.26 14.83
C LEU A 601 -19.49 15.21 15.00
N PHE A 602 -19.02 14.65 16.12
CA PHE A 602 -17.59 14.49 16.42
C PHE A 602 -17.38 13.48 17.56
N ASN A 603 -16.14 13.08 17.76
CA ASN A 603 -15.72 12.31 18.93
C ASN A 603 -15.18 13.23 20.02
N VAL A 604 -15.28 12.79 21.26
CA VAL A 604 -14.74 13.49 22.44
C VAL A 604 -13.85 12.55 23.24
N THR A 605 -12.81 13.07 23.86
CA THR A 605 -11.92 12.29 24.75
C THR A 605 -12.18 12.53 26.22
N ASP A 606 -12.46 13.78 26.60
CA ASP A 606 -12.80 14.20 27.95
C ASP A 606 -14.14 14.94 27.97
N VAL A 607 -14.91 14.72 29.04
CA VAL A 607 -16.25 15.26 29.23
C VAL A 607 -16.39 15.71 30.68
N GLN A 608 -16.62 17.00 30.88
CA GLN A 608 -16.83 17.58 32.20
C GLN A 608 -18.06 18.47 32.21
N VAL A 609 -18.88 18.36 33.25
CA VAL A 609 -20.01 19.27 33.48
C VAL A 609 -19.53 20.43 34.35
N ILE A 610 -19.65 21.66 33.86
CA ILE A 610 -19.20 22.89 34.53
C ILE A 610 -20.37 23.87 34.56
N GLY A 611 -21.08 23.92 35.69
CA GLY A 611 -22.29 24.74 35.81
C GLY A 611 -23.40 24.28 34.85
N ASP A 612 -23.86 25.19 33.99
CA ASP A 612 -24.88 24.93 32.95
C ASP A 612 -24.29 24.58 31.57
N GLU A 613 -22.98 24.34 31.49
CA GLU A 613 -22.25 23.95 30.28
C GLU A 613 -21.61 22.56 30.40
N VAL A 614 -21.40 21.93 29.25
CA VAL A 614 -20.62 20.70 29.11
C VAL A 614 -19.34 21.03 28.35
N ALA A 615 -18.21 20.82 29.01
CA ALA A 615 -16.88 20.83 28.42
C ALA A 615 -16.63 19.52 27.68
N LEU A 616 -16.42 19.61 26.38
CA LEU A 616 -16.07 18.48 25.52
C LEU A 616 -14.69 18.78 24.92
N ASP A 617 -13.64 18.25 25.53
CA ASP A 617 -12.25 18.64 25.24
C ASP A 617 -12.05 20.18 25.25
N ASP A 618 -11.74 20.76 24.09
CA ASP A 618 -11.45 22.17 23.85
C ASP A 618 -12.68 23.01 23.45
N ILE A 619 -13.88 22.42 23.39
CA ILE A 619 -15.13 23.16 23.16
C ILE A 619 -16.04 23.18 24.40
N ARG A 620 -17.03 24.07 24.38
CA ARG A 620 -18.09 24.20 25.39
C ARG A 620 -19.45 24.20 24.70
N VAL A 621 -20.38 23.39 25.20
CA VAL A 621 -21.77 23.34 24.71
C VAL A 621 -22.75 23.54 25.86
N LYS A 622 -23.84 24.26 25.60
CA LYS A 622 -24.83 24.60 26.63
C LYS A 622 -25.82 23.48 26.90
N HIS A 623 -26.36 23.49 28.12
CA HIS A 623 -27.49 22.66 28.50
C HIS A 623 -28.78 23.00 27.71
N SER A 624 -29.53 21.96 27.32
CA SER A 624 -30.94 22.08 26.96
C SER A 624 -31.72 20.84 27.37
N CYS A 625 -32.91 21.01 27.97
CA CYS A 625 -33.82 19.89 28.23
C CYS A 625 -34.38 19.29 26.92
N PHE A 626 -34.45 20.09 25.85
CA PHE A 626 -34.81 19.66 24.50
C PHE A 626 -33.59 19.69 23.57
N ALA A 627 -32.52 19.02 24.01
CA ALA A 627 -31.26 18.96 23.31
C ALA A 627 -31.39 18.32 21.92
N ASN A 628 -30.72 18.91 20.93
CA ASN A 628 -30.61 18.33 19.59
C ASN A 628 -29.53 17.25 19.50
N ALA A 629 -28.53 17.27 20.39
CA ALA A 629 -27.46 16.28 20.42
C ALA A 629 -27.45 15.48 21.73
N VAL A 630 -26.90 14.28 21.64
CA VAL A 630 -26.68 13.36 22.77
C VAL A 630 -25.26 12.81 22.70
N LEU A 631 -24.63 12.61 23.85
CA LEU A 631 -23.36 11.91 23.96
C LEU A 631 -23.62 10.41 24.18
N LEU A 632 -23.25 9.59 23.19
CA LEU A 632 -23.35 8.14 23.27
C LEU A 632 -21.94 7.53 23.17
N GLY A 633 -21.47 6.94 24.28
CA GLY A 633 -20.08 6.53 24.42
C GLY A 633 -19.16 7.75 24.32
N ARG A 634 -18.27 7.77 23.32
CA ARG A 634 -17.38 8.89 23.02
C ARG A 634 -17.80 9.72 21.81
N SER A 635 -19.03 9.54 21.32
CA SER A 635 -19.54 10.22 20.11
C SER A 635 -20.70 11.15 20.44
N VAL A 636 -20.61 12.39 19.98
CA VAL A 636 -21.75 13.32 19.99
C VAL A 636 -22.57 13.09 18.72
N VAL A 637 -23.85 12.79 18.87
CA VAL A 637 -24.75 12.40 17.77
C VAL A 637 -26.03 13.23 17.84
N LEU A 638 -26.57 13.63 16.69
CA LEU A 638 -27.86 14.29 16.64
C LEU A 638 -28.99 13.32 17.03
N ARG A 639 -29.75 13.67 18.07
CA ARG A 639 -30.93 12.92 18.54
C ARG A 639 -32.15 13.16 17.64
N ARG A 640 -32.28 14.37 17.09
CA ARG A 640 -33.39 14.79 16.23
C ARG A 640 -32.88 15.42 14.95
N ALA A 641 -33.76 15.54 13.96
CA ALA A 641 -33.47 16.42 12.84
C ALA A 641 -33.35 17.87 13.34
N SER A 642 -32.37 18.59 12.81
CA SER A 642 -32.06 19.97 13.19
C SER A 642 -31.73 20.81 11.97
N LEU A 643 -32.14 22.07 12.04
CA LEU A 643 -31.96 23.04 10.95
C LEU A 643 -30.60 23.72 11.02
N ARG A 644 -30.14 24.22 9.88
CA ARG A 644 -28.98 25.10 9.77
C ARG A 644 -29.11 26.30 10.72
N GLY A 645 -28.04 26.57 11.47
CA GLY A 645 -27.94 27.68 12.42
C GLY A 645 -28.40 27.35 13.84
N GLU A 646 -29.05 26.21 14.09
CA GLU A 646 -29.32 25.75 15.46
C GLU A 646 -28.01 25.53 16.22
N ALA A 647 -27.96 25.97 17.48
CA ALA A 647 -26.85 25.68 18.38
C ALA A 647 -26.88 24.22 18.84
N VAL A 648 -25.73 23.57 18.87
CA VAL A 648 -25.56 22.22 19.41
C VAL A 648 -25.68 22.31 20.93
N THR A 649 -26.62 21.55 21.48
CA THR A 649 -26.91 21.52 22.92
C THR A 649 -26.98 20.08 23.42
N ILE A 650 -26.64 19.86 24.69
CA ILE A 650 -26.67 18.53 25.33
C ILE A 650 -27.51 18.60 26.61
N ASN A 651 -28.29 17.56 26.89
CA ASN A 651 -29.05 17.46 28.13
C ASN A 651 -28.15 16.89 29.24
N ILE A 652 -27.88 17.68 30.28
CA ILE A 652 -27.00 17.31 31.39
C ILE A 652 -27.60 16.15 32.21
N ASN A 653 -28.93 16.02 32.22
CA ASN A 653 -29.59 14.87 32.85
C ASN A 653 -29.18 13.54 32.21
N HIS A 654 -28.71 13.53 30.95
CA HIS A 654 -28.20 12.31 30.31
C HIS A 654 -26.79 11.93 30.77
N LEU A 655 -26.03 12.88 31.32
CA LEU A 655 -24.61 12.72 31.68
C LEU A 655 -24.40 12.47 33.17
N CYS A 656 -25.29 12.99 34.02
CA CYS A 656 -25.15 12.94 35.47
C CYS A 656 -26.43 12.42 36.12
N TYR A 657 -26.29 11.44 37.03
CA TYR A 657 -27.41 10.99 37.86
C TYR A 657 -27.83 12.08 38.86
N THR A 658 -26.85 12.74 39.45
CA THR A 658 -26.99 13.92 40.32
C THR A 658 -25.96 14.98 39.93
N THR A 659 -26.32 16.26 39.98
CA THR A 659 -25.38 17.40 39.79
C THR A 659 -25.75 18.56 40.72
N THR A 660 -24.87 19.57 40.82
CA THR A 660 -25.20 20.83 41.50
C THR A 660 -26.36 21.48 40.77
N SER A 661 -27.44 21.84 41.49
CA SER A 661 -28.64 22.33 40.82
C SER A 661 -28.41 23.70 40.20
N PHE A 662 -28.98 23.91 39.02
CA PHE A 662 -28.99 25.21 38.36
C PHE A 662 -30.32 25.44 37.63
N LYS A 663 -30.69 26.71 37.47
CA LYS A 663 -31.92 27.11 36.80
C LYS A 663 -31.77 26.97 35.29
N CYS A 664 -32.63 26.17 34.66
CA CYS A 664 -32.65 25.98 33.22
C CYS A 664 -33.50 27.05 32.53
N ASN A 665 -32.93 27.70 31.52
CA ASN A 665 -33.60 28.72 30.72
C ASN A 665 -33.79 28.29 29.25
N CYS A 666 -33.75 26.99 28.95
CA CYS A 666 -33.72 26.50 27.55
C CYS A 666 -35.07 26.64 26.81
N LYS A 667 -36.17 26.88 27.54
CA LYS A 667 -37.56 27.00 26.99
C LYS A 667 -38.00 25.81 26.12
N GLY A 668 -37.43 24.62 26.33
CA GLY A 668 -37.83 23.40 25.61
C GLY A 668 -39.23 22.94 26.02
N GLU A 669 -39.90 22.19 25.14
CA GLU A 669 -41.28 21.69 25.31
C GLU A 669 -41.50 20.89 26.62
N HIS A 670 -40.43 20.29 27.14
CA HIS A 670 -40.41 19.55 28.41
C HIS A 670 -39.28 20.03 29.35
N CYS A 671 -39.10 21.35 29.45
CA CYS A 671 -38.12 21.93 30.37
C CYS A 671 -38.45 21.59 31.83
N VAL A 672 -37.47 21.10 32.59
CA VAL A 672 -37.64 20.76 34.02
C VAL A 672 -37.57 21.98 34.94
N GLY A 673 -37.22 23.16 34.42
CA GLY A 673 -37.07 24.41 35.18
C GLY A 673 -35.81 24.45 36.05
N GLU A 674 -35.59 23.43 36.88
CA GLU A 674 -34.38 23.26 37.68
C GLU A 674 -33.73 21.91 37.34
N VAL A 675 -32.44 21.94 36.96
CA VAL A 675 -31.69 20.75 36.57
C VAL A 675 -30.86 20.28 37.75
N SER A 676 -31.15 19.09 38.27
CA SER A 676 -30.43 18.45 39.38
C SER A 676 -29.86 17.07 39.02
N GLY A 677 -29.89 16.70 37.73
CA GLY A 677 -29.47 15.41 37.20
C GLY A 677 -30.66 14.48 36.92
N PHE A 678 -30.38 13.30 36.35
CA PHE A 678 -31.41 12.31 35.97
C PHE A 678 -32.33 11.91 37.13
N LYS A 679 -31.84 11.94 38.37
CA LYS A 679 -32.63 11.66 39.58
C LYS A 679 -33.83 12.60 39.74
N GLY A 680 -33.70 13.86 39.31
CA GLY A 680 -34.74 14.87 39.41
C GLY A 680 -35.89 14.72 38.40
N LEU A 681 -35.80 13.77 37.47
CA LEU A 681 -36.86 13.51 36.47
C LEU A 681 -37.98 12.62 37.05
N THR A 682 -39.21 12.82 36.58
CA THR A 682 -40.32 11.89 36.87
C THR A 682 -40.12 10.54 36.18
N ASP A 683 -40.79 9.47 36.62
CA ASP A 683 -40.63 8.15 36.01
C ASP A 683 -41.08 8.08 34.55
N GLU A 684 -42.09 8.86 34.16
CA GLU A 684 -42.49 9.03 32.77
C GLU A 684 -41.36 9.68 31.94
N MET A 685 -40.74 10.74 32.46
CA MET A 685 -39.61 11.41 31.80
C MET A 685 -38.36 10.52 31.75
N LYS A 686 -38.08 9.79 32.82
CA LYS A 686 -37.00 8.79 32.86
C LYS A 686 -37.21 7.76 31.76
N ASN A 687 -38.41 7.21 31.59
CA ASN A 687 -38.69 6.23 30.53
C ASN A 687 -38.47 6.80 29.11
N ALA A 688 -38.85 8.06 28.88
CA ALA A 688 -38.66 8.71 27.58
C ALA A 688 -37.19 9.05 27.28
N GLU A 689 -36.44 9.49 28.30
CA GLU A 689 -35.06 9.98 28.14
C GLU A 689 -34.01 8.90 28.37
N LEU A 690 -34.38 7.73 28.92
CA LEU A 690 -33.45 6.64 29.25
C LEU A 690 -32.62 6.24 28.03
N ILE A 691 -33.20 6.22 26.83
CA ILE A 691 -32.49 5.83 25.61
C ILE A 691 -31.25 6.70 25.35
N CYS A 692 -31.27 7.96 25.77
CA CYS A 692 -30.20 8.93 25.62
C CYS A 692 -29.26 9.02 26.83
N ALA A 693 -29.64 8.44 27.98
CA ALA A 693 -28.83 8.44 29.18
C ALA A 693 -27.57 7.57 29.01
N SER A 694 -26.46 8.08 29.52
CA SER A 694 -25.18 7.37 29.60
C SER A 694 -25.28 6.11 30.49
N PRO A 695 -24.44 5.09 30.26
CA PRO A 695 -24.56 3.79 30.95
C PRO A 695 -24.58 3.89 32.48
N HIS A 696 -23.70 4.69 33.08
CA HIS A 696 -23.64 4.87 34.53
C HIS A 696 -24.87 5.57 35.10
N VAL A 697 -25.51 6.47 34.34
CA VAL A 697 -26.77 7.12 34.75
C VAL A 697 -27.91 6.12 34.76
N ARG A 698 -27.97 5.23 33.76
CA ARG A 698 -28.98 4.16 33.70
C ARG A 698 -28.80 3.18 34.84
N GLU A 699 -27.57 2.75 35.10
CA GLU A 699 -27.23 1.85 36.20
C GLU A 699 -27.63 2.45 37.54
N ALA A 700 -27.26 3.71 37.79
CA ALA A 700 -27.63 4.42 39.01
C ALA A 700 -29.16 4.53 39.17
N ALA A 701 -29.90 4.80 38.09
CA ALA A 701 -31.36 4.84 38.15
C ALA A 701 -31.97 3.49 38.53
N VAL A 702 -31.46 2.38 37.96
CA VAL A 702 -31.92 1.03 38.27
C VAL A 702 -31.59 0.65 39.72
N LEU A 703 -30.40 1.00 40.21
CA LEU A 703 -30.01 0.80 41.61
C LEU A 703 -30.88 1.61 42.58
N ASP A 704 -31.37 2.78 42.17
CA ASP A 704 -32.33 3.61 42.92
C ASP A 704 -33.79 3.14 42.74
N GLY A 705 -34.01 1.92 42.20
CA GLY A 705 -35.31 1.26 42.13
C GLY A 705 -36.15 1.54 40.88
N PHE A 706 -35.61 2.24 39.87
CA PHE A 706 -36.35 2.53 38.64
C PHE A 706 -36.54 1.27 37.77
N LEU A 707 -37.80 0.94 37.43
CA LEU A 707 -38.15 -0.15 36.53
C LEU A 707 -38.57 0.39 35.14
N VAL A 708 -37.94 -0.14 34.09
CA VAL A 708 -38.29 0.22 32.70
C VAL A 708 -39.72 -0.22 32.37
N LYS A 709 -40.54 0.67 31.77
CA LYS A 709 -41.89 0.31 31.31
C LYS A 709 -41.84 -0.38 29.94
N SER A 710 -42.62 -1.46 29.79
CA SER A 710 -42.83 -2.16 28.51
C SER A 710 -43.85 -1.42 27.64
N SER A 711 -43.57 -1.27 26.34
CA SER A 711 -44.50 -0.75 25.33
C SER A 711 -45.47 -1.80 24.79
N SER A 712 -45.21 -3.10 25.03
CA SER A 712 -46.09 -4.18 24.58
C SER A 712 -46.95 -4.70 25.73
N PRO A 713 -48.28 -4.90 25.52
CA PRO A 713 -49.17 -5.39 26.55
C PRO A 713 -48.95 -6.87 26.92
N LEU A 714 -48.22 -7.62 26.08
CA LEU A 714 -47.97 -9.06 26.26
C LEU A 714 -46.78 -9.35 27.17
N VAL A 715 -45.97 -8.34 27.50
CA VAL A 715 -44.72 -8.50 28.25
C VAL A 715 -44.55 -7.40 29.30
N GLU A 716 -43.76 -7.69 30.31
CA GLU A 716 -43.42 -6.76 31.40
C GLU A 716 -41.94 -6.88 31.76
N VAL A 717 -41.29 -5.78 32.16
CA VAL A 717 -39.89 -5.79 32.62
C VAL A 717 -39.88 -5.94 34.13
N LYS A 718 -39.02 -6.82 34.64
CA LYS A 718 -38.78 -7.02 36.08
C LYS A 718 -37.29 -7.07 36.37
N ALA A 719 -36.93 -6.88 37.63
CA ALA A 719 -35.58 -7.16 38.09
C ALA A 719 -35.26 -8.65 37.90
N ASP A 720 -34.06 -8.93 37.41
CA ASP A 720 -33.52 -10.27 37.22
C ASP A 720 -32.17 -10.34 37.95
N VAL A 721 -32.02 -11.33 38.83
CA VAL A 721 -30.83 -11.44 39.71
C VAL A 721 -29.55 -11.65 38.90
N GLN A 722 -29.61 -12.30 37.73
CA GLN A 722 -28.44 -12.57 36.90
C GLN A 722 -28.25 -11.54 35.78
N MET A 723 -29.34 -10.96 35.26
CA MET A 723 -29.31 -10.11 34.06
C MET A 723 -29.67 -8.64 34.31
N GLY A 724 -29.84 -8.23 35.57
CA GLY A 724 -30.22 -6.86 35.96
C GLY A 724 -31.70 -6.61 35.80
N GLN A 725 -32.16 -6.30 34.58
CA GLN A 725 -33.58 -6.23 34.24
C GLN A 725 -33.85 -7.03 32.97
N SER A 726 -34.91 -7.85 33.00
CA SER A 726 -35.30 -8.69 31.87
C SER A 726 -36.79 -8.58 31.56
N THR A 727 -37.13 -8.83 30.30
CA THR A 727 -38.50 -8.83 29.80
C THR A 727 -39.13 -10.22 29.95
N PHE A 728 -40.29 -10.31 30.59
CA PHE A 728 -41.04 -11.55 30.86
C PHE A 728 -42.41 -11.53 30.18
N ALA A 729 -42.92 -12.70 29.80
CA ALA A 729 -44.28 -12.86 29.31
C ALA A 729 -45.31 -12.51 30.40
N LYS A 730 -46.18 -11.53 30.14
CA LYS A 730 -47.27 -11.13 31.05
C LYS A 730 -48.50 -12.04 30.92
N SER A 731 -48.63 -12.70 29.77
CA SER A 731 -49.66 -13.70 29.42
C SER A 731 -49.03 -14.78 28.53
N ASP A 732 -49.74 -15.88 28.30
CA ASP A 732 -49.30 -16.88 27.31
C ASP A 732 -49.24 -16.25 25.90
N ILE A 733 -48.21 -16.60 25.12
CA ILE A 733 -47.99 -16.12 23.75
C ILE A 733 -47.91 -17.33 22.82
N LYS A 734 -48.75 -17.37 21.78
CA LYS A 734 -48.80 -18.48 20.81
C LYS A 734 -47.60 -18.43 19.84
N LYS A 735 -47.13 -19.58 19.38
CA LYS A 735 -46.15 -19.70 18.30
C LYS A 735 -46.58 -18.89 17.08
N GLY A 736 -45.65 -18.13 16.50
CA GLY A 736 -45.89 -17.29 15.33
C GLY A 736 -46.51 -15.93 15.63
N THR A 737 -46.94 -15.64 16.87
CA THR A 737 -47.38 -14.31 17.26
C THR A 737 -46.24 -13.30 17.11
N ARG A 738 -46.51 -12.19 16.42
CA ARG A 738 -45.60 -11.05 16.33
C ARG A 738 -45.96 -10.02 17.39
N PHE A 739 -44.96 -9.51 18.10
CA PHE A 739 -45.16 -8.53 19.17
C PHE A 739 -43.93 -7.63 19.33
N PHE A 740 -44.03 -6.61 20.18
CA PHE A 740 -42.92 -5.73 20.54
C PHE A 740 -42.26 -4.98 19.36
N ARG A 741 -43.09 -4.44 18.46
CA ARG A 741 -42.62 -3.60 17.36
C ARG A 741 -42.19 -2.23 17.90
N VAL A 742 -40.89 -1.94 17.85
CA VAL A 742 -40.33 -0.67 18.35
C VAL A 742 -39.46 0.00 17.28
N ASN A 743 -39.39 1.32 17.35
CA ASN A 743 -38.50 2.17 16.56
C ASN A 743 -37.49 2.89 17.48
N GLY A 744 -36.58 3.64 16.88
CA GLY A 744 -35.57 4.38 17.64
C GLY A 744 -34.56 5.13 16.79
N LEU A 745 -33.47 5.54 17.42
CA LEU A 745 -32.40 6.31 16.80
C LEU A 745 -31.44 5.37 16.05
N THR A 746 -31.22 5.58 14.76
CA THR A 746 -30.22 4.80 14.02
C THR A 746 -28.83 5.43 14.17
N LEU A 747 -27.88 4.67 14.67
CA LEU A 747 -26.50 5.06 14.93
C LEU A 747 -25.55 4.43 13.90
N PRO A 748 -24.43 5.10 13.58
CA PRO A 748 -23.40 4.56 12.70
C PRO A 748 -22.43 3.57 13.38
N PHE A 749 -22.65 3.28 14.66
CA PHE A 749 -21.82 2.41 15.49
C PHE A 749 -22.69 1.60 16.46
N PRO A 750 -22.27 0.40 16.89
CA PRO A 750 -22.98 -0.38 17.89
C PRO A 750 -22.89 0.27 19.28
N THR A 751 -23.88 -0.02 20.12
CA THR A 751 -23.88 0.17 21.58
C THR A 751 -24.39 -1.11 22.25
N MET A 752 -24.30 -1.21 23.58
CA MET A 752 -24.90 -2.34 24.33
C MET A 752 -26.42 -2.46 24.14
N HIS A 753 -27.10 -1.40 23.68
CA HIS A 753 -28.55 -1.35 23.50
C HIS A 753 -28.95 -1.13 22.04
N THR A 754 -28.11 -1.59 21.10
CA THR A 754 -28.45 -1.50 19.67
C THR A 754 -28.56 -2.85 19.00
N ILE A 755 -29.36 -2.91 17.94
CA ILE A 755 -29.43 -4.04 17.01
C ILE A 755 -29.00 -3.61 15.61
N LEU A 756 -28.15 -4.40 14.96
CA LEU A 756 -27.71 -4.15 13.58
C LEU A 756 -28.89 -4.27 12.58
N LEU A 757 -29.12 -3.21 11.78
CA LEU A 757 -30.10 -3.18 10.69
C LEU A 757 -29.48 -3.41 9.31
N SER A 758 -28.26 -2.92 9.10
CA SER A 758 -27.42 -3.12 7.91
C SER A 758 -25.99 -2.64 8.21
N ASN A 759 -25.05 -2.81 7.28
CA ASN A 759 -23.66 -2.37 7.48
C ASN A 759 -23.59 -0.90 7.96
N ARG A 760 -22.95 -0.68 9.13
CA ARG A 760 -22.85 0.62 9.82
C ARG A 760 -24.20 1.29 10.15
N ARG A 761 -25.27 0.52 10.35
CA ARG A 761 -26.56 1.04 10.83
C ARG A 761 -27.08 0.20 11.98
N HIS A 762 -27.07 0.77 13.17
CA HIS A 762 -27.47 0.13 14.43
C HIS A 762 -28.66 0.87 15.02
N LEU A 763 -29.76 0.19 15.32
CA LEU A 763 -30.93 0.81 15.92
C LEU A 763 -30.78 0.85 17.44
N LEU A 764 -30.74 2.04 18.04
CA LEU A 764 -30.90 2.27 19.48
C LEU A 764 -32.39 2.43 19.78
N PHE A 765 -32.98 1.51 20.54
CA PHE A 765 -34.42 1.45 20.79
C PHE A 765 -34.74 1.40 22.30
N GLY A 766 -36.02 1.62 22.61
CA GLY A 766 -36.55 1.65 23.98
C GLY A 766 -37.84 0.83 24.14
N GLY A 767 -38.64 1.17 25.17
CA GLY A 767 -39.94 0.56 25.41
C GLY A 767 -39.90 -0.84 26.03
N GLY A 768 -38.83 -1.19 26.74
CA GLY A 768 -38.63 -2.50 27.35
C GLY A 768 -37.96 -3.52 26.43
N ALA A 769 -37.91 -3.27 25.11
CA ALA A 769 -37.21 -4.14 24.18
C ALA A 769 -35.70 -4.17 24.44
N GLN A 770 -35.14 -3.09 24.99
CA GLN A 770 -33.74 -3.04 25.40
C GLN A 770 -33.39 -4.00 26.57
N CYS A 771 -34.41 -4.62 27.19
CA CYS A 771 -34.28 -5.60 28.28
C CYS A 771 -34.57 -7.05 27.80
N LEU A 772 -34.63 -7.30 26.49
CA LEU A 772 -34.77 -8.66 25.96
C LEU A 772 -33.51 -9.48 26.26
N ALA A 773 -33.68 -10.65 26.87
CA ALA A 773 -32.56 -11.49 27.29
C ALA A 773 -31.93 -12.26 26.12
N HIS A 774 -30.67 -12.65 26.29
CA HIS A 774 -30.02 -13.61 25.41
C HIS A 774 -30.37 -15.05 25.81
N SER A 775 -30.68 -15.91 24.83
CA SER A 775 -30.64 -17.36 25.00
C SER A 775 -30.11 -18.03 23.73
N CYS A 776 -29.30 -19.07 23.90
CA CYS A 776 -28.83 -19.91 22.79
C CYS A 776 -29.93 -20.85 22.26
N ASP A 777 -30.96 -21.14 23.06
CA ASP A 777 -32.20 -21.82 22.67
C ASP A 777 -33.38 -20.86 22.92
N PRO A 778 -33.55 -19.86 22.04
CA PRO A 778 -34.49 -18.77 22.28
C PRO A 778 -35.94 -19.19 22.03
N ASN A 779 -36.86 -18.49 22.70
CA ASN A 779 -38.30 -18.62 22.40
C ASN A 779 -38.79 -17.60 21.36
N THR A 780 -37.95 -16.62 20.99
CA THR A 780 -38.29 -15.50 20.11
C THR A 780 -37.19 -15.26 19.07
N ARG A 781 -37.57 -14.79 17.87
CA ARG A 781 -36.65 -14.25 16.86
C ARG A 781 -36.90 -12.76 16.65
N VAL A 782 -35.83 -11.99 16.47
CA VAL A 782 -35.92 -10.58 16.09
C VAL A 782 -35.90 -10.45 14.57
N LEU A 783 -36.89 -9.73 14.05
CA LEU A 783 -37.00 -9.30 12.67
C LEU A 783 -36.54 -7.85 12.56
N THR A 784 -35.65 -7.56 11.62
CA THR A 784 -35.07 -6.22 11.41
C THR A 784 -35.59 -5.61 10.11
N ASP A 785 -36.04 -4.36 10.16
CA ASP A 785 -36.38 -3.57 8.97
C ASP A 785 -35.52 -2.30 8.93
N ASN A 786 -34.55 -2.29 8.01
CA ASN A 786 -33.61 -1.19 7.82
C ASN A 786 -34.27 0.09 7.27
N THR A 787 -35.35 -0.07 6.52
CA THR A 787 -36.08 1.04 5.88
C THR A 787 -36.99 1.70 6.89
N ALA A 788 -37.80 0.92 7.61
CA ALA A 788 -38.70 1.40 8.65
C ALA A 788 -37.99 1.78 9.95
N ARG A 789 -36.71 1.40 10.13
CA ARG A 789 -35.92 1.59 11.36
C ARG A 789 -36.60 0.94 12.56
N THR A 790 -37.11 -0.27 12.36
CA THR A 790 -37.84 -1.02 13.38
C THR A 790 -37.25 -2.39 13.62
N ILE A 791 -37.42 -2.86 14.85
CA ILE A 791 -37.30 -4.28 15.19
C ILE A 791 -38.67 -4.81 15.63
N GLU A 792 -38.89 -6.10 15.45
CA GLU A 792 -40.12 -6.79 15.88
C GLU A 792 -39.79 -8.22 16.31
N CYS A 793 -40.49 -8.72 17.34
CA CYS A 793 -40.32 -10.07 17.85
C CYS A 793 -41.35 -11.02 17.22
N ILE A 794 -40.95 -12.25 16.90
CA ILE A 794 -41.85 -13.36 16.54
C ILE A 794 -41.58 -14.58 17.42
N ALA A 795 -42.64 -15.15 18.01
CA ALA A 795 -42.52 -16.34 18.85
C ALA A 795 -42.18 -17.59 18.02
N LEU A 796 -41.12 -18.30 18.40
CA LEU A 796 -40.65 -19.54 17.74
C LEU A 796 -41.41 -20.79 18.22
N ARG A 797 -42.00 -20.71 19.41
CA ARG A 797 -42.85 -21.72 20.06
C ARG A 797 -43.90 -21.03 20.93
N ASP A 798 -44.83 -21.80 21.50
CA ASP A 798 -45.70 -21.27 22.55
C ASP A 798 -44.84 -20.90 23.79
N ILE A 799 -45.10 -19.71 24.36
CA ILE A 799 -44.40 -19.13 25.50
C ILE A 799 -45.39 -18.98 26.65
N ARG A 800 -45.11 -19.57 27.82
CA ARG A 800 -46.01 -19.46 28.97
C ARG A 800 -45.85 -18.13 29.70
N LYS A 801 -46.92 -17.67 30.34
CA LYS A 801 -46.89 -16.54 31.28
C LYS A 801 -45.76 -16.73 32.30
N GLY A 802 -44.97 -15.69 32.50
CA GLY A 802 -43.82 -15.67 33.40
C GLY A 802 -42.51 -16.19 32.80
N GLU A 803 -42.50 -16.73 31.58
CA GLU A 803 -41.23 -17.07 30.90
C GLU A 803 -40.47 -15.80 30.47
N VAL A 804 -39.13 -15.85 30.55
CA VAL A 804 -38.24 -14.80 30.01
C VAL A 804 -38.36 -14.78 28.49
N ILE A 805 -38.56 -13.60 27.92
CA ILE A 805 -38.50 -13.41 26.46
C ILE A 805 -37.04 -13.30 26.06
N SER A 806 -36.59 -14.24 25.24
CA SER A 806 -35.19 -14.32 24.83
C SER A 806 -35.02 -14.58 23.34
N PHE A 807 -33.97 -14.00 22.77
CA PHE A 807 -33.51 -14.24 21.41
C PHE A 807 -32.00 -14.51 21.39
N ASN A 808 -31.50 -15.11 20.31
CA ASN A 808 -30.06 -15.40 20.20
C ASN A 808 -29.33 -14.20 19.59
N TYR A 809 -28.58 -13.45 20.40
CA TYR A 809 -27.86 -12.25 19.96
C TYR A 809 -26.88 -12.47 18.81
N LEU A 810 -26.35 -13.70 18.67
CA LEU A 810 -25.49 -14.09 17.55
C LEU A 810 -26.22 -14.00 16.21
N THR A 811 -27.56 -13.96 16.20
CA THR A 811 -28.37 -13.88 14.98
C THR A 811 -28.62 -12.44 14.51
N THR A 812 -28.31 -11.44 15.34
CA THR A 812 -28.52 -10.02 15.01
C THR A 812 -27.24 -9.21 15.02
N GLU A 813 -26.24 -9.58 15.82
CA GLU A 813 -24.98 -8.84 15.94
C GLU A 813 -23.84 -9.50 15.18
N TRP A 814 -23.16 -8.72 14.33
CA TRP A 814 -22.01 -9.20 13.56
C TRP A 814 -20.77 -9.31 14.44
N ASP A 815 -20.46 -8.22 15.12
CA ASP A 815 -19.32 -8.05 16.02
C ASP A 815 -19.85 -7.23 17.20
N MET A 816 -20.03 -7.86 18.36
CA MET A 816 -20.64 -7.21 19.52
C MET A 816 -19.66 -6.27 20.19
N GLN A 817 -20.13 -5.08 20.56
CA GLN A 817 -19.29 -4.12 21.31
C GLN A 817 -19.01 -4.59 22.74
N TYR A 818 -19.94 -5.33 23.36
CA TYR A 818 -19.84 -5.81 24.73
C TYR A 818 -20.07 -7.32 24.75
N PRO A 819 -19.06 -8.13 24.41
CA PRO A 819 -19.18 -9.57 24.43
C PRO A 819 -19.23 -10.11 25.88
N PHE A 820 -19.90 -11.25 26.09
CA PHE A 820 -20.10 -11.81 27.43
C PHE A 820 -20.21 -13.34 27.43
N MET A 821 -20.08 -13.94 28.60
CA MET A 821 -20.28 -15.38 28.81
C MET A 821 -21.76 -15.68 29.10
N CYS A 822 -22.33 -16.59 28.31
CA CYS A 822 -23.75 -16.95 28.36
C CYS A 822 -24.11 -17.74 29.62
N VAL A 823 -25.21 -17.34 30.27
CA VAL A 823 -25.79 -18.01 31.45
C VAL A 823 -27.16 -18.64 31.18
N CYS A 824 -27.52 -18.87 29.91
CA CYS A 824 -28.87 -19.33 29.54
C CYS A 824 -29.21 -20.77 29.98
N GLY A 825 -28.22 -21.59 30.36
CA GLY A 825 -28.42 -22.96 30.82
C GLY A 825 -28.89 -23.97 29.77
N SER A 826 -29.03 -23.59 28.49
CA SER A 826 -29.43 -24.52 27.42
C SER A 826 -28.37 -25.59 27.15
N GLN A 827 -28.80 -26.81 26.84
CA GLN A 827 -27.90 -27.88 26.33
C GLN A 827 -27.26 -27.52 24.98
N LYS A 828 -27.82 -26.55 24.25
CA LYS A 828 -27.31 -26.03 22.97
C LYS A 828 -26.56 -24.71 23.13
N CYS A 829 -26.01 -24.43 24.32
CA CYS A 829 -25.33 -23.18 24.62
C CYS A 829 -24.02 -23.02 23.81
N TYR A 830 -23.78 -21.82 23.28
CA TYR A 830 -22.55 -21.45 22.57
C TYR A 830 -21.44 -20.94 23.51
N GLY A 831 -21.71 -20.77 24.80
CA GLY A 831 -20.75 -20.26 25.78
C GLY A 831 -20.48 -18.77 25.58
N TRP A 832 -19.49 -18.40 24.78
CA TRP A 832 -19.10 -17.00 24.55
C TRP A 832 -19.95 -16.31 23.48
N ILE A 833 -20.57 -15.18 23.82
CA ILE A 833 -21.44 -14.42 22.93
C ILE A 833 -20.72 -13.15 22.47
N GLY A 834 -19.95 -13.28 21.38
CA GLY A 834 -19.18 -12.18 20.78
C GLY A 834 -19.74 -11.58 19.49
N GLY A 835 -20.77 -12.19 18.90
CA GLY A 835 -21.29 -11.85 17.58
C GLY A 835 -21.03 -12.94 16.53
N PHE A 836 -21.78 -12.93 15.43
CA PHE A 836 -21.76 -13.97 14.39
C PHE A 836 -20.37 -14.16 13.76
N LYS A 837 -19.58 -13.10 13.66
CA LYS A 837 -18.20 -13.10 13.13
C LYS A 837 -17.28 -14.05 13.91
N HIS A 838 -17.54 -14.30 15.19
CA HIS A 838 -16.65 -15.12 16.02
C HIS A 838 -17.05 -16.60 16.08
N LEU A 839 -18.16 -16.97 15.43
CA LEU A 839 -18.61 -18.35 15.36
C LEU A 839 -17.79 -19.15 14.35
N GLY A 840 -17.50 -20.41 14.70
CA GLY A 840 -17.00 -21.41 13.74
C GLY A 840 -18.05 -21.72 12.67
N ASN A 841 -17.59 -22.24 11.53
CA ASN A 841 -18.44 -22.42 10.34
C ASN A 841 -19.69 -23.27 10.60
N ASP A 842 -19.57 -24.33 11.39
CA ASP A 842 -20.69 -25.20 11.77
C ASP A 842 -21.78 -24.46 12.55
N ALA A 843 -21.38 -23.65 13.52
CA ALA A 843 -22.29 -22.82 14.30
C ALA A 843 -22.96 -21.75 13.43
N ARG A 844 -22.19 -21.10 12.54
CA ARG A 844 -22.72 -20.14 11.57
C ARG A 844 -23.78 -20.76 10.67
N GLN A 845 -23.53 -21.96 10.14
CA GLN A 845 -24.45 -22.64 9.22
C GLN A 845 -25.74 -23.08 9.94
N LYS A 846 -25.66 -23.59 11.18
CA LYS A 846 -26.84 -23.92 12.00
C LYS A 846 -27.72 -22.69 12.32
N LEU A 847 -27.11 -21.54 12.57
CA LEU A 847 -27.85 -20.30 12.84
C LEU A 847 -28.33 -19.58 11.58
N TRP A 848 -27.90 -20.00 10.38
CA TRP A 848 -28.12 -19.25 9.14
C TRP A 848 -29.59 -18.96 8.84
N ASN A 849 -30.50 -19.91 9.11
CA ASN A 849 -31.92 -19.73 8.81
C ASN A 849 -32.56 -18.62 9.67
N VAL A 850 -32.21 -18.59 10.96
CA VAL A 850 -32.75 -17.64 11.95
C VAL A 850 -32.01 -16.30 11.99
N THR A 851 -30.83 -16.23 11.37
CA THR A 851 -29.99 -15.03 11.26
C THR A 851 -30.71 -13.88 10.52
N SER A 852 -30.49 -12.63 10.98
CA SER A 852 -31.07 -11.43 10.40
C SER A 852 -30.56 -11.18 8.98
N THR A 853 -31.31 -10.41 8.20
CA THR A 853 -30.91 -10.02 6.84
C THR A 853 -29.59 -9.23 6.84
N ALA A 854 -29.36 -8.40 7.87
CA ALA A 854 -28.16 -7.61 8.02
C ALA A 854 -26.88 -8.46 8.07
N ILE A 855 -26.89 -9.54 8.86
CA ILE A 855 -25.75 -10.44 9.01
C ILE A 855 -25.49 -11.23 7.72
N LYS A 856 -26.55 -11.72 7.06
CA LYS A 856 -26.42 -12.45 5.78
C LYS A 856 -25.75 -11.58 4.72
N SER A 857 -26.13 -10.31 4.62
CA SER A 857 -25.50 -9.35 3.73
C SER A 857 -24.02 -9.13 4.08
N LEU A 858 -23.69 -8.93 5.36
CA LEU A 858 -22.28 -8.75 5.78
C LEU A 858 -21.41 -9.96 5.46
N VAL A 859 -21.91 -11.19 5.64
CA VAL A 859 -21.16 -12.39 5.26
C VAL A 859 -20.86 -12.38 3.76
N ALA A 860 -21.86 -12.08 2.92
CA ALA A 860 -21.66 -12.01 1.48
C ALA A 860 -20.63 -10.94 1.08
N ASP A 861 -20.70 -9.75 1.70
CA ASP A 861 -19.78 -8.63 1.44
C ASP A 861 -18.33 -8.93 1.86
N THR A 862 -18.10 -9.87 2.79
CA THR A 862 -16.76 -10.25 3.26
C THR A 862 -16.05 -11.29 2.39
N GLN A 863 -16.72 -11.88 1.40
CA GLN A 863 -16.17 -12.94 0.55
C GLN A 863 -15.54 -12.39 -0.73
N SER A 864 -14.32 -12.85 -1.07
CA SER A 864 -13.59 -12.40 -2.27
C SER A 864 -14.04 -13.10 -3.56
N ASN A 865 -14.51 -14.36 -3.46
CA ASN A 865 -15.00 -15.12 -4.61
C ASN A 865 -16.53 -14.94 -4.76
N PRO A 866 -17.04 -14.27 -5.81
CA PRO A 866 -18.48 -14.07 -6.03
C PRO A 866 -19.25 -15.39 -6.23
N LYS A 867 -18.57 -16.50 -6.53
CA LYS A 867 -19.15 -17.85 -6.67
C LYS A 867 -18.80 -18.79 -5.51
N GLY A 868 -18.26 -18.25 -4.42
CA GLY A 868 -17.90 -19.00 -3.22
C GLY A 868 -19.11 -19.50 -2.43
N ALA A 869 -18.88 -20.49 -1.56
CA ALA A 869 -19.96 -21.24 -0.91
C ALA A 869 -20.90 -20.39 -0.05
N TRP A 870 -20.37 -19.50 0.80
CA TRP A 870 -21.18 -18.63 1.68
C TRP A 870 -22.08 -17.65 0.90
N ILE A 871 -21.60 -17.15 -0.24
CA ILE A 871 -22.41 -16.29 -1.12
C ILE A 871 -23.53 -17.11 -1.76
N GLN A 872 -23.25 -18.34 -2.21
CA GLN A 872 -24.26 -19.16 -2.85
C GLN A 872 -25.39 -19.56 -1.88
N ILE A 873 -25.11 -19.82 -0.60
CA ILE A 873 -26.16 -20.07 0.40
C ILE A 873 -26.89 -18.78 0.87
N ALA A 874 -26.34 -17.60 0.60
CA ALA A 874 -27.02 -16.32 0.75
C ALA A 874 -27.89 -15.97 -0.47
N SER A 875 -27.67 -16.64 -1.60
CA SER A 875 -28.36 -16.41 -2.86
C SER A 875 -29.78 -16.99 -2.87
N LYS A 876 -30.53 -16.74 -3.96
CA LYS A 876 -31.84 -17.34 -4.19
C LYS A 876 -31.80 -18.80 -4.69
N ARG A 877 -30.60 -19.35 -4.98
CA ARG A 877 -30.45 -20.71 -5.55
C ARG A 877 -30.36 -21.82 -4.50
N LEU A 878 -29.92 -21.48 -3.29
CA LEU A 878 -29.72 -22.43 -2.20
C LEU A 878 -30.41 -21.90 -0.93
N MET A 879 -30.76 -22.81 -0.04
CA MET A 879 -31.28 -22.52 1.30
C MET A 879 -30.63 -23.43 2.34
N VAL A 880 -30.65 -23.01 3.59
CA VAL A 880 -30.11 -23.80 4.72
C VAL A 880 -31.23 -24.07 5.71
N CYS A 881 -31.47 -25.34 6.03
CA CYS A 881 -32.46 -25.77 7.00
C CYS A 881 -31.99 -25.56 8.45
N ASP A 882 -32.88 -25.74 9.43
CA ASP A 882 -32.58 -25.54 10.85
C ASP A 882 -31.49 -26.50 11.37
N GLU A 883 -31.36 -27.70 10.78
CA GLU A 883 -30.25 -28.59 11.10
C GLU A 883 -28.91 -28.17 10.48
N GLY A 884 -28.87 -27.14 9.64
CA GLY A 884 -27.68 -26.65 8.94
C GLY A 884 -27.30 -27.45 7.69
N THR A 885 -28.25 -28.13 7.05
CA THR A 885 -28.09 -28.81 5.74
C THR A 885 -28.39 -27.85 4.60
N VAL A 886 -27.68 -28.00 3.47
CA VAL A 886 -27.87 -27.14 2.28
C VAL A 886 -28.83 -27.81 1.32
N HIS A 887 -29.89 -27.10 0.94
CA HIS A 887 -30.89 -27.54 -0.03
C HIS A 887 -30.95 -26.60 -1.21
N VAL A 888 -31.39 -27.13 -2.33
CA VAL A 888 -31.65 -26.37 -3.56
C VAL A 888 -32.96 -25.61 -3.41
N ALA A 889 -32.98 -24.32 -3.76
CA ALA A 889 -34.18 -23.48 -3.66
C ALA A 889 -34.95 -23.35 -5.00
N THR A 890 -34.32 -23.70 -6.12
CA THR A 890 -34.89 -23.60 -7.47
C THR A 890 -34.43 -24.77 -8.34
N GLU A 891 -35.25 -25.20 -9.31
CA GLU A 891 -34.86 -26.27 -10.24
C GLU A 891 -33.55 -25.96 -11.00
N MET A 892 -32.64 -26.95 -11.11
CA MET A 892 -31.36 -26.82 -11.82
C MET A 892 -31.01 -28.12 -12.57
N VAL A 893 -30.52 -27.99 -13.80
CA VAL A 893 -30.18 -29.13 -14.68
C VAL A 893 -28.82 -29.77 -14.34
N ALA A 894 -28.66 -31.05 -14.68
CA ALA A 894 -27.40 -31.78 -14.54
C ALA A 894 -26.23 -31.07 -15.26
N GLY A 895 -25.01 -31.16 -14.71
CA GLY A 895 -23.81 -30.49 -15.26
C GLY A 895 -23.62 -29.03 -14.84
N THR A 896 -24.60 -28.44 -14.14
CA THR A 896 -24.50 -27.07 -13.62
C THR A 896 -23.44 -26.97 -12.52
N VAL A 897 -22.58 -25.96 -12.61
CA VAL A 897 -21.66 -25.57 -11.52
C VAL A 897 -22.43 -24.78 -10.47
N VAL A 898 -22.49 -25.29 -9.25
CA VAL A 898 -23.21 -24.67 -8.12
C VAL A 898 -22.29 -23.77 -7.30
N ILE A 899 -21.11 -24.27 -6.96
CA ILE A 899 -20.11 -23.59 -6.13
C ILE A 899 -18.73 -23.75 -6.80
N GLU A 900 -17.96 -22.67 -6.87
CA GLU A 900 -16.53 -22.70 -7.17
C GLU A 900 -15.77 -22.51 -5.87
N TYR A 901 -14.87 -23.42 -5.52
CA TYR A 901 -14.24 -23.44 -4.20
C TYR A 901 -12.72 -23.39 -4.26
N SER A 902 -12.12 -22.87 -3.20
CA SER A 902 -10.67 -22.75 -3.08
C SER A 902 -10.08 -23.80 -2.13
N ALA A 903 -10.83 -24.17 -1.10
CA ALA A 903 -10.42 -25.17 -0.11
C ALA A 903 -11.49 -26.25 0.09
N VAL A 904 -11.02 -27.48 0.32
CA VAL A 904 -11.86 -28.63 0.65
C VAL A 904 -11.23 -29.42 1.79
N GLU A 905 -12.03 -29.81 2.77
CA GLU A 905 -11.61 -30.65 3.90
C GLU A 905 -12.69 -31.71 4.18
N VAL A 906 -12.28 -32.92 4.57
CA VAL A 906 -13.21 -34.00 4.94
C VAL A 906 -13.06 -34.25 6.43
N LEU A 907 -14.14 -34.03 7.19
CA LEU A 907 -14.18 -34.16 8.64
C LEU A 907 -15.56 -34.67 9.08
N ASP A 908 -15.60 -35.64 10.00
CA ASP A 908 -16.81 -36.11 10.71
C ASP A 908 -18.08 -36.31 9.85
N ASN A 909 -18.01 -37.13 8.80
CA ASN A 909 -19.13 -37.43 7.86
C ASN A 909 -19.52 -36.30 6.90
N PHE A 910 -18.77 -35.19 6.88
CA PHE A 910 -19.02 -34.04 6.02
C PHE A 910 -17.81 -33.71 5.14
N VAL A 911 -18.10 -33.02 4.03
CA VAL A 911 -17.09 -32.24 3.31
C VAL A 911 -17.33 -30.76 3.61
N TYR A 912 -16.26 -30.03 3.92
CA TYR A 912 -16.25 -28.60 4.11
C TYR A 912 -15.70 -27.93 2.86
N ILE A 913 -16.50 -27.07 2.24
CA ILE A 913 -16.15 -26.36 1.02
C ILE A 913 -16.16 -24.87 1.31
N ASP A 914 -14.99 -24.24 1.37
CA ASP A 914 -14.80 -22.88 1.88
C ASP A 914 -15.52 -22.66 3.24
N GLY A 915 -15.54 -23.70 4.07
CA GLY A 915 -16.21 -23.71 5.38
C GLY A 915 -17.68 -24.10 5.38
N VAL A 916 -18.39 -24.13 4.25
CA VAL A 916 -19.77 -24.62 4.20
C VAL A 916 -19.77 -26.14 4.16
N ARG A 917 -20.49 -26.79 5.08
CA ARG A 917 -20.53 -28.26 5.15
C ARG A 917 -21.59 -28.84 4.22
N LEU A 918 -21.24 -29.91 3.51
CA LEU A 918 -22.15 -30.75 2.72
C LEU A 918 -22.06 -32.20 3.21
N LYS A 919 -23.20 -32.89 3.24
CA LYS A 919 -23.31 -34.23 3.78
C LYS A 919 -22.90 -35.29 2.77
N HIS A 920 -22.41 -36.43 3.29
CA HIS A 920 -22.27 -37.64 2.51
C HIS A 920 -23.62 -38.24 2.07
N HIS A 921 -23.71 -38.66 0.80
CA HIS A 921 -24.74 -39.58 0.31
C HIS A 921 -24.16 -40.55 -0.72
N CYS A 922 -24.57 -41.83 -0.69
CA CYS A 922 -24.05 -42.85 -1.62
C CYS A 922 -24.66 -42.75 -3.04
N SER A 923 -25.78 -42.03 -3.19
CA SER A 923 -26.35 -41.62 -4.48
C SER A 923 -26.40 -40.09 -4.53
N PRO A 924 -25.24 -39.42 -4.69
CA PRO A 924 -25.14 -37.99 -4.43
C PRO A 924 -25.85 -37.12 -5.48
N THR A 925 -26.28 -35.92 -5.10
CA THR A 925 -26.81 -34.91 -6.02
C THR A 925 -25.72 -34.16 -6.76
N ALA A 926 -24.52 -34.06 -6.19
CA ALA A 926 -23.37 -33.37 -6.79
C ALA A 926 -22.03 -34.14 -6.62
N ALA A 927 -21.05 -33.78 -7.44
CA ALA A 927 -19.66 -34.23 -7.34
C ALA A 927 -18.70 -33.04 -7.29
N LEU A 928 -17.55 -33.24 -6.64
CA LEU A 928 -16.45 -32.30 -6.67
C LEU A 928 -15.53 -32.66 -7.83
N ILE A 929 -15.43 -31.78 -8.82
CA ILE A 929 -14.63 -32.01 -10.04
C ILE A 929 -13.81 -30.74 -10.28
N GLU A 930 -12.47 -30.84 -10.29
CA GLU A 930 -11.55 -29.73 -10.60
C GLU A 930 -11.93 -28.41 -9.89
N LYS A 931 -12.00 -28.44 -8.54
CA LYS A 931 -12.36 -27.29 -7.68
C LYS A 931 -13.78 -26.72 -7.86
N ARG A 932 -14.72 -27.54 -8.37
CA ARG A 932 -16.12 -27.15 -8.58
C ARG A 932 -17.09 -28.17 -8.02
N VAL A 933 -18.20 -27.70 -7.46
CA VAL A 933 -19.35 -28.56 -7.11
C VAL A 933 -20.29 -28.60 -8.32
N VAL A 934 -20.39 -29.76 -8.96
CA VAL A 934 -21.13 -29.97 -10.21
C VAL A 934 -22.29 -30.93 -9.98
N LEU A 935 -23.48 -30.58 -10.45
CA LEU A 935 -24.66 -31.43 -10.31
C LEU A 935 -24.57 -32.71 -11.15
N LEU A 936 -24.86 -33.85 -10.53
CA LEU A 936 -24.91 -35.18 -11.17
C LEU A 936 -26.31 -35.55 -11.67
N ARG A 937 -27.33 -34.77 -11.37
CA ARG A 937 -28.68 -34.97 -11.91
C ARG A 937 -29.43 -33.65 -11.88
N THR A 938 -30.52 -33.57 -12.62
CA THR A 938 -31.47 -32.47 -12.43
C THR A 938 -32.06 -32.58 -11.02
N VAL A 939 -32.12 -31.45 -10.32
CA VAL A 939 -32.57 -31.33 -8.93
C VAL A 939 -33.70 -30.31 -8.84
N SER A 940 -34.65 -30.56 -7.95
CA SER A 940 -35.83 -29.74 -7.70
C SER A 940 -35.67 -28.91 -6.42
N ALA A 941 -36.50 -27.88 -6.25
CA ALA A 941 -36.56 -27.12 -5.00
C ALA A 941 -36.87 -28.06 -3.82
N GLY A 942 -36.07 -28.00 -2.76
CA GLY A 942 -36.14 -28.86 -1.58
C GLY A 942 -35.13 -30.02 -1.57
N ASP A 943 -34.53 -30.37 -2.71
CA ASP A 943 -33.52 -31.43 -2.76
C ASP A 943 -32.25 -31.04 -1.98
N GLU A 944 -31.70 -31.98 -1.20
CA GLU A 944 -30.46 -31.78 -0.45
C GLU A 944 -29.24 -31.79 -1.39
N LEU A 945 -28.35 -30.81 -1.24
CA LEU A 945 -27.06 -30.77 -1.92
C LEU A 945 -26.05 -31.63 -1.14
N ASN A 946 -25.71 -32.80 -1.67
CA ASN A 946 -24.87 -33.81 -1.01
C ASN A 946 -23.87 -34.44 -2.00
N VAL A 947 -22.81 -35.05 -1.46
CA VAL A 947 -21.67 -35.58 -2.23
C VAL A 947 -21.25 -36.97 -1.76
N ASN A 948 -20.47 -37.70 -2.55
CA ASN A 948 -19.94 -39.01 -2.15
C ASN A 948 -18.50 -38.87 -1.63
N LEU A 949 -18.29 -39.05 -0.32
CA LEU A 949 -16.97 -38.93 0.32
C LEU A 949 -15.98 -40.01 -0.15
N ASN A 950 -16.48 -41.17 -0.62
CA ASN A 950 -15.60 -42.19 -1.20
C ASN A 950 -14.86 -41.66 -2.44
N CYS A 951 -15.41 -40.66 -3.14
CA CYS A 951 -14.73 -40.03 -4.29
C CYS A 951 -13.65 -39.02 -3.88
N LEU A 952 -13.57 -38.63 -2.60
CA LEU A 952 -12.65 -37.60 -2.11
C LEU A 952 -11.42 -38.17 -1.38
N SER A 953 -11.50 -39.39 -0.87
CA SER A 953 -10.36 -40.06 -0.25
C SER A 953 -10.30 -41.55 -0.61
N TYR A 954 -9.08 -42.03 -0.87
CA TYR A 954 -8.84 -43.44 -1.21
C TYR A 954 -9.07 -44.36 -0.01
N SER A 955 -8.61 -43.96 1.17
CA SER A 955 -8.95 -44.57 2.45
C SER A 955 -9.25 -43.44 3.42
N LEU A 956 -10.44 -43.43 4.00
CA LEU A 956 -10.78 -42.46 5.03
C LEU A 956 -10.00 -42.76 6.31
N PRO A 957 -9.57 -41.73 7.05
CA PRO A 957 -8.90 -41.92 8.34
C PRO A 957 -9.77 -42.66 9.36
N GLU A 958 -11.09 -42.42 9.32
CA GLU A 958 -12.08 -43.03 10.21
C GLU A 958 -13.26 -43.60 9.40
N GLU A 959 -13.84 -44.70 9.88
CA GLU A 959 -15.01 -45.31 9.26
C GLU A 959 -16.30 -44.55 9.60
N ILE A 960 -17.05 -44.17 8.57
CA ILE A 960 -18.24 -43.34 8.68
C ILE A 960 -19.49 -44.21 8.57
N GLU A 961 -20.47 -44.07 9.47
CA GLU A 961 -21.75 -44.79 9.34
C GLU A 961 -22.76 -44.00 8.50
N CYS A 962 -23.19 -44.56 7.38
CA CYS A 962 -24.17 -43.97 6.48
C CYS A 962 -25.51 -44.70 6.55
N LYS A 963 -26.60 -43.93 6.66
CA LYS A 963 -28.00 -44.41 6.73
C LYS A 963 -28.81 -44.01 5.49
N CYS A 964 -28.16 -43.88 4.34
CA CYS A 964 -28.84 -43.47 3.12
C CYS A 964 -29.81 -44.56 2.61
N CYS A 965 -30.80 -44.17 1.81
CA CYS A 965 -31.82 -45.08 1.27
C CYS A 965 -31.30 -46.07 0.23
N ARG A 966 -30.03 -46.01 -0.16
CA ARG A 966 -29.42 -46.94 -1.12
C ARG A 966 -29.30 -48.36 -0.56
N PHE A 967 -29.12 -48.49 0.75
CA PHE A 967 -28.96 -49.78 1.44
C PHE A 967 -30.06 -49.96 2.48
N ALA A 968 -30.51 -51.20 2.68
CA ALA A 968 -31.60 -51.52 3.59
C ALA A 968 -31.23 -51.34 5.08
N GLN A 969 -29.94 -51.34 5.41
CA GLN A 969 -29.41 -51.14 6.76
C GLN A 969 -28.27 -50.10 6.75
N PRO A 970 -27.99 -49.46 7.90
CA PRO A 970 -26.79 -48.63 8.06
C PRO A 970 -25.52 -49.39 7.62
N HIS A 971 -24.63 -48.73 6.89
CA HIS A 971 -23.39 -49.33 6.38
C HIS A 971 -22.19 -48.42 6.62
N LYS A 972 -20.98 -48.97 6.51
CA LYS A 972 -19.72 -48.22 6.73
C LYS A 972 -19.17 -47.65 5.42
N VAL A 973 -18.71 -46.41 5.49
CA VAL A 973 -18.07 -45.64 4.42
C VAL A 973 -16.61 -45.48 4.82
N ARG A 974 -15.71 -46.04 4.03
CA ARG A 974 -14.29 -46.22 4.40
C ARG A 974 -13.32 -45.61 3.39
N GLY A 975 -13.83 -44.92 2.37
CA GLY A 975 -13.05 -44.43 1.24
C GLY A 975 -13.13 -45.36 0.03
N PHE A 976 -12.65 -44.88 -1.11
CA PHE A 976 -12.76 -45.54 -2.41
C PHE A 976 -12.29 -47.00 -2.43
N LYS A 977 -11.24 -47.32 -1.66
CA LYS A 977 -10.61 -48.66 -1.59
C LYS A 977 -11.60 -49.78 -1.28
N TRP A 978 -12.57 -49.50 -0.41
CA TRP A 978 -13.46 -50.50 0.18
C TRP A 978 -14.81 -50.64 -0.51
N LEU A 979 -15.02 -49.89 -1.59
CA LEU A 979 -16.19 -50.08 -2.45
C LEU A 979 -16.11 -51.46 -3.13
N ASP A 980 -17.26 -52.05 -3.44
CA ASP A 980 -17.29 -53.21 -4.32
C ASP A 980 -16.85 -52.82 -5.75
N GLU A 981 -16.50 -53.81 -6.58
CA GLU A 981 -15.97 -53.55 -7.92
C GLU A 981 -16.98 -52.83 -8.84
N GLN A 982 -18.29 -53.06 -8.64
CA GLN A 982 -19.34 -52.38 -9.41
C GLN A 982 -19.40 -50.89 -9.06
N ASP A 983 -19.27 -50.55 -7.78
CA ASP A 983 -19.28 -49.18 -7.28
C ASP A 983 -18.00 -48.43 -7.60
N LYS A 984 -16.84 -49.10 -7.51
CA LYS A 984 -15.57 -48.49 -7.98
C LYS A 984 -15.68 -48.13 -9.46
N GLU A 985 -16.22 -49.02 -10.29
CA GLU A 985 -16.41 -48.77 -11.72
C GLU A 985 -17.34 -47.58 -12.01
N ALA A 986 -18.45 -47.47 -11.28
CA ALA A 986 -19.39 -46.36 -11.45
C ALA A 986 -18.85 -45.01 -10.96
N LEU A 987 -18.00 -44.99 -9.92
CA LEU A 987 -17.58 -43.78 -9.21
C LEU A 987 -16.18 -43.28 -9.57
N ILE A 988 -15.32 -44.10 -10.16
CA ILE A 988 -13.91 -43.72 -10.48
C ILE A 988 -13.80 -42.47 -11.35
N VAL A 989 -14.86 -42.18 -12.11
CA VAL A 989 -14.96 -41.03 -13.00
C VAL A 989 -15.17 -39.71 -12.25
N PHE A 990 -15.74 -39.74 -11.03
CA PHE A 990 -15.92 -38.57 -10.16
C PHE A 990 -14.88 -38.51 -9.03
N ALA A 991 -14.00 -39.51 -8.94
CA ALA A 991 -12.95 -39.56 -7.93
C ALA A 991 -11.91 -38.46 -8.17
N GLN A 992 -11.37 -37.89 -7.09
CA GLN A 992 -10.25 -36.97 -7.18
C GLN A 992 -9.04 -37.65 -7.87
N PRO A 993 -8.18 -36.89 -8.57
CA PRO A 993 -7.08 -37.47 -9.35
C PRO A 993 -6.13 -38.39 -8.56
N ASP A 994 -5.87 -38.05 -7.30
CA ASP A 994 -5.06 -38.83 -6.36
C ASP A 994 -5.75 -40.13 -5.92
N VAL A 995 -7.05 -40.08 -5.63
CA VAL A 995 -7.88 -41.25 -5.30
C VAL A 995 -7.91 -42.23 -6.47
N ARG A 996 -8.11 -41.72 -7.67
CA ARG A 996 -8.08 -42.50 -8.92
C ARG A 996 -6.72 -43.16 -9.11
N ALA A 997 -5.63 -42.41 -8.97
CA ALA A 997 -4.28 -42.94 -9.14
C ALA A 997 -3.96 -44.04 -8.10
N ALA A 998 -4.44 -43.88 -6.86
CA ALA A 998 -4.29 -44.90 -5.83
C ALA A 998 -5.09 -46.18 -6.13
N ALA A 999 -6.34 -46.05 -6.59
CA ALA A 999 -7.16 -47.20 -6.98
C ALA A 999 -6.52 -48.02 -8.11
N ILE A 1000 -5.98 -47.34 -9.12
CA ILE A 1000 -5.27 -48.00 -10.23
C ILE A 1000 -4.03 -48.75 -9.73
N ARG A 1001 -3.24 -48.15 -8.83
CA ARG A 1001 -2.05 -48.82 -8.24
C ARG A 1001 -2.41 -50.05 -7.39
N ASP A 1002 -3.57 -50.06 -6.74
CA ASP A 1002 -4.07 -51.19 -5.93
C ASP A 1002 -4.82 -52.24 -6.77
N GLY A 1003 -4.62 -52.25 -8.09
CA GLY A 1003 -5.13 -53.31 -8.97
C GLY A 1003 -6.60 -53.19 -9.35
N PHE A 1004 -7.16 -51.98 -9.42
CA PHE A 1004 -8.53 -51.74 -9.89
C PHE A 1004 -8.85 -52.53 -11.19
N THR A 1005 -9.96 -53.26 -11.17
CA THR A 1005 -10.47 -53.99 -12.33
C THR A 1005 -11.77 -53.34 -12.82
N SER A 1006 -11.93 -53.17 -14.14
CA SER A 1006 -13.18 -52.69 -14.74
C SER A 1006 -13.71 -53.73 -15.71
N ARG A 1007 -15.03 -53.93 -15.72
CA ARG A 1007 -15.70 -54.78 -16.69
C ARG A 1007 -15.79 -53.99 -17.98
N SER A 1008 -15.03 -54.40 -19.00
CA SER A 1008 -15.28 -53.86 -20.33
C SER A 1008 -16.64 -54.35 -20.82
N ASP A 1009 -17.52 -53.42 -21.20
CA ASP A 1009 -18.79 -53.71 -21.87
C ASP A 1009 -18.60 -54.40 -23.24
N SER A 1010 -17.36 -54.46 -23.74
CA SER A 1010 -17.01 -55.13 -24.98
C SER A 1010 -16.29 -56.45 -24.72
N GLN A 1011 -16.81 -57.52 -25.30
CA GLN A 1011 -16.16 -58.84 -25.29
C GLN A 1011 -14.83 -58.84 -26.06
N LEU A 1012 -14.56 -57.80 -26.86
CA LEU A 1012 -13.38 -57.70 -27.72
C LEU A 1012 -12.15 -57.12 -27.02
N ILE A 1013 -12.30 -56.48 -25.86
CA ILE A 1013 -11.19 -55.78 -25.20
C ILE A 1013 -11.05 -56.15 -23.71
N GLY A 1014 -9.87 -55.90 -23.16
CA GLY A 1014 -9.53 -56.10 -21.76
C GLY A 1014 -8.59 -55.01 -21.25
N LEU A 1015 -8.45 -54.90 -19.94
CA LEU A 1015 -7.50 -53.98 -19.31
C LEU A 1015 -6.25 -54.74 -18.87
N ARG A 1016 -5.09 -54.11 -19.08
CA ARG A 1016 -3.78 -54.60 -18.64
C ARG A 1016 -3.08 -53.52 -17.83
N SER A 1017 -2.38 -53.93 -16.76
CA SER A 1017 -1.49 -53.02 -16.01
C SER A 1017 -0.18 -52.78 -16.77
N CYS A 1018 0.27 -51.54 -16.82
CA CYS A 1018 1.54 -51.13 -17.40
C CYS A 1018 2.25 -50.12 -16.47
N THR A 1019 3.48 -49.71 -16.82
CA THR A 1019 4.28 -48.78 -15.99
C THR A 1019 3.64 -47.39 -15.82
N ALA A 1020 2.67 -47.04 -16.68
CA ALA A 1020 1.97 -45.75 -16.66
C ALA A 1020 0.54 -45.82 -16.06
N GLY A 1021 0.08 -47.00 -15.62
CA GLY A 1021 -1.27 -47.22 -15.10
C GLY A 1021 -1.97 -48.40 -15.77
N LEU A 1022 -3.20 -48.19 -16.25
CA LEU A 1022 -3.96 -49.19 -17.01
C LEU A 1022 -4.02 -48.79 -18.49
N GLU A 1023 -3.97 -49.79 -19.36
CA GLU A 1023 -4.17 -49.64 -20.81
C GLU A 1023 -5.17 -50.69 -21.33
N VAL A 1024 -5.82 -50.37 -22.45
CA VAL A 1024 -6.79 -51.26 -23.10
C VAL A 1024 -6.07 -52.13 -24.13
N ILE A 1025 -6.32 -53.44 -24.14
CA ILE A 1025 -5.79 -54.41 -25.10
C ILE A 1025 -6.92 -55.20 -25.78
N ALA A 1026 -6.70 -55.70 -27.00
CA ALA A 1026 -7.63 -56.60 -27.66
C ALA A 1026 -7.57 -58.03 -27.08
N LYS A 1027 -8.72 -58.61 -26.73
CA LYS A 1027 -8.85 -60.01 -26.24
C LYS A 1027 -8.92 -61.03 -27.37
N THR A 1028 -9.45 -60.61 -28.51
CA THR A 1028 -9.60 -61.42 -29.72
C THR A 1028 -8.98 -60.67 -30.88
N ARG A 1029 -8.77 -61.36 -32.01
CA ARG A 1029 -8.43 -60.66 -33.25
C ARG A 1029 -9.64 -59.83 -33.68
N VAL A 1030 -9.45 -58.54 -33.91
CA VAL A 1030 -10.52 -57.62 -34.32
C VAL A 1030 -10.25 -57.15 -35.73
N ALA A 1031 -11.20 -57.35 -36.65
CA ALA A 1031 -11.06 -56.95 -38.04
C ALA A 1031 -11.23 -55.43 -38.22
N ALA A 1032 -10.56 -54.85 -39.23
CA ALA A 1032 -10.74 -53.44 -39.59
C ALA A 1032 -12.23 -53.07 -39.82
N GLY A 1033 -12.62 -51.84 -39.45
CA GLY A 1033 -14.01 -51.34 -39.53
C GLY A 1033 -14.95 -51.77 -38.39
N THR A 1034 -14.51 -52.63 -37.47
CA THR A 1034 -15.30 -53.08 -36.32
C THR A 1034 -15.51 -51.96 -35.30
N ARG A 1035 -16.73 -51.84 -34.77
CA ARG A 1035 -17.08 -51.00 -33.60
C ARG A 1035 -16.59 -51.71 -32.33
N LEU A 1036 -15.49 -51.25 -31.76
CA LEU A 1036 -14.83 -51.89 -30.61
C LEU A 1036 -15.59 -51.68 -29.30
N LEU A 1037 -15.93 -50.43 -29.01
CA LEU A 1037 -16.66 -50.04 -27.81
C LEU A 1037 -17.43 -48.74 -28.07
N ALA A 1038 -18.61 -48.63 -27.46
CA ALA A 1038 -19.41 -47.42 -27.43
C ALA A 1038 -19.63 -47.05 -25.97
N THR A 1039 -19.47 -45.78 -25.61
CA THR A 1039 -19.80 -45.30 -24.26
C THR A 1039 -20.55 -43.99 -24.34
N LYS A 1040 -21.50 -43.84 -23.40
CA LYS A 1040 -22.04 -42.55 -23.03
C LYS A 1040 -21.25 -42.01 -21.84
N GLY A 1041 -21.40 -40.73 -21.58
CA GLY A 1041 -20.76 -40.06 -20.45
C GLY A 1041 -21.50 -38.79 -20.08
N ARG A 1042 -20.94 -38.03 -19.15
CA ARG A 1042 -21.53 -36.75 -18.73
C ARG A 1042 -20.82 -35.60 -19.43
N SER A 1043 -21.57 -34.68 -20.03
CA SER A 1043 -20.99 -33.44 -20.56
C SER A 1043 -20.68 -32.44 -19.44
N LEU A 1044 -19.40 -32.07 -19.30
CA LEU A 1044 -18.92 -31.00 -18.45
C LEU A 1044 -18.71 -29.71 -19.26
N PRO A 1045 -18.95 -28.52 -18.65
CA PRO A 1045 -18.72 -27.24 -19.32
C PRO A 1045 -17.23 -26.83 -19.42
N PHE A 1046 -16.31 -27.68 -18.99
CA PHE A 1046 -14.86 -27.43 -18.91
C PHE A 1046 -14.05 -28.72 -19.18
N PRO A 1047 -12.81 -28.61 -19.68
CA PRO A 1047 -11.93 -29.77 -19.90
C PRO A 1047 -11.30 -30.29 -18.60
N THR A 1048 -10.96 -31.57 -18.58
CA THR A 1048 -10.16 -32.26 -17.56
C THR A 1048 -9.16 -33.20 -18.25
N PRO A 1049 -8.18 -33.82 -17.54
CA PRO A 1049 -7.28 -34.80 -18.15
C PRO A 1049 -7.96 -36.05 -18.77
N LEU A 1050 -9.21 -36.32 -18.39
CA LEU A 1050 -9.94 -37.55 -18.77
C LEU A 1050 -11.10 -37.30 -19.74
N THR A 1051 -11.40 -36.05 -20.04
CA THR A 1051 -12.53 -35.71 -20.90
C THR A 1051 -12.16 -35.78 -22.38
N LEU A 1052 -13.18 -35.99 -23.22
CA LEU A 1052 -13.12 -35.88 -24.67
C LEU A 1052 -14.03 -34.75 -25.16
N GLN A 1053 -13.50 -33.83 -25.97
CA GLN A 1053 -14.22 -32.65 -26.42
C GLN A 1053 -15.32 -33.01 -27.45
N LEU A 1054 -16.58 -32.68 -27.10
CA LEU A 1054 -17.75 -32.84 -27.97
C LEU A 1054 -18.05 -31.57 -28.78
N GLY A 1055 -17.62 -30.40 -28.30
CA GLY A 1055 -17.89 -29.11 -28.88
C GLY A 1055 -17.31 -27.95 -28.06
N GLU A 1056 -17.71 -26.72 -28.37
CA GLU A 1056 -17.31 -25.54 -27.60
C GLU A 1056 -17.88 -25.62 -26.18
N ARG A 1057 -17.00 -25.59 -25.16
CA ARG A 1057 -17.37 -25.74 -23.74
C ARG A 1057 -18.23 -26.97 -23.45
N ARG A 1058 -18.07 -28.07 -24.21
CA ARG A 1058 -18.73 -29.35 -23.95
C ARG A 1058 -17.71 -30.46 -24.03
N HIS A 1059 -17.45 -31.08 -22.89
CA HIS A 1059 -16.41 -32.10 -22.72
C HIS A 1059 -17.05 -33.33 -22.09
N LEU A 1060 -17.10 -34.43 -22.84
CA LEU A 1060 -17.63 -35.69 -22.35
C LEU A 1060 -16.63 -36.28 -21.36
N LEU A 1061 -17.12 -36.66 -20.19
CA LEU A 1061 -16.38 -37.47 -19.24
C LEU A 1061 -16.81 -38.94 -19.44
N PRO A 1062 -16.02 -39.78 -20.15
CA PRO A 1062 -16.40 -41.14 -20.50
C PRO A 1062 -16.23 -42.11 -19.33
N SER A 1063 -17.09 -43.13 -19.26
CA SER A 1063 -17.01 -44.24 -18.30
C SER A 1063 -16.45 -45.53 -18.93
N GLY A 1064 -16.25 -46.56 -18.11
CA GLY A 1064 -15.82 -47.89 -18.55
C GLY A 1064 -14.41 -47.91 -19.17
N GLY A 1065 -14.13 -48.86 -20.05
CA GLY A 1065 -12.82 -49.04 -20.67
C GLY A 1065 -12.34 -47.86 -21.53
N ALA A 1066 -13.24 -47.01 -22.01
CA ALA A 1066 -12.92 -45.87 -22.88
C ALA A 1066 -11.91 -44.88 -22.25
N GLN A 1067 -11.99 -44.67 -20.93
CA GLN A 1067 -11.14 -43.75 -20.20
C GLN A 1067 -9.67 -44.21 -20.05
N PHE A 1068 -9.35 -45.45 -20.46
CA PHE A 1068 -8.01 -46.05 -20.37
C PHE A 1068 -7.38 -46.30 -21.76
N VAL A 1069 -8.03 -45.85 -22.84
CA VAL A 1069 -7.45 -45.96 -24.19
C VAL A 1069 -6.20 -45.10 -24.27
N SER A 1070 -5.11 -45.68 -24.78
CA SER A 1070 -3.81 -45.01 -24.85
C SER A 1070 -3.66 -44.18 -26.12
N HIS A 1071 -2.73 -43.21 -26.08
CA HIS A 1071 -2.37 -42.43 -27.26
C HIS A 1071 -1.38 -43.17 -28.17
N SER A 1072 -1.60 -43.12 -29.48
CA SER A 1072 -0.56 -43.39 -30.49
C SER A 1072 -0.69 -42.42 -31.66
N CYS A 1073 0.44 -42.01 -32.25
CA CYS A 1073 0.44 -41.22 -33.48
C CYS A 1073 0.13 -42.08 -34.72
N ASP A 1074 0.35 -43.40 -34.64
CA ASP A 1074 -0.14 -44.40 -35.59
C ASP A 1074 -1.15 -45.29 -34.86
N PRO A 1075 -2.40 -44.81 -34.67
CA PRO A 1075 -3.39 -45.51 -33.87
C PRO A 1075 -3.96 -46.71 -34.62
N ASN A 1076 -4.50 -47.68 -33.88
CA ASN A 1076 -5.31 -48.76 -34.49
C ASN A 1076 -6.82 -48.50 -34.42
N THR A 1077 -7.24 -47.40 -33.78
CA THR A 1077 -8.64 -46.96 -33.72
C THR A 1077 -8.82 -45.47 -34.00
N CYS A 1078 -10.02 -45.09 -34.43
CA CYS A 1078 -10.49 -43.71 -34.45
C CYS A 1078 -11.74 -43.53 -33.58
N ILE A 1079 -11.97 -42.31 -33.09
CA ILE A 1079 -13.10 -41.99 -32.21
C ILE A 1079 -14.17 -41.25 -33.02
N ARG A 1080 -15.39 -41.80 -33.03
CA ARG A 1080 -16.58 -41.13 -33.53
C ARG A 1080 -17.32 -40.47 -32.39
N VAL A 1081 -17.81 -39.26 -32.63
CA VAL A 1081 -18.50 -38.44 -31.64
C VAL A 1081 -19.93 -38.20 -32.08
N ASP A 1082 -20.89 -38.56 -31.24
CA ASP A 1082 -22.27 -38.13 -31.30
C ASP A 1082 -22.51 -37.10 -30.18
N ALA A 1083 -22.36 -35.82 -30.54
CA ALA A 1083 -22.52 -34.71 -29.60
C ALA A 1083 -23.97 -34.45 -29.19
N LEU A 1084 -24.96 -35.01 -29.90
CA LEU A 1084 -26.38 -34.85 -29.59
C LEU A 1084 -26.78 -35.80 -28.46
N ASN A 1085 -26.29 -37.05 -28.50
CA ASN A 1085 -26.59 -38.08 -27.52
C ASN A 1085 -25.52 -38.27 -26.43
N GLU A 1086 -24.52 -37.36 -26.38
CA GLU A 1086 -23.39 -37.40 -25.43
C GLU A 1086 -22.67 -38.77 -25.43
N ALA A 1087 -22.40 -39.27 -26.63
CA ALA A 1087 -21.84 -40.60 -26.86
C ALA A 1087 -20.59 -40.55 -27.74
N ILE A 1088 -19.70 -41.52 -27.51
CA ILE A 1088 -18.52 -41.77 -28.35
C ILE A 1088 -18.41 -43.25 -28.69
N GLU A 1089 -17.83 -43.54 -29.85
CA GLU A 1089 -17.58 -44.91 -30.33
C GLU A 1089 -16.17 -45.05 -30.89
N PHE A 1090 -15.48 -46.14 -30.56
CA PHE A 1090 -14.18 -46.47 -31.12
C PHE A 1090 -14.34 -47.44 -32.29
N GLU A 1091 -13.75 -47.10 -33.44
CA GLU A 1091 -13.76 -47.93 -34.65
C GLU A 1091 -12.33 -48.35 -34.99
N THR A 1092 -12.10 -49.64 -35.23
CA THR A 1092 -10.80 -50.12 -35.72
C THR A 1092 -10.52 -49.60 -37.12
N ILE A 1093 -9.34 -49.04 -37.36
CA ILE A 1093 -8.93 -48.56 -38.70
C ILE A 1093 -8.08 -49.60 -39.44
N ARG A 1094 -7.57 -50.61 -38.73
CA ARG A 1094 -6.89 -51.80 -39.27
C ARG A 1094 -7.18 -53.01 -38.38
N ASP A 1095 -6.81 -54.20 -38.84
CA ASP A 1095 -6.85 -55.40 -38.00
C ASP A 1095 -5.99 -55.20 -36.74
N ILE A 1096 -6.51 -55.65 -35.59
CA ILE A 1096 -5.83 -55.63 -34.28
C ILE A 1096 -5.59 -57.06 -33.83
N ALA A 1097 -4.34 -57.39 -33.52
CA ALA A 1097 -3.96 -58.72 -33.04
C ALA A 1097 -4.37 -58.93 -31.57
N VAL A 1098 -4.54 -60.20 -31.18
CA VAL A 1098 -4.79 -60.56 -29.78
C VAL A 1098 -3.64 -60.05 -28.90
N GLY A 1099 -3.98 -59.33 -27.82
CA GLY A 1099 -3.02 -58.75 -26.88
C GLY A 1099 -2.42 -57.40 -27.30
N GLU A 1100 -2.72 -56.90 -28.49
CA GLU A 1100 -2.27 -55.59 -28.97
C GLU A 1100 -3.00 -54.45 -28.23
N VAL A 1101 -2.28 -53.36 -27.91
CA VAL A 1101 -2.83 -52.20 -27.20
C VAL A 1101 -3.76 -51.41 -28.12
N VAL A 1102 -4.98 -51.16 -27.66
CA VAL A 1102 -5.95 -50.30 -28.33
C VAL A 1102 -5.51 -48.84 -28.14
N THR A 1103 -5.26 -48.16 -29.24
CA THR A 1103 -4.74 -46.80 -29.26
C THR A 1103 -5.56 -45.89 -30.15
N ALA A 1104 -5.72 -44.64 -29.71
CA ALA A 1104 -6.35 -43.56 -30.46
C ALA A 1104 -5.41 -42.35 -30.53
N ASN A 1105 -5.57 -41.50 -31.54
CA ASN A 1105 -4.76 -40.29 -31.64
C ASN A 1105 -5.48 -39.11 -30.96
N PHE A 1106 -5.14 -38.80 -29.71
CA PHE A 1106 -5.82 -37.75 -28.92
C PHE A 1106 -5.86 -36.36 -29.58
N VAL A 1107 -4.91 -36.04 -30.48
CA VAL A 1107 -4.97 -34.76 -31.19
C VAL A 1107 -6.17 -34.70 -32.13
N THR A 1108 -6.81 -35.81 -32.50
CA THR A 1108 -7.99 -35.82 -33.38
C THR A 1108 -9.30 -35.56 -32.64
N THR A 1109 -9.28 -35.50 -31.30
CA THR A 1109 -10.45 -35.29 -30.45
C THR A 1109 -10.38 -34.06 -29.56
N GLU A 1110 -9.18 -33.53 -29.28
CA GLU A 1110 -8.97 -32.40 -28.36
C GLU A 1110 -8.36 -31.19 -29.09
N TRP A 1111 -8.97 -30.01 -28.93
CA TRP A 1111 -8.45 -28.78 -29.56
C TRP A 1111 -7.14 -28.35 -28.90
N GLU A 1112 -7.15 -28.29 -27.59
CA GLU A 1112 -6.01 -28.03 -26.71
C GLU A 1112 -6.16 -28.97 -25.51
N LEU A 1113 -5.20 -29.89 -25.33
CA LEU A 1113 -5.26 -30.84 -24.23
C LEU A 1113 -5.11 -30.11 -22.89
N HIS A 1114 -5.94 -30.48 -21.91
CA HIS A 1114 -5.79 -30.03 -20.51
C HIS A 1114 -4.39 -30.35 -19.95
N SER A 1115 -3.80 -31.48 -20.36
CA SER A 1115 -2.49 -31.94 -19.88
C SER A 1115 -1.63 -32.50 -21.03
N PRO A 1116 -0.79 -31.67 -21.69
CA PRO A 1116 0.14 -32.10 -22.73
C PRO A 1116 1.21 -33.10 -22.25
N PHE A 1117 1.70 -33.98 -23.14
CA PHE A 1117 2.72 -35.01 -22.80
C PHE A 1117 3.59 -35.45 -24.00
N GLN A 1118 4.70 -36.16 -23.72
CA GLN A 1118 5.60 -36.73 -24.73
C GLN A 1118 5.16 -38.15 -25.16
N CYS A 1119 4.94 -38.36 -26.46
CA CYS A 1119 4.58 -39.63 -27.08
C CYS A 1119 5.79 -40.56 -27.23
N LYS A 1120 5.59 -41.84 -26.94
CA LYS A 1120 6.60 -42.91 -27.03
C LYS A 1120 6.16 -44.04 -27.96
N CYS A 1121 5.32 -43.76 -28.97
CA CYS A 1121 4.78 -44.80 -29.86
C CYS A 1121 5.79 -45.37 -30.86
N ASN A 1122 6.93 -44.71 -31.08
CA ASN A 1122 7.99 -45.11 -32.03
C ASN A 1122 7.55 -45.27 -33.49
N SER A 1123 6.36 -44.80 -33.87
CA SER A 1123 5.93 -44.77 -35.27
C SER A 1123 6.86 -43.89 -36.12
N SER A 1124 7.05 -44.26 -37.39
CA SER A 1124 7.78 -43.44 -38.37
C SER A 1124 7.14 -42.06 -38.63
N SER A 1125 5.88 -41.88 -38.23
CA SER A 1125 5.14 -40.62 -38.30
C SER A 1125 4.81 -40.03 -36.91
N CYS A 1126 5.58 -40.39 -35.87
CA CYS A 1126 5.36 -39.88 -34.51
C CYS A 1126 5.53 -38.36 -34.41
N LEU A 1127 4.61 -37.70 -33.71
CA LEU A 1127 4.66 -36.25 -33.46
C LEU A 1127 5.56 -35.87 -32.27
N HIS A 1128 6.00 -36.85 -31.48
CA HIS A 1128 6.77 -36.73 -30.23
C HIS A 1128 6.11 -35.90 -29.11
N ASN A 1129 5.60 -34.69 -29.34
CA ASN A 1129 4.97 -33.83 -28.34
C ASN A 1129 3.47 -33.64 -28.60
N ILE A 1130 2.62 -34.14 -27.70
CA ILE A 1130 1.15 -34.20 -27.86
C ILE A 1130 0.50 -33.09 -27.05
N ARG A 1131 -0.04 -32.07 -27.77
CA ARG A 1131 -0.59 -30.85 -27.16
C ARG A 1131 -2.04 -30.54 -27.56
N GLY A 1132 -2.54 -31.19 -28.62
CA GLY A 1132 -3.89 -30.98 -29.17
C GLY A 1132 -3.86 -30.60 -30.64
N PHE A 1133 -5.02 -30.65 -31.30
CA PHE A 1133 -5.17 -30.40 -32.74
C PHE A 1133 -4.66 -29.01 -33.16
N LYS A 1134 -4.82 -28.01 -32.29
CA LYS A 1134 -4.39 -26.61 -32.48
C LYS A 1134 -2.92 -26.48 -32.89
N PHE A 1135 -2.06 -27.40 -32.47
CA PHE A 1135 -0.61 -27.31 -32.63
C PHE A 1135 -0.07 -28.09 -33.84
N LEU A 1136 -0.93 -28.77 -34.61
CA LEU A 1136 -0.52 -29.51 -35.82
C LEU A 1136 -0.32 -28.60 -37.04
N SER A 1137 0.57 -28.98 -37.94
CA SER A 1137 0.77 -28.32 -39.22
C SER A 1137 -0.35 -28.58 -40.22
N SER A 1138 -0.47 -27.77 -41.28
CA SER A 1138 -1.50 -27.96 -42.31
C SER A 1138 -1.40 -29.33 -42.99
N ALA A 1139 -0.17 -29.80 -43.27
CA ALA A 1139 0.06 -31.13 -43.83
C ALA A 1139 -0.37 -32.24 -42.85
N GLN A 1140 0.00 -32.12 -41.57
CA GLN A 1140 -0.40 -33.08 -40.53
C GLN A 1140 -1.92 -33.09 -40.32
N ARG A 1141 -2.57 -31.92 -40.27
CA ARG A 1141 -4.05 -31.80 -40.21
C ARG A 1141 -4.69 -32.48 -41.41
N SER A 1142 -4.16 -32.25 -42.60
CA SER A 1142 -4.64 -32.86 -43.85
C SER A 1142 -4.54 -34.38 -43.82
N MET A 1143 -3.43 -34.95 -43.34
CA MET A 1143 -3.27 -36.40 -43.17
C MET A 1143 -4.28 -36.99 -42.18
N LEU A 1144 -4.69 -36.23 -41.16
CA LEU A 1144 -5.62 -36.68 -40.13
C LEU A 1144 -7.10 -36.38 -40.44
N GLN A 1145 -7.43 -35.74 -41.57
CA GLN A 1145 -8.80 -35.30 -41.91
C GLN A 1145 -9.86 -36.40 -41.83
N ARG A 1146 -9.47 -37.65 -42.09
CA ARG A 1146 -10.36 -38.82 -42.04
C ARG A 1146 -10.70 -39.26 -40.61
N TYR A 1147 -9.92 -38.85 -39.61
CA TYR A 1147 -10.00 -39.33 -38.23
C TYR A 1147 -10.39 -38.26 -37.20
N ILE A 1148 -10.51 -36.99 -37.62
CA ILE A 1148 -10.91 -35.88 -36.74
C ILE A 1148 -12.42 -35.88 -36.46
N THR A 1149 -12.78 -35.45 -35.25
CA THR A 1149 -14.19 -35.31 -34.86
C THR A 1149 -14.84 -34.09 -35.51
N PRO A 1150 -16.19 -34.04 -35.61
CA PRO A 1150 -16.90 -32.85 -36.09
C PRO A 1150 -16.57 -31.58 -35.28
N ALA A 1151 -16.31 -31.74 -33.98
CA ALA A 1151 -15.90 -30.64 -33.10
C ALA A 1151 -14.55 -30.07 -33.50
N MET A 1152 -13.54 -30.92 -33.75
CA MET A 1152 -12.21 -30.48 -34.18
C MET A 1152 -12.27 -29.81 -35.55
N ARG A 1153 -13.05 -30.36 -36.49
CA ARG A 1153 -13.25 -29.74 -37.81
C ARG A 1153 -13.87 -28.34 -37.67
N ARG A 1154 -14.84 -28.17 -36.76
CA ARG A 1154 -15.48 -26.87 -36.50
C ARG A 1154 -14.53 -25.88 -35.82
N LEU A 1155 -13.81 -26.28 -34.77
CA LEU A 1155 -12.87 -25.43 -34.03
C LEU A 1155 -11.66 -25.03 -34.87
N ALA A 1156 -11.15 -25.96 -35.69
CA ALA A 1156 -10.16 -25.66 -36.72
C ALA A 1156 -10.65 -24.51 -37.61
N GLY A 1157 -11.84 -24.65 -38.20
CA GLY A 1157 -12.46 -23.60 -39.02
C GLY A 1157 -12.68 -22.26 -38.29
N LEU A 1158 -12.83 -22.24 -36.96
CA LEU A 1158 -12.98 -21.02 -36.16
C LEU A 1158 -11.65 -20.31 -35.84
N THR A 1159 -10.51 -21.00 -35.89
CA THR A 1159 -9.18 -20.43 -35.61
C THR A 1159 -8.33 -20.20 -36.88
N ALA A 1160 -8.90 -20.55 -38.04
CA ALA A 1160 -8.24 -20.69 -39.35
C ALA A 1160 -8.03 -19.39 -40.15
N SER A 1161 -7.49 -18.31 -39.58
CA SER A 1161 -7.09 -17.19 -40.43
C SER A 1161 -5.76 -16.55 -40.06
N VAL A 1162 -4.69 -17.00 -40.71
CA VAL A 1162 -3.65 -16.06 -41.13
C VAL A 1162 -4.28 -15.24 -42.24
N ARG A 1163 -4.79 -14.05 -41.89
CA ARG A 1163 -5.11 -13.06 -42.91
C ARG A 1163 -3.80 -12.65 -43.55
N LEU A 1164 -3.63 -13.02 -44.83
CA LEU A 1164 -2.53 -12.47 -45.60
C LEU A 1164 -2.70 -10.95 -45.61
N PRO A 1165 -1.65 -10.18 -45.25
CA PRO A 1165 -1.69 -8.75 -45.45
C PRO A 1165 -1.88 -8.45 -46.94
N PRO A 1166 -2.47 -7.31 -47.30
CA PRO A 1166 -2.86 -7.01 -48.68
C PRO A 1166 -1.70 -6.99 -49.70
N VAL A 1167 -0.46 -7.01 -49.22
CA VAL A 1167 0.75 -7.09 -50.03
C VAL A 1167 1.13 -8.52 -50.45
N LEU A 1168 0.46 -9.56 -49.92
CA LEU A 1168 0.70 -10.97 -50.25
C LEU A 1168 -0.54 -11.66 -50.81
N ASP A 1169 -0.32 -12.54 -51.77
CA ASP A 1169 -1.32 -13.48 -52.30
C ASP A 1169 -0.65 -14.84 -52.58
N VAL A 1170 -1.43 -15.81 -53.05
CA VAL A 1170 -1.02 -17.21 -53.16
C VAL A 1170 -1.29 -17.74 -54.58
N ASN A 1171 -0.31 -18.42 -55.17
CA ASN A 1171 -0.47 -19.01 -56.50
C ASN A 1171 -1.18 -20.38 -56.46
N GLN A 1172 -1.38 -20.99 -57.63
CA GLN A 1172 -2.05 -22.30 -57.77
C GLN A 1172 -1.35 -23.43 -56.97
N SER A 1173 -0.04 -23.34 -56.76
CA SER A 1173 0.77 -24.29 -55.99
C SER A 1173 0.87 -23.94 -54.50
N ARG A 1174 0.03 -23.03 -53.99
CA ARG A 1174 0.03 -22.54 -52.61
C ARG A 1174 1.28 -21.74 -52.19
N MET A 1175 2.13 -21.35 -53.14
CA MET A 1175 3.30 -20.54 -52.84
C MET A 1175 2.92 -19.06 -52.71
N LEU A 1176 3.45 -18.38 -51.68
CA LEU A 1176 3.21 -16.95 -51.47
C LEU A 1176 3.97 -16.11 -52.49
N TYR A 1177 3.33 -15.07 -53.01
CA TYR A 1177 3.96 -14.04 -53.84
C TYR A 1177 3.52 -12.64 -53.41
N ALA A 1178 4.34 -11.63 -53.74
CA ALA A 1178 4.02 -10.23 -53.47
C ALA A 1178 3.04 -9.70 -54.53
N VAL A 1179 1.88 -9.15 -54.13
CA VAL A 1179 0.89 -8.60 -55.08
C VAL A 1179 1.25 -7.19 -55.54
N SER A 1180 2.02 -6.48 -54.72
CA SER A 1180 2.54 -5.15 -54.98
C SER A 1180 4.02 -5.07 -54.60
N PRO A 1181 4.78 -4.09 -55.10
CA PRO A 1181 6.19 -3.96 -54.74
C PRO A 1181 6.37 -3.80 -53.23
N VAL A 1182 7.19 -4.66 -52.61
CA VAL A 1182 7.52 -4.61 -51.19
C VAL A 1182 8.93 -4.07 -51.01
N ALA A 1183 9.08 -3.04 -50.18
CA ALA A 1183 10.38 -2.47 -49.86
C ALA A 1183 11.20 -3.40 -48.94
N ARG A 1184 12.53 -3.39 -49.10
CA ARG A 1184 13.48 -4.06 -48.19
C ARG A 1184 13.17 -3.72 -46.73
N LYS A 1185 13.34 -4.68 -45.80
CA LYS A 1185 13.13 -4.57 -44.34
C LYS A 1185 11.67 -4.56 -43.88
N THR A 1186 10.71 -4.64 -44.78
CA THR A 1186 9.28 -4.69 -44.42
C THR A 1186 8.95 -6.03 -43.77
N VAL A 1187 8.17 -6.01 -42.69
CA VAL A 1187 7.58 -7.22 -42.10
C VAL A 1187 6.44 -7.66 -43.01
N LEU A 1188 6.62 -8.82 -43.64
CA LEU A 1188 5.68 -9.41 -44.59
C LEU A 1188 4.59 -10.21 -43.89
N LEU A 1189 4.96 -10.93 -42.82
CA LEU A 1189 4.06 -11.84 -42.14
C LEU A 1189 4.56 -12.16 -40.73
N GLU A 1190 3.72 -11.95 -39.72
CA GLU A 1190 3.96 -12.44 -38.36
C GLU A 1190 3.32 -13.82 -38.19
N CYS A 1191 4.10 -14.80 -37.73
CA CYS A 1191 3.67 -16.19 -37.67
C CYS A 1191 3.94 -16.79 -36.30
N THR A 1192 2.88 -17.14 -35.57
CA THR A 1192 2.99 -17.87 -34.31
C THR A 1192 3.02 -19.38 -34.50
N ASN A 1193 2.78 -19.89 -35.72
CA ASN A 1193 2.74 -21.31 -36.05
C ASN A 1193 3.38 -21.58 -37.43
N ILE A 1194 4.65 -22.02 -37.41
CA ILE A 1194 5.50 -22.29 -38.57
C ILE A 1194 5.84 -23.78 -38.60
N ASP A 1195 5.57 -24.46 -39.71
CA ASP A 1195 5.96 -25.86 -39.94
C ASP A 1195 7.21 -25.93 -40.83
N ILE A 1196 8.32 -26.39 -40.24
CA ILE A 1196 9.61 -26.53 -40.92
C ILE A 1196 9.62 -27.86 -41.68
N GLN A 1197 9.89 -27.80 -42.99
CA GLN A 1197 10.03 -28.97 -43.87
C GLN A 1197 11.43 -28.95 -44.53
N PRO A 1198 11.91 -30.06 -45.12
CA PRO A 1198 13.30 -30.16 -45.58
C PRO A 1198 13.74 -29.11 -46.62
N VAL A 1199 12.82 -28.64 -47.48
CA VAL A 1199 13.10 -27.69 -48.58
C VAL A 1199 12.07 -26.55 -48.66
N GLN A 1200 11.31 -26.34 -47.60
CA GLN A 1200 10.27 -25.30 -47.55
C GLN A 1200 9.80 -25.04 -46.13
N VAL A 1201 9.06 -23.96 -45.95
CA VAL A 1201 8.31 -23.67 -44.72
C VAL A 1201 6.83 -23.55 -45.07
N ALA A 1202 5.97 -24.21 -44.29
CA ALA A 1202 4.53 -24.04 -44.39
C ALA A 1202 4.02 -23.12 -43.27
N VAL A 1203 3.21 -22.14 -43.66
CA VAL A 1203 2.76 -21.05 -42.78
C VAL A 1203 1.23 -21.01 -42.71
N GLY A 1204 0.70 -21.07 -41.48
CA GLY A 1204 -0.74 -21.06 -41.23
C GLY A 1204 -1.47 -22.35 -41.66
N GLU A 1205 -2.79 -22.39 -41.43
CA GLU A 1205 -3.60 -23.59 -41.69
C GLU A 1205 -3.88 -23.83 -43.19
N ASN A 1206 -3.82 -22.77 -44.01
CA ASN A 1206 -3.94 -22.90 -45.47
C ASN A 1206 -2.71 -23.52 -46.13
N GLY A 1207 -1.65 -23.78 -45.35
CA GLY A 1207 -0.42 -24.41 -45.83
C GLY A 1207 0.29 -23.54 -46.86
N TYR A 1208 0.33 -22.22 -46.63
CA TYR A 1208 1.04 -21.32 -47.53
C TYR A 1208 2.52 -21.65 -47.53
N ILE A 1209 3.08 -21.87 -48.71
CA ILE A 1209 4.43 -22.38 -48.89
C ILE A 1209 5.38 -21.22 -49.15
N ILE A 1210 6.50 -21.21 -48.44
CA ILE A 1210 7.68 -20.40 -48.76
C ILE A 1210 8.81 -21.37 -49.04
N GLN A 1211 9.26 -21.44 -50.29
CA GLN A 1211 10.18 -22.47 -50.77
C GLN A 1211 11.64 -22.11 -50.49
N HIS A 1212 12.48 -23.13 -50.35
CA HIS A 1212 13.92 -22.96 -50.29
C HIS A 1212 14.51 -22.36 -51.58
N LYS A 1213 15.39 -21.37 -51.42
CA LYS A 1213 16.35 -20.90 -52.42
C LYS A 1213 17.64 -20.46 -51.72
N GLU A 1214 18.82 -20.74 -52.29
CA GLU A 1214 20.11 -20.30 -51.73
C GLU A 1214 20.15 -18.77 -51.56
N GLU A 1215 19.74 -18.05 -52.61
CA GLU A 1215 19.49 -16.59 -52.58
C GLU A 1215 18.02 -16.28 -52.30
N GLY A 1216 17.56 -16.57 -51.07
CA GLY A 1216 16.21 -16.25 -50.63
C GLY A 1216 15.95 -14.74 -50.60
N ASN A 1217 14.74 -14.31 -51.00
CA ASN A 1217 14.33 -12.90 -50.92
C ASN A 1217 13.69 -12.52 -49.58
N THR A 1218 13.46 -13.49 -48.68
CA THR A 1218 12.96 -13.27 -47.33
C THR A 1218 13.79 -14.01 -46.26
N VAL A 1219 13.74 -13.51 -45.03
CA VAL A 1219 14.38 -14.11 -43.85
C VAL A 1219 13.39 -14.15 -42.68
N LEU A 1220 13.47 -15.19 -41.85
CA LEU A 1220 12.74 -15.27 -40.58
C LEU A 1220 13.61 -14.67 -39.48
N VAL A 1221 13.06 -13.74 -38.71
CA VAL A 1221 13.71 -13.17 -37.53
C VAL A 1221 12.71 -13.20 -36.38
N GLU A 1222 12.97 -14.05 -35.38
CA GLU A 1222 12.16 -14.25 -34.17
C GLU A 1222 10.63 -14.32 -34.46
N GLY A 1223 10.24 -15.20 -35.40
CA GLY A 1223 8.84 -15.47 -35.73
C GLY A 1223 8.19 -14.54 -36.77
N ARG A 1224 8.97 -13.62 -37.39
CA ARG A 1224 8.48 -12.69 -38.42
C ARG A 1224 9.24 -12.84 -39.72
N PHE A 1225 8.54 -12.94 -40.85
CA PHE A 1225 9.17 -12.92 -42.17
C PHE A 1225 9.42 -11.48 -42.62
N LEU A 1226 10.66 -11.16 -43.01
CA LEU A 1226 11.06 -9.85 -43.51
C LEU A 1226 11.67 -9.94 -44.91
N ALA A 1227 11.45 -8.91 -45.71
CA ALA A 1227 12.03 -8.78 -47.06
C ALA A 1227 13.54 -8.45 -46.99
N LEU A 1228 14.40 -9.35 -47.51
CA LEU A 1228 15.87 -9.16 -47.55
C LEU A 1228 16.32 -8.12 -48.58
N ARG A 1229 15.56 -7.99 -49.67
CA ARG A 1229 15.67 -6.97 -50.72
C ARG A 1229 14.29 -6.44 -51.10
N SER A 1230 14.22 -5.47 -51.99
CA SER A 1230 12.94 -5.11 -52.61
C SER A 1230 12.41 -6.30 -53.42
N ILE A 1231 11.12 -6.60 -53.28
CA ILE A 1231 10.42 -7.71 -53.95
C ILE A 1231 9.43 -7.08 -54.93
N GLU A 1232 9.47 -7.50 -56.19
CA GLU A 1232 8.58 -6.97 -57.22
C GLU A 1232 7.19 -7.62 -57.16
N ALA A 1233 6.18 -6.93 -57.72
CA ALA A 1233 4.85 -7.51 -57.85
C ALA A 1233 4.89 -8.78 -58.73
N GLY A 1234 4.26 -9.86 -58.28
CA GLY A 1234 4.25 -11.18 -58.91
C GLY A 1234 5.38 -12.11 -58.45
N GLU A 1235 6.38 -11.61 -57.73
CA GLU A 1235 7.53 -12.42 -57.32
C GLU A 1235 7.21 -13.33 -56.12
N LEU A 1236 7.62 -14.60 -56.19
CA LEU A 1236 7.42 -15.59 -55.11
C LEU A 1236 8.32 -15.30 -53.90
N LEU A 1237 7.77 -15.46 -52.70
CA LEU A 1237 8.54 -15.45 -51.46
C LEU A 1237 9.38 -16.73 -51.36
N THR A 1238 10.66 -16.56 -51.07
CA THR A 1238 11.65 -17.64 -50.93
C THR A 1238 12.53 -17.42 -49.71
N VAL A 1239 13.00 -18.50 -49.10
CA VAL A 1239 13.86 -18.49 -47.90
C VAL A 1239 15.10 -19.36 -48.10
N ASN A 1240 16.19 -19.01 -47.44
CA ASN A 1240 17.31 -19.94 -47.33
C ASN A 1240 17.13 -20.83 -46.10
N MET A 1241 16.69 -22.07 -46.32
CA MET A 1241 16.45 -23.07 -45.28
C MET A 1241 17.70 -23.44 -44.49
N ASN A 1242 18.90 -23.21 -45.05
CA ASN A 1242 20.14 -23.41 -44.31
C ASN A 1242 20.29 -22.42 -43.14
N TYR A 1243 19.52 -21.33 -43.08
CA TYR A 1243 19.47 -20.41 -41.93
C TYR A 1243 18.44 -20.80 -40.85
N PHE A 1244 17.54 -21.75 -41.15
CA PHE A 1244 16.47 -22.20 -40.25
C PHE A 1244 16.87 -23.42 -39.42
N VAL A 1245 17.74 -24.26 -39.95
CA VAL A 1245 18.11 -25.54 -39.35
C VAL A 1245 19.63 -25.72 -39.39
N TYR A 1246 20.20 -26.11 -38.26
CA TYR A 1246 21.65 -26.30 -38.11
C TYR A 1246 22.18 -27.49 -38.93
N ASP A 1247 21.57 -28.67 -38.77
CA ASP A 1247 21.83 -29.85 -39.58
C ASP A 1247 20.48 -30.47 -39.97
N MET A 1248 20.21 -30.58 -41.27
CA MET A 1248 18.97 -31.16 -41.77
C MET A 1248 18.96 -32.69 -41.62
N LYS A 1249 20.13 -33.34 -41.51
CA LYS A 1249 20.23 -34.81 -41.47
C LYS A 1249 19.53 -35.45 -40.25
N PRO A 1250 19.69 -34.96 -39.00
CA PRO A 1250 19.03 -35.57 -37.85
C PRO A 1250 17.52 -35.32 -37.80
N LEU A 1251 17.05 -34.18 -38.32
CA LEU A 1251 15.63 -33.82 -38.34
C LEU A 1251 14.86 -34.50 -39.49
N PHE A 1252 15.52 -34.67 -40.63
CA PHE A 1252 14.91 -35.22 -41.84
C PHE A 1252 15.79 -36.28 -42.51
N PRO A 1253 16.13 -37.39 -41.82
CA PRO A 1253 17.16 -38.35 -42.25
C PRO A 1253 16.94 -39.03 -43.61
N ARG A 1254 15.74 -38.87 -44.22
CA ARG A 1254 15.37 -39.46 -45.51
C ARG A 1254 14.84 -38.46 -46.54
N ALA A 1255 14.87 -37.14 -46.27
CA ALA A 1255 14.13 -36.17 -47.09
C ALA A 1255 14.86 -34.84 -47.38
N TYR A 1256 16.14 -34.69 -47.02
CA TYR A 1256 16.92 -33.47 -47.30
C TYR A 1256 17.50 -33.43 -48.74
N SER A 1257 17.76 -32.23 -49.26
CA SER A 1257 18.35 -31.99 -50.60
C SER A 1257 19.86 -31.74 -50.50
N GLN A 1258 20.63 -32.04 -51.56
CA GLN A 1258 22.07 -31.71 -51.61
C GLN A 1258 22.35 -30.19 -51.50
N HIS A 1259 21.39 -29.35 -51.87
CA HIS A 1259 21.48 -27.88 -51.76
C HIS A 1259 20.94 -27.34 -50.42
N CYS A 1260 20.31 -28.19 -49.60
CA CYS A 1260 19.69 -27.83 -48.34
C CYS A 1260 20.06 -28.84 -47.25
N LEU A 1261 21.31 -28.75 -46.82
CA LEU A 1261 21.89 -29.64 -45.81
C LEU A 1261 21.83 -29.04 -44.40
N GLY A 1262 21.54 -27.75 -44.26
CA GLY A 1262 21.58 -27.00 -43.01
C GLY A 1262 22.85 -26.16 -42.86
N PHE A 1263 22.82 -25.23 -41.90
CA PHE A 1263 23.90 -24.26 -41.66
C PHE A 1263 25.29 -24.89 -41.55
N CYS A 1264 25.42 -26.04 -40.88
CA CYS A 1264 26.72 -26.67 -40.62
C CYS A 1264 27.46 -27.13 -41.88
N HIS A 1265 26.78 -27.31 -43.03
CA HIS A 1265 27.39 -27.75 -44.29
C HIS A 1265 27.68 -26.61 -45.27
N MET A 1266 27.36 -25.35 -44.93
CA MET A 1266 27.66 -24.19 -45.79
C MET A 1266 29.17 -23.89 -45.85
N GLU A 1267 29.60 -23.19 -46.92
CA GLU A 1267 30.98 -22.70 -47.03
C GLU A 1267 31.34 -21.74 -45.89
N GLU A 1268 32.60 -21.80 -45.45
CA GLU A 1268 33.05 -21.12 -44.24
C GLU A 1268 32.90 -19.60 -44.33
N ASP A 1269 33.27 -18.99 -45.46
CA ASP A 1269 33.14 -17.54 -45.66
C ASP A 1269 31.67 -17.10 -45.64
N THR A 1270 30.77 -17.91 -46.20
CA THR A 1270 29.32 -17.65 -46.17
C THR A 1270 28.74 -17.76 -44.76
N LYS A 1271 29.19 -18.75 -43.98
CA LYS A 1271 28.79 -18.88 -42.56
C LYS A 1271 29.17 -17.65 -41.76
N GLN A 1272 30.42 -17.19 -41.90
CA GLN A 1272 30.93 -16.02 -41.18
C GLN A 1272 30.18 -14.73 -41.56
N GLN A 1273 29.86 -14.54 -42.85
CA GLN A 1273 29.15 -13.35 -43.32
C GLN A 1273 27.67 -13.33 -42.92
N ASN A 1274 26.98 -14.48 -42.93
CA ASN A 1274 25.51 -14.54 -42.81
C ASN A 1274 25.00 -15.11 -41.48
N LEU A 1275 25.87 -15.37 -40.50
CA LEU A 1275 25.47 -15.86 -39.18
C LEU A 1275 24.36 -15.02 -38.55
N TYR A 1276 24.41 -13.70 -38.74
CA TYR A 1276 23.44 -12.78 -38.16
C TYR A 1276 22.01 -12.99 -38.72
N LEU A 1277 21.85 -13.55 -39.92
CA LEU A 1277 20.53 -13.86 -40.50
C LEU A 1277 19.92 -15.18 -40.00
N CYS A 1278 20.64 -15.94 -39.17
CA CYS A 1278 20.16 -17.23 -38.65
C CYS A 1278 19.37 -17.06 -37.36
N GLU A 1279 18.37 -17.92 -37.15
CA GLU A 1279 17.60 -17.94 -35.91
C GLU A 1279 18.47 -18.35 -34.70
N PRO A 1280 18.18 -17.87 -33.48
CA PRO A 1280 18.98 -18.13 -32.28
C PRO A 1280 19.36 -19.61 -32.04
N PRO A 1281 18.47 -20.61 -32.27
CA PRO A 1281 18.82 -22.02 -32.07
C PRO A 1281 19.92 -22.53 -33.00
N VAL A 1282 19.98 -22.04 -34.24
CA VAL A 1282 21.00 -22.43 -35.22
C VAL A 1282 22.38 -21.91 -34.81
N ARG A 1283 22.42 -20.64 -34.39
CA ARG A 1283 23.65 -19.97 -33.88
C ARG A 1283 24.18 -20.69 -32.64
N ALA A 1284 23.29 -20.98 -31.69
CA ALA A 1284 23.64 -21.68 -30.46
C ALA A 1284 24.18 -23.09 -30.72
N GLN A 1285 23.63 -23.83 -31.69
CA GLN A 1285 24.14 -25.15 -32.04
C GLN A 1285 25.51 -25.08 -32.73
N ALA A 1286 25.74 -24.11 -33.63
CA ALA A 1286 27.05 -23.92 -34.25
C ALA A 1286 28.16 -23.70 -33.22
N MET A 1287 27.90 -22.87 -32.21
CA MET A 1287 28.85 -22.59 -31.14
C MET A 1287 29.10 -23.81 -30.24
N ARG A 1288 28.08 -24.63 -29.97
CA ARG A 1288 28.22 -25.89 -29.19
C ARG A 1288 29.09 -26.92 -29.90
N ASP A 1289 29.05 -26.95 -31.23
CA ASP A 1289 29.85 -27.87 -32.04
C ASP A 1289 31.29 -27.35 -32.27
N GLY A 1290 31.69 -26.29 -31.56
CA GLY A 1290 33.06 -25.75 -31.58
C GLY A 1290 33.36 -24.78 -32.72
N TRP A 1291 32.39 -24.44 -33.57
CA TRP A 1291 32.59 -23.47 -34.64
C TRP A 1291 32.73 -22.05 -34.08
N THR A 1292 33.80 -21.33 -34.42
CA THR A 1292 34.14 -20.01 -33.85
C THR A 1292 33.96 -18.88 -34.86
N VAL A 1293 33.29 -17.79 -34.44
CA VAL A 1293 33.14 -16.58 -35.25
C VAL A 1293 34.51 -15.91 -35.46
N LYS A 1294 34.81 -15.43 -36.67
CA LYS A 1294 36.04 -14.68 -36.98
C LYS A 1294 35.77 -13.19 -36.97
N SER A 1295 36.71 -12.42 -36.41
CA SER A 1295 36.65 -10.96 -36.45
C SER A 1295 37.22 -10.40 -37.75
N THR A 1296 36.59 -9.37 -38.32
CA THR A 1296 37.16 -8.57 -39.42
C THR A 1296 38.23 -7.57 -38.96
N SER A 1297 38.29 -7.28 -37.65
CA SER A 1297 39.28 -6.38 -37.06
C SER A 1297 40.55 -7.15 -36.70
N PRO A 1298 41.73 -6.81 -37.25
CA PRO A 1298 42.99 -7.51 -36.92
C PRO A 1298 43.43 -7.30 -35.46
N LEU A 1299 42.83 -6.33 -34.77
CA LEU A 1299 43.08 -6.03 -33.36
C LEU A 1299 42.30 -6.94 -32.40
N ILE A 1300 41.38 -7.76 -32.91
CA ILE A 1300 40.43 -8.53 -32.12
C ILE A 1300 40.52 -10.02 -32.46
N GLU A 1301 40.42 -10.85 -31.43
CA GLU A 1301 40.34 -12.29 -31.53
C GLU A 1301 39.12 -12.80 -30.76
N ILE A 1302 38.36 -13.73 -31.34
CA ILE A 1302 37.18 -14.33 -30.71
C ILE A 1302 37.51 -15.75 -30.26
N ARG A 1303 37.12 -16.09 -29.04
CA ARG A 1303 37.36 -17.40 -28.43
C ARG A 1303 36.17 -17.83 -27.58
N GLN A 1304 36.06 -19.13 -27.30
CA GLN A 1304 35.10 -19.63 -26.30
C GLN A 1304 35.44 -19.15 -24.88
N ASN A 1305 34.40 -18.91 -24.07
CA ASN A 1305 34.49 -18.41 -22.70
C ASN A 1305 33.40 -19.03 -21.81
N GLY A 1306 33.52 -20.34 -21.56
CA GLY A 1306 32.61 -21.09 -20.67
C GLY A 1306 31.13 -20.88 -21.00
N ASP A 1307 30.33 -20.63 -19.97
CA ASP A 1307 28.88 -20.42 -20.09
C ASP A 1307 28.49 -19.10 -20.79
N MET A 1308 29.44 -18.18 -21.02
CA MET A 1308 29.19 -16.92 -21.77
C MET A 1308 29.24 -17.12 -23.30
N GLY A 1309 29.51 -18.34 -23.79
CA GLY A 1309 29.59 -18.60 -25.23
C GLY A 1309 30.91 -18.10 -25.83
N GLN A 1310 30.84 -17.29 -26.89
CA GLN A 1310 32.03 -16.73 -27.56
C GLN A 1310 32.18 -15.24 -27.26
N THR A 1311 33.40 -14.80 -26.94
CA THR A 1311 33.71 -13.42 -26.54
C THR A 1311 34.95 -12.87 -27.23
N ALA A 1312 34.99 -11.53 -27.40
CA ALA A 1312 36.07 -10.81 -28.07
C ALA A 1312 37.20 -10.36 -27.11
N TYR A 1313 38.46 -10.53 -27.53
CA TYR A 1313 39.68 -10.17 -26.80
C TYR A 1313 40.63 -9.35 -27.67
N ALA A 1314 41.43 -8.48 -27.06
CA ALA A 1314 42.45 -7.72 -27.76
C ALA A 1314 43.64 -8.61 -28.19
N SER A 1315 43.97 -8.64 -29.49
CA SER A 1315 45.11 -9.40 -30.02
C SER A 1315 46.46 -8.69 -29.82
N THR A 1316 46.42 -7.38 -29.58
CA THR A 1316 47.56 -6.48 -29.35
C THR A 1316 47.16 -5.36 -28.38
N PHE A 1317 48.11 -4.48 -28.01
CA PHE A 1317 47.80 -3.27 -27.24
C PHE A 1317 47.04 -2.25 -28.08
N ILE A 1318 45.97 -1.66 -27.54
CA ILE A 1318 45.08 -0.73 -28.24
C ILE A 1318 44.99 0.59 -27.48
N LYS A 1319 45.25 1.71 -28.18
CA LYS A 1319 45.19 3.06 -27.60
C LYS A 1319 43.74 3.54 -27.44
N LYS A 1320 43.52 4.47 -26.49
CA LYS A 1320 42.24 5.20 -26.33
C LYS A 1320 41.82 5.91 -27.62
N GLY A 1321 40.53 5.89 -27.94
CA GLY A 1321 39.93 6.58 -29.09
C GLY A 1321 40.04 5.83 -30.42
N VAL A 1322 40.63 4.63 -30.45
CA VAL A 1322 40.68 3.76 -31.64
C VAL A 1322 39.29 3.17 -31.92
N VAL A 1323 38.89 3.15 -33.19
CA VAL A 1323 37.68 2.49 -33.70
C VAL A 1323 38.02 1.02 -34.01
N LEU A 1324 37.37 0.08 -33.31
CA LEU A 1324 37.59 -1.36 -33.48
C LEU A 1324 36.79 -1.95 -34.63
N PHE A 1325 35.54 -1.48 -34.76
CA PHE A 1325 34.57 -1.91 -35.76
C PHE A 1325 33.77 -0.70 -36.25
N ASP A 1326 33.47 -0.68 -37.55
CA ASP A 1326 32.51 0.22 -38.18
C ASP A 1326 31.57 -0.64 -39.02
N VAL A 1327 30.47 -1.10 -38.42
CA VAL A 1327 29.62 -2.16 -38.96
C VAL A 1327 28.29 -1.62 -39.48
N SER A 1328 27.79 -2.29 -40.53
CA SER A 1328 26.44 -2.18 -41.04
C SER A 1328 25.76 -3.54 -41.02
N GLY A 1329 24.45 -3.58 -41.20
CA GLY A 1329 23.70 -4.84 -41.13
C GLY A 1329 22.25 -4.70 -41.58
N PHE A 1330 21.41 -5.63 -41.12
CA PHE A 1330 19.99 -5.68 -41.45
C PHE A 1330 19.17 -5.01 -40.34
N VAL A 1331 18.49 -3.91 -40.67
CA VAL A 1331 17.65 -3.19 -39.70
C VAL A 1331 16.26 -3.82 -39.66
N VAL A 1332 15.80 -4.18 -38.46
CA VAL A 1332 14.48 -4.74 -38.17
C VAL A 1332 13.67 -3.76 -37.30
N PRO A 1333 12.32 -3.78 -37.35
CA PRO A 1333 11.50 -2.80 -36.64
C PRO A 1333 11.19 -3.15 -35.17
N PHE A 1334 11.85 -4.16 -34.61
CA PHE A 1334 11.63 -4.67 -33.25
C PHE A 1334 12.96 -5.12 -32.62
N PRO A 1335 13.12 -5.03 -31.29
CA PRO A 1335 14.32 -5.52 -30.62
C PRO A 1335 14.37 -7.06 -30.61
N THR A 1336 15.58 -7.61 -30.76
CA THR A 1336 15.89 -9.04 -30.54
C THR A 1336 17.04 -9.16 -29.54
N MET A 1337 17.41 -10.38 -29.15
CA MET A 1337 18.58 -10.57 -28.29
C MET A 1337 19.93 -10.23 -28.96
N TYR A 1338 19.97 -10.07 -30.29
CA TYR A 1338 21.19 -9.83 -31.09
C TYR A 1338 21.18 -8.49 -31.83
N THR A 1339 20.31 -7.56 -31.43
CA THR A 1339 20.24 -6.24 -32.07
C THR A 1339 20.71 -5.12 -31.15
N ILE A 1340 21.15 -4.03 -31.76
CA ILE A 1340 21.35 -2.74 -31.09
C ILE A 1340 20.36 -1.71 -31.63
N CYS A 1341 19.73 -0.92 -30.75
CA CYS A 1341 18.84 0.16 -31.11
C CYS A 1341 19.59 1.27 -31.90
N VAL A 1342 19.12 1.52 -33.13
CA VAL A 1342 19.64 2.55 -34.05
C VAL A 1342 18.57 3.56 -34.44
N GLY A 1343 17.51 3.67 -33.64
CA GLY A 1343 16.41 4.60 -33.81
C GLY A 1343 15.10 4.07 -33.24
N GLU A 1344 14.08 4.92 -33.24
CA GLU A 1344 12.73 4.55 -32.77
C GLU A 1344 12.15 3.43 -33.65
N SER A 1345 11.81 2.30 -33.02
CA SER A 1345 11.40 1.07 -33.72
C SER A 1345 12.37 0.66 -34.83
N ARG A 1346 13.68 0.84 -34.63
CA ARG A 1346 14.74 0.47 -35.58
C ARG A 1346 15.90 -0.15 -34.82
N HIS A 1347 16.12 -1.44 -35.04
CA HIS A 1347 17.14 -2.24 -34.37
C HIS A 1347 18.05 -2.87 -35.42
N LEU A 1348 19.36 -2.68 -35.31
CA LEU A 1348 20.33 -3.21 -36.27
C LEU A 1348 20.75 -4.62 -35.84
N LEU A 1349 20.61 -5.57 -36.75
CA LEU A 1349 21.13 -6.93 -36.68
C LEU A 1349 22.44 -6.97 -37.48
N PHE A 1350 23.56 -7.28 -36.82
CA PHE A 1350 24.92 -7.09 -37.36
C PHE A 1350 25.81 -8.32 -37.09
N GLY A 1351 26.96 -8.36 -37.78
CA GLY A 1351 27.95 -9.44 -37.69
C GLY A 1351 29.39 -8.90 -37.58
N GLU A 1352 30.33 -9.60 -38.21
CA GLU A 1352 31.77 -9.29 -38.29
C GLU A 1352 32.58 -9.54 -37.00
N GLY A 1353 31.98 -10.25 -36.04
CA GLY A 1353 32.56 -10.53 -34.74
C GLY A 1353 32.26 -9.46 -33.68
N ALA A 1354 31.67 -8.33 -34.08
CA ALA A 1354 31.22 -7.30 -33.15
C ALA A 1354 30.05 -7.81 -32.26
N GLU A 1355 29.27 -8.77 -32.74
CA GLU A 1355 28.19 -9.42 -31.99
C GLU A 1355 28.70 -10.29 -30.82
N CYS A 1356 30.00 -10.58 -30.78
CA CYS A 1356 30.65 -11.32 -29.69
C CYS A 1356 31.26 -10.39 -28.62
N ILE A 1357 31.03 -9.08 -28.68
CA ILE A 1357 31.48 -8.17 -27.61
C ILE A 1357 30.55 -8.31 -26.40
N ALA A 1358 31.12 -8.74 -25.27
CA ALA A 1358 30.38 -9.03 -24.06
C ALA A 1358 29.92 -7.75 -23.32
N HIS A 1359 28.86 -7.90 -22.53
CA HIS A 1359 28.45 -6.90 -21.56
C HIS A 1359 29.47 -6.78 -20.41
N HIS A 1360 29.82 -5.56 -20.02
CA HIS A 1360 30.45 -5.28 -18.73
C HIS A 1360 29.91 -3.97 -18.15
N CYS A 1361 29.66 -3.91 -16.83
CA CYS A 1361 29.09 -2.71 -16.22
C CYS A 1361 30.10 -1.55 -16.12
N ASP A 1362 31.40 -1.85 -16.20
CA ASP A 1362 32.49 -0.87 -16.34
C ASP A 1362 33.23 -1.06 -17.68
N PRO A 1363 32.69 -0.53 -18.79
CA PRO A 1363 33.14 -0.90 -20.13
C PRO A 1363 34.45 -0.24 -20.52
N ASN A 1364 35.21 -0.89 -21.41
CA ASN A 1364 36.40 -0.29 -22.04
C ASN A 1364 36.13 0.23 -23.47
N VAL A 1365 34.94 -0.02 -24.02
CA VAL A 1365 34.47 0.45 -25.33
C VAL A 1365 33.09 1.10 -25.21
N GLN A 1366 32.86 2.17 -25.98
CA GLN A 1366 31.54 2.75 -26.22
C GLN A 1366 31.03 2.40 -27.62
N VAL A 1367 29.71 2.40 -27.78
CA VAL A 1367 29.05 2.24 -29.08
C VAL A 1367 28.49 3.58 -29.52
N GLU A 1368 29.07 4.14 -30.57
CA GLU A 1368 28.56 5.33 -31.24
C GLU A 1368 27.56 4.95 -32.32
N VAL A 1369 26.32 5.37 -32.14
CA VAL A 1369 25.22 5.09 -33.06
C VAL A 1369 25.07 6.22 -34.08
N ASN A 1370 25.23 5.90 -35.37
CA ASN A 1370 24.88 6.83 -36.45
C ASN A 1370 23.50 6.47 -37.01
N GLU A 1371 22.50 7.21 -36.58
CA GLU A 1371 21.09 6.96 -36.88
C GLU A 1371 20.71 7.13 -38.36
N GLN A 1372 21.36 8.11 -39.03
CA GLN A 1372 21.12 8.43 -40.43
C GLN A 1372 21.67 7.35 -41.36
N LYS A 1373 22.89 6.88 -41.08
CA LYS A 1373 23.56 5.86 -41.89
C LYS A 1373 23.23 4.43 -41.45
N THR A 1374 22.55 4.23 -40.32
CA THR A 1374 22.31 2.91 -39.69
C THR A 1374 23.59 2.11 -39.50
N ARG A 1375 24.60 2.77 -38.93
CA ARG A 1375 25.93 2.17 -38.66
C ARG A 1375 26.28 2.29 -37.19
N LEU A 1376 27.08 1.34 -36.72
CA LEU A 1376 27.62 1.31 -35.36
C LEU A 1376 29.14 1.43 -35.42
N ARG A 1377 29.71 2.34 -34.62
CA ARG A 1377 31.16 2.38 -34.38
C ARG A 1377 31.47 1.99 -32.94
N PHE A 1378 32.37 1.04 -32.77
CA PHE A 1378 32.85 0.60 -31.47
C PHE A 1378 34.18 1.29 -31.17
N VAL A 1379 34.18 2.24 -30.22
CA VAL A 1379 35.32 3.14 -29.95
C VAL A 1379 35.85 2.92 -28.53
N THR A 1380 37.17 2.78 -28.38
CA THR A 1380 37.82 2.55 -27.09
C THR A 1380 37.76 3.79 -26.18
N LEU A 1381 37.30 3.60 -24.94
CA LEU A 1381 37.18 4.65 -23.91
C LEU A 1381 38.50 4.93 -23.17
N ARG A 1382 39.35 3.91 -23.11
CA ARG A 1382 40.68 3.92 -22.51
C ARG A 1382 41.60 2.98 -23.28
N GLU A 1383 42.87 2.93 -22.88
CA GLU A 1383 43.82 1.95 -23.41
C GLU A 1383 43.43 0.53 -22.96
N ILE A 1384 43.63 -0.46 -23.83
CA ILE A 1384 43.29 -1.88 -23.63
C ILE A 1384 44.56 -2.72 -23.83
N SER A 1385 44.88 -3.55 -22.85
CA SER A 1385 46.08 -4.41 -22.89
C SER A 1385 45.87 -5.61 -23.82
N LYS A 1386 46.96 -6.14 -24.40
CA LYS A 1386 46.90 -7.39 -25.16
C LYS A 1386 46.34 -8.52 -24.27
N GLY A 1387 45.35 -9.25 -24.78
CA GLY A 1387 44.67 -10.34 -24.08
C GLY A 1387 43.52 -9.89 -23.15
N GLU A 1388 43.29 -8.59 -22.98
CA GLU A 1388 42.17 -8.07 -22.20
C GLU A 1388 40.85 -8.24 -22.98
N MET A 1389 39.76 -8.58 -22.28
CA MET A 1389 38.44 -8.75 -22.88
C MET A 1389 37.87 -7.39 -23.32
N VAL A 1390 37.34 -7.33 -24.54
CA VAL A 1390 36.69 -6.12 -25.07
C VAL A 1390 35.22 -6.14 -24.68
N THR A 1391 34.76 -5.06 -24.04
CA THR A 1391 33.42 -5.00 -23.44
C THR A 1391 32.77 -3.64 -23.63
N PHE A 1392 31.46 -3.62 -23.80
CA PHE A 1392 30.64 -2.42 -23.69
C PHE A 1392 29.44 -2.66 -22.76
N ASN A 1393 28.79 -1.59 -22.30
CA ASN A 1393 27.64 -1.74 -21.43
C ASN A 1393 26.34 -1.73 -22.25
N TYR A 1394 25.64 -2.86 -22.36
CA TYR A 1394 24.42 -2.99 -23.19
C TYR A 1394 23.31 -2.00 -22.82
N CYS A 1395 23.21 -1.58 -21.56
CA CYS A 1395 22.25 -0.56 -21.15
C CYS A 1395 22.54 0.79 -21.84
N THR A 1396 23.77 1.09 -22.24
CA THR A 1396 24.10 2.34 -22.94
C THR A 1396 23.51 2.41 -24.35
N THR A 1397 23.00 1.30 -24.90
CA THR A 1397 22.42 1.24 -26.25
C THR A 1397 20.96 0.76 -26.29
N GLU A 1398 20.46 0.11 -25.24
CA GLU A 1398 19.08 -0.40 -25.15
C GLU A 1398 18.28 0.28 -24.03
N TRP A 1399 17.09 0.80 -24.35
CA TRP A 1399 16.18 1.39 -23.36
C TRP A 1399 15.54 0.33 -22.46
N VAL A 1400 14.88 -0.65 -23.08
CA VAL A 1400 14.36 -1.87 -22.46
C VAL A 1400 14.87 -3.03 -23.31
N MET A 1401 15.51 -4.02 -22.68
CA MET A 1401 16.00 -5.19 -23.39
C MET A 1401 14.89 -6.19 -23.68
N ASN A 1402 14.91 -6.78 -24.89
CA ASN A 1402 14.02 -7.90 -25.26
C ASN A 1402 14.27 -9.15 -24.39
N SER A 1403 15.53 -9.40 -24.02
CA SER A 1403 15.91 -10.60 -23.25
C SER A 1403 16.81 -10.24 -22.07
N PRO A 1404 16.22 -9.89 -20.91
CA PRO A 1404 16.95 -9.65 -19.66
C PRO A 1404 17.80 -10.85 -19.21
N PHE A 1405 18.96 -10.60 -18.58
CA PHE A 1405 19.84 -11.65 -18.04
C PHE A 1405 20.61 -11.21 -16.79
N VAL A 1406 21.13 -12.16 -16.00
CA VAL A 1406 21.97 -11.89 -14.82
C VAL A 1406 23.42 -11.64 -15.26
N CYS A 1407 24.01 -10.53 -14.80
CA CYS A 1407 25.36 -10.11 -15.13
C CYS A 1407 26.42 -10.88 -14.33
N LEU A 1408 27.49 -11.31 -15.01
CA LEU A 1408 28.61 -12.05 -14.42
C LEU A 1408 29.94 -11.25 -14.47
N CYS A 1409 29.87 -9.93 -14.62
CA CYS A 1409 31.05 -9.11 -14.91
C CYS A 1409 32.03 -8.94 -13.72
N GLY A 1410 31.57 -9.12 -12.49
CA GLY A 1410 32.40 -8.95 -11.29
C GLY A 1410 32.85 -7.51 -10.98
N SER A 1411 32.43 -6.52 -11.77
CA SER A 1411 32.72 -5.10 -11.51
C SER A 1411 32.12 -4.64 -10.18
N SER A 1412 32.80 -3.72 -9.48
CA SER A 1412 32.23 -2.98 -8.35
C SER A 1412 31.02 -2.13 -8.73
N TYR A 1413 30.82 -1.87 -10.02
CA TYR A 1413 29.66 -1.16 -10.57
C TYR A 1413 28.62 -2.10 -11.21
N CYS A 1414 28.61 -3.39 -10.84
CA CYS A 1414 27.70 -4.37 -11.44
C CYS A 1414 26.22 -4.10 -11.08
N ALA A 1415 25.35 -3.99 -12.09
CA ALA A 1415 23.92 -3.74 -11.92
C ALA A 1415 23.09 -5.01 -11.56
N GLY A 1416 23.73 -6.16 -11.39
CA GLY A 1416 23.07 -7.43 -11.06
C GLY A 1416 22.34 -8.05 -12.25
N THR A 1417 21.15 -7.55 -12.61
CA THR A 1417 20.37 -8.06 -13.76
C THR A 1417 20.26 -6.98 -14.83
N ILE A 1418 20.75 -7.26 -16.04
CA ILE A 1418 20.75 -6.34 -17.18
C ILE A 1418 19.41 -6.42 -17.90
N ARG A 1419 18.67 -5.31 -17.95
CA ARG A 1419 17.30 -5.24 -18.52
C ARG A 1419 17.06 -4.01 -19.41
N GLY A 1420 18.12 -3.24 -19.70
CA GLY A 1420 18.04 -1.95 -20.40
C GLY A 1420 18.35 -0.76 -19.48
N PHE A 1421 18.55 0.41 -20.06
CA PHE A 1421 18.90 1.65 -19.35
C PHE A 1421 17.86 2.05 -18.30
N SER A 1422 16.58 1.85 -18.61
CA SER A 1422 15.45 2.20 -17.72
C SER A 1422 15.47 1.45 -16.38
N SER A 1423 16.23 0.35 -16.30
CA SER A 1423 16.29 -0.52 -15.12
C SER A 1423 17.55 -0.33 -14.27
N LEU A 1424 18.48 0.54 -14.68
CA LEU A 1424 19.68 0.87 -13.91
C LEU A 1424 19.37 1.77 -12.72
N CYS A 1425 20.16 1.68 -11.64
CA CYS A 1425 20.07 2.64 -10.53
C CYS A 1425 20.58 4.03 -10.96
N GLU A 1426 20.13 5.09 -10.30
CA GLU A 1426 20.46 6.48 -10.67
C GLU A 1426 21.97 6.76 -10.71
N ALA A 1427 22.75 6.18 -9.80
CA ALA A 1427 24.21 6.33 -9.79
C ALA A 1427 24.86 5.71 -11.04
N ASP A 1428 24.39 4.53 -11.47
CA ASP A 1428 24.89 3.89 -12.69
C ASP A 1428 24.43 4.63 -13.95
N GLN A 1429 23.18 5.12 -13.98
CA GLN A 1429 22.71 5.95 -15.08
C GLN A 1429 23.55 7.23 -15.23
N GLN A 1430 23.87 7.93 -14.15
CA GLN A 1430 24.69 9.16 -14.17
C GLN A 1430 26.13 8.88 -14.61
N ARG A 1431 26.73 7.79 -14.11
CA ARG A 1431 28.09 7.37 -14.49
C ARG A 1431 28.19 7.02 -15.98
N LEU A 1432 27.20 6.31 -16.52
CA LEU A 1432 27.20 5.83 -17.90
C LEU A 1432 26.68 6.88 -18.89
N TRP A 1433 25.99 7.92 -18.42
CA TRP A 1433 25.39 8.97 -19.28
C TRP A 1433 26.34 9.55 -20.34
N PRO A 1434 27.63 9.84 -20.08
CA PRO A 1434 28.53 10.38 -21.10
C PRO A 1434 28.66 9.47 -22.33
N ILE A 1435 28.61 8.15 -22.13
CA ILE A 1435 28.82 7.12 -23.18
C ILE A 1435 27.51 6.49 -23.68
N THR A 1436 26.37 6.84 -23.09
CA THR A 1436 25.04 6.40 -23.54
C THR A 1436 24.68 6.97 -24.91
N SER A 1437 24.13 6.13 -25.78
CA SER A 1437 23.74 6.47 -27.15
C SER A 1437 22.68 7.57 -27.16
N TYR A 1438 22.69 8.40 -28.20
CA TYR A 1438 21.70 9.48 -28.35
C TYR A 1438 20.27 8.94 -28.46
N VAL A 1439 20.10 7.71 -28.94
CA VAL A 1439 18.79 7.05 -29.06
C VAL A 1439 18.18 6.77 -27.69
N VAL A 1440 18.95 6.16 -26.79
CA VAL A 1440 18.53 5.86 -25.41
C VAL A 1440 18.32 7.13 -24.60
N LYS A 1441 19.20 8.14 -24.77
CA LYS A 1441 19.04 9.46 -24.14
C LYS A 1441 17.70 10.11 -24.49
N ARG A 1442 17.27 10.01 -25.76
CA ARG A 1442 15.94 10.48 -26.20
C ARG A 1442 14.79 9.69 -25.60
N LEU A 1443 14.95 8.38 -25.34
CA LEU A 1443 13.89 7.56 -24.75
C LEU A 1443 13.69 7.84 -23.25
N LEU A 1444 14.76 8.09 -22.48
CA LEU A 1444 14.66 8.52 -21.07
C LEU A 1444 13.90 9.84 -20.91
N ALA A 1445 14.14 10.79 -21.82
CA ALA A 1445 13.43 12.07 -21.83
C ALA A 1445 11.90 11.92 -22.06
N ARG A 1446 11.45 10.75 -22.53
CA ARG A 1446 10.06 10.48 -22.91
C ARG A 1446 9.28 9.66 -21.86
N ASP A 1447 9.97 8.93 -20.98
CA ASP A 1447 9.37 8.16 -19.86
C ASP A 1447 9.25 9.00 -18.56
N GLY A 1448 9.88 10.19 -18.54
CA GLY A 1448 9.73 11.20 -17.49
C GLY A 1448 8.66 12.27 -17.78
N GLU A 1449 8.03 12.20 -18.95
CA GLU A 1449 6.74 12.84 -19.29
C GLU A 1449 5.60 11.90 -18.90
#